data_AF-A0A950D0H4-F1
#
_entry.id   AF-A0A950D0H4-F1
#
_cell.length_a   1.000
_cell.length_b   1.000
_cell.length_c   1.000
_cell.angle_alpha   90.00
_cell.angle_beta   90.00
_cell.angle_gamma   90.00
#
_symmetry.space_group_name_H-M   'P 1'
#
loop_
_entity.id
_entity.type
_entity.pdbx_description
1 polymer ?
#
loop_
_entity_poly.entity_id
_entity_poly.type
_entity_poly.pdbx_seq_one_letter_code
_entity_poly.pdbx_strand_id
1 'polypeptide(L)'
;TVVVAAEGQPDLLLSSHYACAACGLSFDPPSPQLFSFNSPQGMCPACDGLGVRHDFDPALLVPDPSLSVWDGAIEPLGPVKKLGKWRRHLFEGVAANLEADPDGPPRGVMLKGPWRDLDPRWQHAWLFGLGDRVIVHRWRNQGKHWSHAETWPGIATELMAKFRNANGGPTRAQLEPYLRSMTCPDCRGARLNPRARAVRVGGRTLVELGAMPIGRVARFFDALAEPSDPLSPRERAPRPEIMPRDPHSGPLTGGAGEGFIPLDPLSRTIAEELIKEIRGRLGFLIDVGLHYLTLDRAAPTLSGGEAQRIRLASQVGAGLVGVLYILDEPSIGLHPRDNDRLIATLQRLRDVGNTVLVVEHDEDTMRAADYLVDFGPGPGVQGGEVVAKGRLDEVAEVPRSLTGQYLSGRKAIEVPASRRPPTDRRLKIVGARQHNLRDIDVEVPLGLFVCVTGVSGSGKSSLIGDILRDALARDLNGAITEPGLHDRIEGVAHLDKVIDIDQSPIGRTPRSNPATYIKLFDQIRDLYTRLPDAKARGYKAGRFSFNVEGGRCEACQGNGSNRLEMDFLADVWVTCPVCQGHRFTRETLHVRYKGKSISDVLEMDVQEALEHFANIPKIAGMLQTLHDVGLDYLKLGQASPTLSGGEAQRIKLARELVKRGTGRTLYILDEPTTGLHFEDVRKLLKVLHGFTAQGNTVVVIEHNLDVVKTADWIIDLGPEGGADGGRIVARGTPEEVARVAESHTGQALQRVLEGPKPLVRDGGGTPKKAGRTSSEEGLEAIAVRGARQHNLKGVDVDLPRHKMTVCSGPSGSGKSSLAIDTLYAEGQRRYVESLSSYARQFLAPLQKPKVERITGLSPAVSIEQKSTSKSPRSTVGTVTEIHDYLRILFARLGQPHCPGCGKAIGTQTADEIVEKVLHLPEGSKIYIMAPVERCEGEEYSALWDDLRGSGFARVRVDGRSVGLDDPPKLSARRKHRVEVVVDRAIVRRATRSRLADSIESALDLGEGVVLVAQVGAEADEPRWHVDRYSQHRSCDGCGRSFEELSPHHFSFNSPLGWCPSCEGLGTQHGADPAVLVPDGRRSLRDGAVAVWPRFAENPAFARMIEALAQAQGIDLDAPFDELEGRHRRAILQGTGATWFTVPAGDGQPEFAFQYKGLFPAIEEASRVSFLYRSKLQGMVDDVPCAACMGARLRDDAAAVRFRDFTIDQVGQWPLGRAYAFFKGLKLGGDERHIAGDLVREIRDRLKFLVDVGLDYLSLARGTPTL
;
A
#
# COMPACT_ATOMS: atom_id res chain seq x y z
N THR A 1 17.16 11.24 -44.07
CA THR A 1 17.58 12.66 -44.03
C THR A 1 17.95 13.10 -45.42
N VAL A 2 17.53 14.28 -45.85
CA VAL A 2 17.84 14.91 -47.14
C VAL A 2 18.47 16.27 -46.83
N VAL A 3 19.52 16.62 -47.56
CA VAL A 3 20.13 17.96 -47.50
C VAL A 3 19.66 18.72 -48.73
N VAL A 4 18.98 19.85 -48.52
CA VAL A 4 18.56 20.76 -49.58
C VAL A 4 19.47 21.97 -49.56
N ALA A 5 20.43 22.00 -50.48
CA ALA A 5 21.29 23.16 -50.70
C ALA A 5 20.58 24.12 -51.65
N ALA A 6 20.28 25.34 -51.17
CA ALA A 6 19.73 26.42 -51.98
C ALA A 6 20.81 27.49 -52.18
N GLU A 7 20.96 27.97 -53.42
CA GLU A 7 22.02 28.91 -53.78
C GLU A 7 21.90 30.22 -52.98
N GLY A 8 22.95 30.58 -52.24
CA GLY A 8 22.98 31.75 -51.36
C GLY A 8 22.30 31.56 -49.99
N GLN A 9 21.88 30.35 -49.62
CA GLN A 9 21.31 30.02 -48.30
C GLN A 9 22.07 28.88 -47.62
N PRO A 10 22.06 28.80 -46.28
CA PRO A 10 22.62 27.65 -45.56
C PRO A 10 21.84 26.38 -45.90
N ASP A 11 22.56 25.24 -45.95
CA ASP A 11 22.01 23.92 -46.22
C ASP A 11 20.84 23.59 -45.28
N LEU A 12 19.69 23.24 -45.84
CA LEU A 12 18.51 22.83 -45.10
C LEU A 12 18.50 21.31 -44.92
N LEU A 13 18.72 20.84 -43.69
CA LEU A 13 18.68 19.42 -43.35
C LEU A 13 17.25 18.99 -42.97
N LEU A 14 16.65 18.10 -43.76
CA LEU A 14 15.30 17.57 -43.56
C LEU A 14 15.36 16.08 -43.19
N SER A 15 14.54 15.63 -42.24
CA SER A 15 14.44 14.22 -41.84
C SER A 15 12.99 13.77 -41.81
N SER A 16 12.72 12.54 -42.26
CA SER A 16 11.43 11.87 -42.12
C SER A 16 11.19 11.32 -40.70
N HIS A 17 12.24 11.33 -39.86
CA HIS A 17 12.20 10.95 -38.44
C HIS A 17 12.42 12.18 -37.57
N TYR A 18 11.92 12.14 -36.33
CA TYR A 18 12.17 13.18 -35.33
C TYR A 18 13.67 13.25 -35.02
N ALA A 19 14.40 14.17 -35.64
CA ALA A 19 15.85 14.28 -35.47
C ALA A 19 16.28 15.74 -35.30
N CYS A 20 17.32 15.95 -34.49
CA CYS A 20 17.92 17.27 -34.34
C CYS A 20 18.82 17.58 -35.54
N ALA A 21 18.52 18.68 -36.25
CA ALA A 21 19.32 19.10 -37.40
C ALA A 21 20.75 19.53 -37.04
N ALA A 22 20.98 19.96 -35.79
CA ALA A 22 22.28 20.47 -35.35
C ALA A 22 23.24 19.37 -34.86
N CYS A 23 22.75 18.38 -34.11
CA CYS A 23 23.59 17.32 -33.54
C CYS A 23 23.37 15.93 -34.15
N GLY A 24 22.42 15.79 -35.08
CA GLY A 24 22.15 14.54 -35.79
C GLY A 24 21.48 13.44 -34.96
N LEU A 25 21.14 13.71 -33.69
CA LEU A 25 20.45 12.74 -32.82
C LEU A 25 19.01 12.50 -33.31
N SER A 26 18.65 11.24 -33.52
CA SER A 26 17.30 10.81 -33.87
C SER A 26 16.54 10.30 -32.65
N PHE A 27 15.23 10.50 -32.66
CA PHE A 27 14.29 10.16 -31.61
C PHE A 27 13.07 9.44 -32.20
N ASP A 28 12.46 8.58 -31.38
CA ASP A 28 11.16 8.00 -31.69
C ASP A 28 10.06 9.06 -31.54
N PRO A 29 8.93 8.91 -32.26
CA PRO A 29 7.79 9.79 -32.09
C PRO A 29 7.29 9.76 -30.63
N PRO A 30 6.93 10.92 -30.04
CA PRO A 30 6.49 10.99 -28.66
C PRO A 30 5.17 10.23 -28.47
N SER A 31 5.16 9.28 -27.54
CA SER A 31 3.98 8.54 -27.08
C SER A 31 3.54 9.02 -25.69
N PRO A 32 2.30 8.79 -25.24
CA PRO A 32 1.90 9.10 -23.86
C PRO A 32 2.81 8.46 -22.79
N GLN A 33 3.34 7.26 -23.06
CA GLN A 33 4.23 6.52 -22.17
C GLN A 33 5.58 7.25 -21.97
N LEU A 34 6.05 8.03 -22.94
CA LEU A 34 7.23 8.89 -22.79
C LEU A 34 7.02 9.95 -21.69
N PHE A 35 5.77 10.34 -21.41
CA PHE A 35 5.45 11.33 -20.38
C PHE A 35 5.03 10.71 -19.04
N SER A 36 5.07 9.37 -18.93
CA SER A 36 4.79 8.67 -17.67
C SER A 36 6.08 8.41 -16.90
N PHE A 37 6.16 8.92 -15.67
CA PHE A 37 7.25 8.59 -14.76
C PHE A 37 7.14 7.19 -14.14
N ASN A 38 6.05 6.46 -14.38
CA ASN A 38 5.93 5.04 -14.00
C ASN A 38 6.29 4.09 -15.16
N SER A 39 6.58 4.64 -16.33
CA SER A 39 6.97 3.87 -17.51
C SER A 39 8.48 3.95 -17.74
N PRO A 40 9.16 2.82 -18.04
CA PRO A 40 10.57 2.83 -18.46
C PRO A 40 10.86 3.76 -19.64
N GLN A 41 9.87 4.03 -20.50
CA GLN A 41 10.03 4.92 -21.65
C GLN A 41 10.16 6.39 -21.25
N GLY A 42 9.56 6.80 -20.13
CA GLY A 42 9.47 8.19 -19.68
C GLY A 42 10.22 8.50 -18.40
N MET A 43 10.44 7.50 -17.54
CA MET A 43 11.00 7.70 -16.20
C MET A 43 12.49 8.06 -16.21
N CYS A 44 12.90 8.84 -15.22
CA CYS A 44 14.30 9.13 -14.98
C CYS A 44 15.03 7.86 -14.51
N PRO A 45 16.08 7.40 -15.23
CA PRO A 45 16.75 6.14 -14.89
C PRO A 45 17.53 6.21 -13.57
N ALA A 46 18.00 7.39 -13.17
CA ALA A 46 18.80 7.56 -11.95
C ALA A 46 18.00 7.46 -10.65
N CYS A 47 16.69 7.65 -10.70
CA CYS A 47 15.80 7.55 -9.54
C CYS A 47 14.59 6.65 -9.78
N ASP A 48 14.57 5.91 -10.89
CA ASP A 48 13.46 5.04 -11.29
C ASP A 48 12.10 5.75 -11.24
N GLY A 49 12.05 6.99 -11.75
CA GLY A 49 10.81 7.77 -11.76
C GLY A 49 10.34 8.33 -10.40
N LEU A 50 11.05 8.10 -9.30
CA LEU A 50 10.66 8.62 -7.98
C LEU A 50 10.86 10.13 -7.83
N GLY A 51 11.86 10.69 -8.51
CA GLY A 51 12.29 12.08 -8.39
C GLY A 51 13.13 12.36 -7.15
N VAL A 52 13.19 11.42 -6.21
CA VAL A 52 14.03 11.46 -5.02
C VAL A 52 14.90 10.21 -4.98
N ARG A 53 16.05 10.32 -4.31
CA ARG A 53 16.96 9.21 -4.03
C ARG A 53 17.19 9.15 -2.52
N HIS A 54 17.09 7.96 -1.95
CA HIS A 54 17.58 7.73 -0.59
C HIS A 54 19.08 7.52 -0.67
N ASP A 55 19.84 8.54 -0.26
CA ASP A 55 21.30 8.54 -0.33
C ASP A 55 21.91 9.14 0.94
N PHE A 56 23.22 8.94 1.16
CA PHE A 56 23.88 9.53 2.33
C PHE A 56 23.97 11.05 2.18
N ASP A 57 23.58 11.79 3.23
CA ASP A 57 23.75 13.25 3.25
C ASP A 57 25.20 13.59 3.65
N PRO A 58 25.96 14.30 2.81
CA PRO A 58 27.32 14.76 3.13
C PRO A 58 27.44 15.51 4.45
N ALA A 59 26.43 16.33 4.81
CA ALA A 59 26.43 17.12 6.04
C ALA A 59 26.24 16.24 7.28
N LEU A 60 25.52 15.12 7.15
CA LEU A 60 25.40 14.14 8.22
C LEU A 60 26.62 13.22 8.31
N LEU A 61 27.21 12.85 7.18
CA LEU A 61 28.46 12.09 7.17
C LEU A 61 29.61 12.86 7.81
N VAL A 62 29.60 14.19 7.68
CA VAL A 62 30.64 15.10 8.21
C VAL A 62 30.02 16.14 9.15
N PRO A 63 29.66 15.76 10.39
CA PRO A 63 29.00 16.65 11.33
C PRO A 63 29.92 17.78 11.83
N ASP A 64 31.24 17.53 11.91
CA ASP A 64 32.25 18.53 12.27
C ASP A 64 33.24 18.75 11.12
N PRO A 65 32.99 19.75 10.26
CA PRO A 65 33.85 20.03 9.11
C PRO A 65 35.17 20.72 9.49
N SER A 66 35.40 21.02 10.78
CA SER A 66 36.69 21.53 11.26
C SER A 66 37.75 20.42 11.41
N LEU A 67 37.32 19.15 11.48
CA LEU A 67 38.20 18.00 11.55
C LEU A 67 38.74 17.62 10.17
N SER A 68 39.89 16.93 10.17
CA SER A 68 40.44 16.29 8.97
C SER A 68 39.88 14.88 8.77
N VAL A 69 39.97 14.33 7.56
CA VAL A 69 39.64 12.91 7.32
C VAL A 69 40.49 12.01 8.23
N TRP A 70 41.74 12.39 8.48
CA TRP A 70 42.64 11.68 9.40
C TRP A 70 42.14 11.62 10.84
N ASP A 71 41.55 12.71 11.33
CA ASP A 71 41.04 12.86 12.69
C ASP A 71 39.60 12.40 12.87
N GLY A 72 38.92 12.04 11.77
CA GLY A 72 37.59 11.44 11.80
C GLY A 72 36.48 12.39 11.41
N ALA A 73 36.72 13.33 10.48
CA ALA A 73 35.68 14.18 9.92
C ALA A 73 34.47 13.37 9.40
N ILE A 74 34.72 12.20 8.81
CA ILE A 74 33.66 11.29 8.36
C ILE A 74 33.27 10.36 9.53
N GLU A 75 32.14 10.64 10.18
CA GLU A 75 31.76 10.00 11.45
C GLU A 75 31.60 8.46 11.35
N PRO A 76 30.89 7.88 10.34
CA PRO A 76 30.77 6.43 10.24
C PRO A 76 32.09 5.69 10.00
N LEU A 77 33.11 6.39 9.49
CA LEU A 77 34.44 5.86 9.25
C LEU A 77 35.31 5.92 10.52
N GLY A 78 35.10 6.94 11.36
CA GLY A 78 35.95 7.28 12.50
C GLY A 78 37.35 7.75 12.09
N PRO A 79 38.26 8.01 13.06
CA PRO A 79 39.59 8.52 12.76
C PRO A 79 40.44 7.51 11.98
N VAL A 80 40.98 7.89 10.82
CA VAL A 80 41.82 7.00 9.99
C VAL A 80 43.07 6.50 10.74
N LYS A 81 43.57 7.28 11.71
CA LYS A 81 44.67 6.87 12.61
C LYS A 81 44.36 5.63 13.46
N LYS A 82 43.07 5.33 13.69
CA LYS A 82 42.60 4.16 14.44
C LYS A 82 42.21 2.98 13.54
N LEU A 83 42.20 3.16 12.22
CA LEU A 83 41.90 2.11 11.25
C LEU A 83 43.09 1.16 11.03
N GLY A 84 42.78 -0.05 10.57
CA GLY A 84 43.76 -1.09 10.25
C GLY A 84 44.78 -0.66 9.19
N LYS A 85 45.98 -1.27 9.24
CA LYS A 85 47.16 -0.88 8.46
C LYS A 85 46.90 -0.79 6.95
N TRP A 86 46.08 -1.69 6.39
CA TRP A 86 45.74 -1.70 4.97
C TRP A 86 44.88 -0.49 4.55
N ARG A 87 43.78 -0.21 5.26
CA ARG A 87 42.89 0.93 4.96
C ARG A 87 43.64 2.27 5.04
N ARG A 88 44.59 2.39 5.98
CA ARG A 88 45.43 3.59 6.09
C ARG A 88 46.28 3.83 4.84
N HIS A 89 46.94 2.78 4.35
CA HIS A 89 47.74 2.87 3.12
C HIS A 89 46.89 3.15 1.88
N LEU A 90 45.66 2.62 1.84
CA LEU A 90 44.69 2.95 0.80
C LEU A 90 44.38 4.46 0.78
N PHE A 91 43.95 5.02 1.92
CA PHE A 91 43.63 6.44 2.05
C PHE A 91 44.81 7.37 1.79
N GLU A 92 46.01 7.01 2.26
CA GLU A 92 47.26 7.73 1.94
C GLU A 92 47.56 7.69 0.43
N GLY A 93 47.30 6.56 -0.23
CA GLY A 93 47.49 6.41 -1.67
C GLY A 93 46.48 7.22 -2.51
N VAL A 94 45.20 7.26 -2.10
CA VAL A 94 44.17 8.10 -2.75
C VAL A 94 44.56 9.57 -2.65
N ALA A 95 44.88 10.04 -1.43
CA ALA A 95 45.30 11.42 -1.20
C ALA A 95 46.54 11.79 -2.03
N ALA A 96 47.57 10.94 -2.04
CA ALA A 96 48.81 11.20 -2.77
C ALA A 96 48.63 11.24 -4.30
N ASN A 97 47.66 10.50 -4.86
CA ASN A 97 47.37 10.56 -6.29
C ASN A 97 46.63 11.85 -6.66
N LEU A 98 45.68 12.28 -5.84
CA LEU A 98 44.93 13.52 -6.07
C LEU A 98 45.80 14.77 -5.86
N GLU A 99 46.69 14.75 -4.86
CA GLU A 99 47.66 15.82 -4.61
C GLU A 99 48.77 15.90 -5.69
N ALA A 100 48.93 14.87 -6.52
CA ALA A 100 49.89 14.85 -7.61
C ALA A 100 49.34 15.41 -8.93
N ASP A 101 48.04 15.71 -9.00
CA ASP A 101 47.43 16.31 -10.18
C ASP A 101 47.90 17.76 -10.40
N PRO A 102 48.01 18.24 -11.65
CA PRO A 102 48.45 19.62 -11.95
C PRO A 102 47.58 20.70 -11.31
N ASP A 103 46.30 20.39 -11.10
CA ASP A 103 45.29 21.20 -10.45
C ASP A 103 44.90 20.64 -9.06
N GLY A 104 45.69 19.71 -8.52
CA GLY A 104 45.47 19.04 -7.24
C GLY A 104 45.69 19.93 -6.01
N PRO A 105 45.15 19.55 -4.84
CA PRO A 105 45.38 20.26 -3.60
C PRO A 105 46.84 20.10 -3.11
N PRO A 106 47.36 21.02 -2.27
CA PRO A 106 48.73 20.95 -1.79
C PRO A 106 49.02 19.65 -1.04
N ARG A 107 50.27 19.17 -1.16
CA ARG A 107 50.69 17.90 -0.57
C ARG A 107 50.42 17.84 0.94
N GLY A 108 49.72 16.80 1.40
CA GLY A 108 49.32 16.57 2.78
C GLY A 108 47.97 17.16 3.19
N VAL A 109 47.32 17.98 2.33
CA VAL A 109 46.05 18.64 2.64
C VAL A 109 44.86 17.69 2.50
N MET A 110 44.87 16.74 1.54
CA MET A 110 43.70 15.89 1.28
C MET A 110 43.30 14.99 2.44
N LEU A 111 44.29 14.53 3.20
CA LEU A 111 44.05 13.60 4.31
C LEU A 111 44.08 14.29 5.68
N LYS A 112 44.93 15.32 5.85
CA LYS A 112 45.22 15.96 7.15
C LYS A 112 44.76 17.41 7.25
N GLY A 113 44.33 18.03 6.16
CA GLY A 113 43.70 19.36 6.19
C GLY A 113 42.28 19.31 6.77
N PRO A 114 41.78 20.40 7.35
CA PRO A 114 40.38 20.52 7.75
C PRO A 114 39.42 20.30 6.57
N TRP A 115 38.33 19.56 6.78
CA TRP A 115 37.38 19.23 5.72
C TRP A 115 36.78 20.48 5.04
N ARG A 116 36.45 21.52 5.83
CA ARG A 116 35.91 22.79 5.34
C ARG A 116 36.85 23.55 4.39
N ASP A 117 38.16 23.32 4.50
CA ASP A 117 39.17 24.01 3.69
C ASP A 117 39.45 23.26 2.38
N LEU A 118 38.88 22.06 2.19
CA LEU A 118 38.92 21.33 0.93
C LEU A 118 37.90 21.90 -0.06
N ASP A 119 38.36 22.11 -1.30
CA ASP A 119 37.49 22.45 -2.43
C ASP A 119 36.35 21.41 -2.57
N PRO A 120 35.10 21.83 -2.83
CA PRO A 120 33.96 20.94 -3.03
C PRO A 120 34.20 19.78 -4.00
N ARG A 121 35.03 19.95 -5.03
CA ARG A 121 35.38 18.86 -5.97
C ARG A 121 36.13 17.71 -5.28
N TRP A 122 36.96 18.04 -4.30
CA TRP A 122 37.76 17.06 -3.55
C TRP A 122 36.97 16.42 -2.42
N GLN A 123 36.05 17.16 -1.80
CA GLN A 123 35.05 16.60 -0.90
C GLN A 123 34.18 15.57 -1.65
N HIS A 124 33.75 15.89 -2.88
CA HIS A 124 33.01 14.99 -3.75
C HIS A 124 33.83 13.73 -4.10
N ALA A 125 35.12 13.89 -4.45
CA ALA A 125 36.00 12.75 -4.71
C ALA A 125 36.13 11.79 -3.51
N TRP A 126 36.17 12.32 -2.28
CA TRP A 126 36.20 11.52 -1.07
C TRP A 126 34.91 10.72 -0.84
N LEU A 127 33.75 11.37 -1.00
CA LEU A 127 32.45 10.77 -0.70
C LEU A 127 31.94 9.87 -1.83
N PHE A 128 32.01 10.32 -3.08
CA PHE A 128 31.34 9.69 -4.22
C PHE A 128 32.30 9.07 -5.25
N GLY A 129 33.60 9.22 -5.04
CA GLY A 129 34.63 8.57 -5.85
C GLY A 129 35.09 9.36 -7.07
N LEU A 130 35.89 8.73 -7.92
CA LEU A 130 36.46 9.31 -9.14
C LEU A 130 35.96 8.66 -10.44
N GLY A 131 34.84 7.92 -10.37
CA GLY A 131 34.28 7.18 -11.51
C GLY A 131 35.26 6.11 -12.03
N ASP A 132 35.54 6.14 -13.33
CA ASP A 132 36.39 5.14 -14.02
C ASP A 132 37.90 5.40 -13.86
N ARG A 133 38.30 6.44 -13.12
CA ARG A 133 39.71 6.76 -12.91
C ARG A 133 40.38 5.73 -12.00
N VAL A 134 41.44 5.10 -12.50
CA VAL A 134 42.26 4.13 -11.77
C VAL A 134 43.32 4.85 -10.93
N ILE A 135 43.38 4.54 -9.64
CA ILE A 135 44.39 5.01 -8.69
C ILE A 135 45.40 3.89 -8.43
N VAL A 136 46.69 4.23 -8.39
CA VAL A 136 47.75 3.27 -8.06
C VAL A 136 48.25 3.47 -6.63
N HIS A 137 48.04 2.47 -5.79
CA HIS A 137 48.48 2.45 -4.39
C HIS A 137 49.81 1.69 -4.28
N ARG A 138 50.84 2.34 -3.72
CA ARG A 138 52.16 1.73 -3.49
C ARG A 138 52.46 1.68 -2.00
N TRP A 139 52.77 0.50 -1.46
CA TRP A 139 53.23 0.38 -0.07
C TRP A 139 54.33 -0.67 0.08
N ARG A 140 55.07 -0.58 1.20
CA ARG A 140 56.17 -1.49 1.53
C ARG A 140 55.79 -2.34 2.73
N ASN A 141 55.82 -3.66 2.58
CA ASN A 141 55.58 -4.60 3.67
C ASN A 141 56.70 -5.64 3.74
N GLN A 142 57.35 -5.76 4.90
CA GLN A 142 58.48 -6.68 5.14
C GLN A 142 59.54 -6.65 4.03
N GLY A 143 59.93 -5.46 3.56
CA GLY A 143 60.97 -5.30 2.53
C GLY A 143 60.52 -5.49 1.08
N LYS A 144 59.31 -6.01 0.82
CA LYS A 144 58.73 -6.12 -0.53
C LYS A 144 57.85 -4.91 -0.88
N HIS A 145 57.98 -4.42 -2.11
CA HIS A 145 57.12 -3.37 -2.67
C HIS A 145 55.88 -4.00 -3.29
N TRP A 146 54.70 -3.50 -2.90
CA TRP A 146 53.41 -3.91 -3.44
C TRP A 146 52.78 -2.72 -4.16
N SER A 147 52.24 -2.96 -5.36
CA SER A 147 51.47 -1.98 -6.12
C SER A 147 50.13 -2.58 -6.50
N HIS A 148 49.04 -1.88 -6.17
CA HIS A 148 47.68 -2.28 -6.53
C HIS A 148 47.00 -1.13 -7.27
N ALA A 149 46.38 -1.42 -8.40
CA ALA A 149 45.67 -0.44 -9.22
C ALA A 149 44.17 -0.75 -9.15
N GLU A 150 43.39 0.18 -8.63
CA GLU A 150 41.94 0.05 -8.49
C GLU A 150 41.23 1.39 -8.70
N THR A 151 39.96 1.37 -9.09
CA THR A 151 39.14 2.58 -9.12
C THR A 151 38.75 2.96 -7.69
N TRP A 152 38.62 4.26 -7.43
CA TRP A 152 38.18 4.76 -6.12
C TRP A 152 36.66 5.01 -6.13
N PRO A 153 35.85 4.14 -5.51
CA PRO A 153 34.39 4.24 -5.55
C PRO A 153 33.82 5.35 -4.66
N GLY A 154 34.60 5.83 -3.68
CA GLY A 154 34.14 6.80 -2.68
C GLY A 154 33.52 6.17 -1.44
N ILE A 155 33.62 6.88 -0.31
CA ILE A 155 33.22 6.36 1.00
C ILE A 155 31.69 6.23 1.11
N ALA A 156 30.91 7.22 0.65
CA ALA A 156 29.45 7.16 0.67
C ALA A 156 28.92 6.03 -0.22
N THR A 157 29.53 5.81 -1.40
CA THR A 157 29.22 4.69 -2.30
C THR A 157 29.50 3.34 -1.63
N GLU A 158 30.65 3.18 -0.96
CA GLU A 158 30.96 1.98 -0.19
C GLU A 158 29.97 1.74 0.95
N LEU A 159 29.62 2.80 1.70
CA LEU A 159 28.66 2.72 2.79
C LEU A 159 27.26 2.36 2.26
N MET A 160 26.88 2.86 1.09
CA MET A 160 25.59 2.56 0.45
C MET A 160 25.53 1.12 -0.01
N ALA A 161 26.61 0.60 -0.62
CA ALA A 161 26.71 -0.81 -0.94
C ALA A 161 26.62 -1.69 0.32
N LYS A 162 27.28 -1.30 1.42
CA LYS A 162 27.16 -2.00 2.72
C LYS A 162 25.75 -1.95 3.29
N PHE A 163 25.08 -0.80 3.19
CA PHE A 163 23.71 -0.63 3.67
C PHE A 163 22.72 -1.50 2.88
N ARG A 164 22.84 -1.55 1.55
CA ARG A 164 21.99 -2.38 0.68
C ARG A 164 22.23 -3.87 0.90
N ASN A 165 23.48 -4.28 1.07
CA ASN A 165 23.88 -5.69 1.24
C ASN A 165 23.69 -6.23 2.67
N ALA A 166 23.27 -5.41 3.64
CA ALA A 166 23.10 -5.82 5.02
C ALA A 166 21.76 -6.56 5.25
N ASN A 167 21.82 -7.87 5.55
CA ASN A 167 20.67 -8.71 5.90
C ASN A 167 20.18 -8.53 7.36
N GLY A 168 19.94 -7.29 7.81
CA GLY A 168 19.27 -7.00 9.09
C GLY A 168 19.92 -5.96 10.01
N GLY A 169 19.29 -5.81 11.18
CA GLY A 169 19.16 -4.58 12.00
C GLY A 169 20.40 -3.78 12.40
N PRO A 170 21.48 -4.33 12.99
CA PRO A 170 22.50 -3.50 13.65
C PRO A 170 23.27 -2.58 12.71
N THR A 171 23.71 -3.11 11.56
CA THR A 171 24.46 -2.34 10.55
C THR A 171 23.57 -1.33 9.83
N ARG A 172 22.31 -1.71 9.55
CA ARG A 172 21.33 -0.78 8.97
C ARG A 172 21.01 0.34 9.97
N ALA A 173 20.66 0.02 11.20
CA ALA A 173 20.35 0.99 12.26
C ALA A 173 21.53 1.92 12.59
N GLN A 174 22.78 1.48 12.39
CA GLN A 174 23.96 2.32 12.55
C GLN A 174 24.13 3.33 11.41
N LEU A 175 23.76 2.98 10.17
CA LEU A 175 23.96 3.82 8.98
C LEU A 175 22.72 4.64 8.59
N GLU A 176 21.54 4.19 8.98
CA GLU A 176 20.25 4.84 8.77
C GLU A 176 20.18 6.30 9.23
N PRO A 177 20.81 6.71 10.36
CA PRO A 177 20.83 8.11 10.78
C PRO A 177 21.51 9.06 9.80
N TYR A 178 22.33 8.55 8.87
CA TYR A 178 23.09 9.35 7.89
C TYR A 178 22.44 9.39 6.51
N LEU A 179 21.33 8.67 6.31
CA LEU A 179 20.60 8.57 5.04
C LEU A 179 19.49 9.62 4.97
N ARG A 180 19.32 10.25 3.81
CA ARG A 180 18.20 11.16 3.54
C ARG A 180 17.59 10.94 2.16
N SER A 181 16.31 11.27 2.04
CA SER A 181 15.67 11.45 0.74
C SER A 181 16.11 12.78 0.16
N MET A 182 17.00 12.75 -0.82
CA MET A 182 17.43 13.93 -1.55
C MET A 182 16.73 14.01 -2.91
N THR A 183 16.50 15.23 -3.40
CA THR A 183 16.04 15.44 -4.78
C THR A 183 17.04 14.83 -5.75
N CYS A 184 16.56 14.04 -6.71
CA CYS A 184 17.44 13.41 -7.70
C CYS A 184 18.17 14.50 -8.52
N PRO A 185 19.52 14.48 -8.59
CA PRO A 185 20.28 15.53 -9.29
C PRO A 185 20.05 15.53 -10.81
N ASP A 186 19.81 14.35 -11.40
CA ASP A 186 19.68 14.17 -12.85
C ASP A 186 18.35 14.72 -13.39
N CYS A 187 17.24 14.38 -12.72
CA CYS A 187 15.93 14.89 -13.09
C CYS A 187 15.55 16.18 -12.34
N ARG A 188 16.29 16.56 -11.29
CA ARG A 188 15.97 17.68 -10.38
C ARG A 188 14.56 17.58 -9.81
N GLY A 189 14.14 16.36 -9.47
CA GLY A 189 12.80 16.09 -8.94
C GLY A 189 11.70 15.90 -9.97
N ALA A 190 11.97 16.16 -11.26
CA ALA A 190 10.97 16.10 -12.33
C ALA A 190 10.49 14.69 -12.68
N ARG A 191 11.12 13.63 -12.12
CA ARG A 191 10.79 12.21 -12.34
C ARG A 191 10.95 11.67 -13.76
N LEU A 192 11.03 12.54 -14.75
CA LEU A 192 11.08 12.21 -16.18
C LEU A 192 12.50 12.25 -16.74
N ASN A 193 12.72 11.46 -17.80
CA ASN A 193 13.98 11.44 -18.54
C ASN A 193 14.20 12.76 -19.33
N PRO A 194 15.43 13.02 -19.82
CA PRO A 194 15.73 14.24 -20.56
C PRO A 194 14.86 14.48 -21.81
N ARG A 195 14.45 13.42 -22.52
CA ARG A 195 13.65 13.53 -23.75
C ARG A 195 12.24 14.03 -23.44
N ALA A 196 11.58 13.43 -22.47
CA ALA A 196 10.24 13.81 -22.02
C ALA A 196 10.19 15.27 -21.51
N ARG A 197 11.24 15.70 -20.80
CA ARG A 197 11.38 17.08 -20.29
C ARG A 197 11.60 18.14 -21.38
N ALA A 198 11.97 17.73 -22.59
CA ALA A 198 12.25 18.65 -23.70
C ALA A 198 11.00 19.05 -24.49
N VAL A 199 9.90 18.28 -24.40
CA VAL A 199 8.68 18.54 -25.17
C VAL A 199 7.89 19.70 -24.55
N ARG A 200 7.38 20.60 -25.41
CA ARG A 200 6.63 21.80 -25.02
C ARG A 200 5.28 21.88 -25.72
N VAL A 201 4.26 22.33 -24.99
CA VAL A 201 2.93 22.70 -25.50
C VAL A 201 2.68 24.14 -25.08
N GLY A 202 2.26 25.00 -26.00
CA GLY A 202 2.05 26.42 -25.70
C GLY A 202 3.28 27.15 -25.14
N GLY A 203 4.49 26.69 -25.48
CA GLY A 203 5.77 27.20 -24.96
C GLY A 203 6.23 26.60 -23.62
N ARG A 204 5.42 25.77 -22.96
CA ARG A 204 5.70 25.21 -21.62
C ARG A 204 5.91 23.70 -21.64
N THR A 205 6.81 23.19 -20.79
CA THR A 205 7.01 21.73 -20.63
C THR A 205 5.99 21.13 -19.67
N LEU A 206 5.81 19.80 -19.70
CA LEU A 206 4.94 19.10 -18.74
C LEU A 206 5.40 19.31 -17.29
N VAL A 207 6.71 19.34 -17.04
CA VAL A 207 7.28 19.60 -15.71
C VAL A 207 6.98 21.02 -15.25
N GLU A 208 7.10 22.00 -16.14
CA GLU A 208 6.74 23.39 -15.83
C GLU A 208 5.25 23.50 -15.49
N LEU A 209 4.36 22.85 -16.24
CA LEU A 209 2.93 22.83 -15.96
C LEU A 209 2.58 22.08 -14.66
N GLY A 210 3.24 20.94 -14.39
CA GLY A 210 3.04 20.13 -13.19
C GLY A 210 3.43 20.86 -11.89
N ALA A 211 4.48 21.68 -11.95
CA ALA A 211 4.96 22.49 -10.84
C ALA A 211 4.18 23.79 -10.61
N MET A 212 3.34 24.23 -11.55
CA MET A 212 2.51 25.42 -11.39
C MET A 212 1.30 25.14 -10.48
N PRO A 213 0.82 26.14 -9.71
CA PRO A 213 -0.45 26.04 -9.02
C PRO A 213 -1.60 25.80 -10.01
N ILE A 214 -2.54 24.93 -9.65
CA ILE A 214 -3.71 24.55 -10.47
C ILE A 214 -4.44 25.78 -11.01
N GLY A 215 -4.61 26.83 -10.20
CA GLY A 215 -5.25 28.07 -10.65
C GLY A 215 -4.51 28.76 -11.81
N ARG A 216 -3.18 28.67 -11.87
CA ARG A 216 -2.37 29.19 -12.98
C ARG A 216 -2.40 28.25 -14.19
N VAL A 217 -2.40 26.94 -13.96
CA VAL A 217 -2.54 25.92 -15.02
C VAL A 217 -3.89 26.05 -15.72
N ALA A 218 -4.98 26.29 -14.98
CA ALA A 218 -6.30 26.53 -15.56
C ALA A 218 -6.29 27.74 -16.51
N ARG A 219 -5.74 28.88 -16.07
CA ARG A 219 -5.60 30.08 -16.91
C ARG A 219 -4.74 29.83 -18.16
N PHE A 220 -3.70 28.99 -18.05
CA PHE A 220 -2.89 28.60 -19.20
C PHE A 220 -3.72 27.83 -20.24
N PHE A 221 -4.55 26.86 -19.81
CA PHE A 221 -5.42 26.11 -20.72
C PHE A 221 -6.62 26.91 -21.23
N ASP A 222 -7.11 27.90 -20.46
CA ASP A 222 -8.10 28.87 -20.95
C ASP A 222 -7.52 29.69 -22.11
N ALA A 223 -6.32 30.26 -21.93
CA ALA A 223 -5.62 30.99 -22.98
C ALA A 223 -5.30 30.09 -24.20
N LEU A 224 -4.95 28.81 -23.97
CA LEU A 224 -4.70 27.84 -25.04
C LEU A 224 -5.94 27.52 -25.89
N ALA A 225 -7.14 27.67 -25.30
CA ALA A 225 -8.41 27.42 -25.97
C ALA A 225 -8.91 28.61 -26.81
N GLU A 226 -8.45 29.84 -26.54
CA GLU A 226 -8.91 31.03 -27.25
C GLU A 226 -8.36 31.11 -28.69
N PRO A 227 -9.17 31.53 -29.67
CA PRO A 227 -8.69 31.73 -31.03
C PRO A 227 -7.79 32.96 -31.10
N SER A 228 -6.49 32.77 -31.34
CA SER A 228 -5.61 33.87 -31.74
C SER A 228 -6.06 34.43 -33.08
N ASP A 229 -6.50 35.68 -33.12
CA ASP A 229 -6.68 36.45 -34.34
C ASP A 229 -5.35 36.43 -35.13
N PRO A 230 -5.34 36.28 -36.47
CA PRO A 230 -4.09 36.21 -37.22
C PRO A 230 -3.35 37.54 -37.07
N LEU A 231 -2.27 37.54 -36.30
CA LEU A 231 -1.35 38.67 -36.20
C LEU A 231 -0.96 39.14 -37.61
N SER A 232 -1.05 40.46 -37.82
CA SER A 232 -0.76 41.09 -39.11
C SER A 232 0.66 40.73 -39.61
N PRO A 233 0.91 40.71 -40.93
CA PRO A 233 2.19 40.27 -41.51
C PRO A 233 3.44 41.07 -41.09
N ARG A 234 3.31 42.13 -40.29
CA ARG A 234 4.42 43.00 -39.89
C ARG A 234 5.26 42.49 -38.71
N GLU A 235 4.83 41.43 -38.02
CA GLU A 235 5.59 40.89 -36.88
C GLU A 235 6.43 39.63 -37.20
N ARG A 236 6.44 39.18 -38.47
CA ARG A 236 7.27 38.07 -38.96
C ARG A 236 8.66 38.52 -39.45
N ALA A 237 9.32 39.43 -38.73
CA ALA A 237 10.75 39.69 -38.97
C ALA A 237 11.61 38.74 -38.10
N PRO A 238 12.57 38.00 -38.67
CA PRO A 238 13.49 37.19 -37.88
C PRO A 238 14.40 38.15 -37.09
N ARG A 239 14.35 38.09 -35.76
CA ARG A 239 15.39 38.72 -34.94
C ARG A 239 16.66 37.85 -35.00
N PRO A 240 17.86 38.44 -35.17
CA PRO A 240 19.09 37.67 -35.27
C PRO A 240 19.55 37.15 -33.90
N GLU A 241 20.12 35.94 -33.92
CA GLU A 241 21.08 35.37 -32.98
C GLU A 241 20.68 35.24 -31.49
N ILE A 242 20.29 34.01 -31.12
CA ILE A 242 20.31 33.53 -29.73
C ILE A 242 21.76 33.19 -29.38
N MET A 243 22.40 34.01 -28.54
CA MET A 243 23.60 33.61 -27.79
C MET A 243 23.25 32.47 -26.81
N PRO A 244 24.19 31.56 -26.49
CA PRO A 244 23.92 30.47 -25.57
C PRO A 244 23.60 31.01 -24.17
N ARG A 245 22.37 30.76 -23.69
CA ARG A 245 22.01 31.00 -22.28
C ARG A 245 22.75 30.01 -21.40
N ASP A 246 23.49 30.56 -20.45
CA ASP A 246 24.15 29.87 -19.34
C ASP A 246 23.13 29.02 -18.53
N PRO A 247 23.40 27.73 -18.23
CA PRO A 247 22.50 26.88 -17.44
C PRO A 247 22.38 27.27 -15.95
N HIS A 248 23.12 28.28 -15.48
CA HIS A 248 23.27 28.61 -14.06
C HIS A 248 22.88 30.05 -13.70
N SER A 249 21.62 30.43 -13.91
CA SER A 249 21.01 31.55 -13.17
C SER A 249 19.48 31.39 -13.03
N GLY A 250 19.00 31.24 -11.78
CA GLY A 250 17.59 31.46 -11.42
C GLY A 250 17.40 32.85 -10.80
N PRO A 251 16.23 33.20 -10.23
CA PRO A 251 14.92 32.55 -10.28
C PRO A 251 13.76 33.47 -10.74
N LEU A 252 12.74 32.83 -11.31
CA LEU A 252 11.29 33.02 -11.08
C LEU A 252 10.81 34.34 -10.42
N THR A 253 10.95 35.48 -11.10
CA THR A 253 10.09 36.65 -10.89
C THR A 253 9.87 37.33 -12.24
N GLY A 254 8.79 36.97 -12.93
CA GLY A 254 8.44 37.55 -14.23
C GLY A 254 7.00 37.23 -14.56
N GLY A 255 6.22 38.28 -14.81
CA GLY A 255 4.76 38.25 -14.95
C GLY A 255 4.23 37.34 -16.07
N ALA A 256 2.92 37.18 -16.09
CA ALA A 256 2.12 36.35 -16.99
C ALA A 256 2.16 36.77 -18.49
N GLY A 257 3.24 37.39 -18.97
CA GLY A 257 3.33 38.01 -20.30
C GLY A 257 4.43 37.48 -21.23
N GLU A 258 5.28 36.52 -20.83
CA GLU A 258 6.38 36.05 -21.68
C GLU A 258 6.17 34.62 -22.21
N GLY A 259 6.00 34.50 -23.52
CA GLY A 259 6.23 33.25 -24.28
C GLY A 259 5.03 32.34 -24.54
N PHE A 260 3.82 32.86 -24.68
CA PHE A 260 2.66 32.05 -25.08
C PHE A 260 2.67 31.79 -26.60
N ILE A 261 2.63 30.51 -27.01
CA ILE A 261 2.57 30.10 -28.42
C ILE A 261 1.18 29.50 -28.67
N PRO A 262 0.31 30.12 -29.49
CA PRO A 262 -1.01 29.58 -29.78
C PRO A 262 -0.91 28.28 -30.59
N LEU A 263 -1.89 27.38 -30.42
CA LEU A 263 -2.00 26.17 -31.23
C LEU A 263 -2.33 26.53 -32.68
N ASP A 264 -1.68 25.84 -33.62
CA ASP A 264 -2.07 25.89 -35.04
C ASP A 264 -3.46 25.26 -35.24
N PRO A 265 -4.15 25.54 -36.36
CA PRO A 265 -5.52 25.09 -36.59
C PRO A 265 -5.71 23.56 -36.52
N LEU A 266 -4.71 22.78 -36.97
CA LEU A 266 -4.78 21.32 -36.93
C LEU A 266 -4.64 20.82 -35.49
N SER A 267 -3.62 21.28 -34.78
CA SER A 267 -3.42 20.94 -33.37
C SER A 267 -4.61 21.33 -32.49
N ARG A 268 -5.24 22.47 -32.77
CA ARG A 268 -6.45 22.92 -32.05
C ARG A 268 -7.61 21.95 -32.24
N THR A 269 -7.87 21.53 -33.49
CA THR A 269 -8.93 20.57 -33.80
C THR A 269 -8.70 19.23 -33.11
N ILE A 270 -7.45 18.76 -33.07
CA ILE A 270 -7.08 17.51 -32.39
C ILE A 270 -7.25 17.63 -30.87
N ALA A 271 -6.88 18.78 -30.30
CA ALA A 271 -6.82 18.98 -28.86
C ALA A 271 -8.13 19.50 -28.23
N GLU A 272 -9.15 19.85 -29.01
CA GLU A 272 -10.37 20.53 -28.52
C GLU A 272 -11.06 19.79 -27.36
N GLU A 273 -11.42 18.51 -27.57
CA GLU A 273 -12.07 17.70 -26.53
C GLU A 273 -11.12 17.41 -25.35
N LEU A 274 -9.82 17.28 -25.60
CA LEU A 274 -8.81 17.09 -24.54
C LEU A 274 -8.69 18.33 -23.65
N ILE A 275 -8.61 19.53 -24.25
CA ILE A 275 -8.53 20.80 -23.53
C ILE A 275 -9.81 21.03 -22.73
N LYS A 276 -10.97 20.70 -23.30
CA LYS A 276 -12.26 20.77 -22.60
C LYS A 276 -12.31 19.87 -21.37
N GLU A 277 -11.85 18.62 -21.49
CA GLU A 277 -11.77 17.67 -20.38
C GLU A 277 -10.77 18.15 -19.29
N ILE A 278 -9.59 18.62 -19.69
CA ILE A 278 -8.59 19.17 -18.77
C ILE A 278 -9.15 20.38 -18.01
N ARG A 279 -9.76 21.33 -18.71
CA ARG A 279 -10.38 22.52 -18.11
C ARG A 279 -11.50 22.15 -17.16
N GLY A 280 -12.33 21.17 -17.51
CA GLY A 280 -13.37 20.64 -16.62
C GLY A 280 -12.79 20.12 -15.30
N ARG A 281 -11.77 19.25 -15.38
CA ARG A 281 -11.12 18.68 -14.17
C ARG A 281 -10.41 19.71 -13.31
N LEU A 282 -9.69 20.66 -13.94
CA LEU A 282 -9.05 21.76 -13.22
C LEU A 282 -10.11 22.68 -12.56
N GLY A 283 -11.23 22.94 -13.24
CA GLY A 283 -12.37 23.66 -12.70
C GLY A 283 -12.92 23.01 -11.42
N PHE A 284 -13.14 21.69 -11.44
CA PHE A 284 -13.62 20.97 -10.25
C PHE A 284 -12.65 21.07 -9.07
N LEU A 285 -11.34 21.02 -9.31
CA LEU A 285 -10.33 21.20 -8.26
C LEU A 285 -10.33 22.63 -7.69
N ILE A 286 -10.57 23.64 -8.52
CA ILE A 286 -10.69 25.04 -8.09
C ILE A 286 -11.97 25.24 -7.27
N ASP A 287 -13.08 24.65 -7.70
CA ASP A 287 -14.38 24.72 -7.03
C ASP A 287 -14.35 24.17 -5.61
N VAL A 288 -13.57 23.11 -5.37
CA VAL A 288 -13.34 22.56 -4.02
C VAL A 288 -12.19 23.26 -3.27
N GLY A 289 -11.70 24.40 -3.75
CA GLY A 289 -10.71 25.22 -3.04
C GLY A 289 -9.25 24.76 -3.15
N LEU A 290 -8.91 23.82 -4.04
CA LEU A 290 -7.55 23.25 -4.17
C LEU A 290 -6.66 23.96 -5.20
N HIS A 291 -7.06 25.15 -5.65
CA HIS A 291 -6.38 25.95 -6.67
C HIS A 291 -4.90 26.28 -6.37
N TYR A 292 -4.49 26.26 -5.10
CA TYR A 292 -3.13 26.53 -4.64
C TYR A 292 -2.18 25.32 -4.77
N LEU A 293 -2.72 24.11 -4.91
CA LEU A 293 -1.93 22.90 -5.09
C LEU A 293 -1.27 22.87 -6.46
N THR A 294 -0.16 22.15 -6.56
CA THR A 294 0.48 21.79 -7.82
C THR A 294 0.07 20.37 -8.21
N LEU A 295 0.06 20.06 -9.51
CA LEU A 295 -0.27 18.70 -9.98
C LEU A 295 0.82 17.68 -9.58
N ASP A 296 2.07 18.14 -9.41
CA ASP A 296 3.19 17.30 -8.98
C ASP A 296 3.25 17.04 -7.46
N ARG A 297 2.37 17.67 -6.66
CA ARG A 297 2.38 17.50 -5.20
C ARG A 297 2.17 16.02 -4.85
N ALA A 298 3.06 15.49 -4.02
CA ALA A 298 3.02 14.09 -3.64
C ALA A 298 1.77 13.77 -2.80
N ALA A 299 0.97 12.79 -3.22
CA ALA A 299 -0.25 12.39 -2.51
C ALA A 299 -0.09 12.11 -0.99
N PRO A 300 1.02 11.51 -0.50
CA PRO A 300 1.22 11.31 0.94
C PRO A 300 1.40 12.60 1.76
N THR A 301 1.70 13.71 1.10
CA THR A 301 1.89 15.02 1.76
C THR A 301 0.61 15.84 1.81
N LEU A 302 -0.50 15.31 1.29
CA LEU A 302 -1.80 15.96 1.36
C LEU A 302 -2.42 15.77 2.75
N SER A 303 -3.09 16.80 3.26
CA SER A 303 -3.91 16.65 4.46
C SER A 303 -5.13 15.76 4.19
N GLY A 304 -5.76 15.25 5.25
CA GLY A 304 -6.99 14.45 5.13
C GLY A 304 -8.09 15.18 4.36
N GLY A 305 -8.31 16.47 4.66
CA GLY A 305 -9.25 17.33 3.95
C GLY A 305 -8.86 17.59 2.49
N GLU A 306 -7.57 17.79 2.17
CA GLU A 306 -7.10 17.94 0.79
C GLU A 306 -7.39 16.67 -0.04
N ALA A 307 -7.06 15.49 0.49
CA ALA A 307 -7.30 14.22 -0.17
C ALA A 307 -8.81 13.95 -0.39
N GLN A 308 -9.63 14.26 0.61
CA GLN A 308 -11.08 14.13 0.54
C GLN A 308 -11.67 15.04 -0.56
N ARG A 309 -11.23 16.29 -0.64
CA ARG A 309 -11.69 17.25 -1.67
C ARG A 309 -11.25 16.88 -3.08
N ILE A 310 -10.06 16.29 -3.28
CA ILE A 310 -9.66 15.72 -4.57
C ILE A 310 -10.62 14.60 -4.99
N ARG A 311 -11.01 13.74 -4.03
CA ARG A 311 -11.97 12.67 -4.29
C ARG A 311 -13.35 13.23 -4.64
N LEU A 312 -13.82 14.25 -3.94
CA LEU A 312 -15.06 14.95 -4.24
C LEU A 312 -15.04 15.56 -5.66
N ALA A 313 -13.98 16.28 -6.02
CA ALA A 313 -13.82 16.84 -7.37
C ALA A 313 -13.87 15.75 -8.46
N SER A 314 -13.24 14.60 -8.20
CA SER A 314 -13.28 13.44 -9.11
C SER A 314 -14.70 12.86 -9.26
N GLN A 315 -15.49 12.83 -8.18
CA GLN A 315 -16.87 12.34 -8.22
C GLN A 315 -17.81 13.30 -8.94
N VAL A 316 -17.65 14.62 -8.71
CA VAL A 316 -18.40 15.65 -9.45
C VAL A 316 -18.11 15.54 -10.94
N GLY A 317 -16.84 15.31 -11.32
CA GLY A 317 -16.44 15.12 -12.71
C GLY A 317 -16.93 13.82 -13.36
N ALA A 318 -17.30 12.80 -12.58
CA ALA A 318 -17.84 11.55 -13.12
C ALA A 318 -19.29 11.71 -13.66
N GLY A 319 -19.99 12.78 -13.29
CA GLY A 319 -21.32 13.11 -13.82
C GLY A 319 -22.41 12.08 -13.49
N LEU A 320 -22.27 11.34 -12.38
CA LEU A 320 -23.26 10.33 -11.98
C LEU A 320 -24.59 10.99 -11.55
N VAL A 321 -25.71 10.31 -11.84
CA VAL A 321 -27.07 10.75 -11.53
C VAL A 321 -27.80 9.62 -10.79
N GLY A 322 -28.67 9.96 -9.83
CA GLY A 322 -29.46 8.98 -9.08
C GLY A 322 -28.68 8.24 -8.00
N VAL A 323 -27.52 8.77 -7.60
CA VAL A 323 -26.63 8.19 -6.57
C VAL A 323 -26.90 8.83 -5.21
N LEU A 324 -26.73 8.05 -4.13
CA LEU A 324 -26.66 8.55 -2.75
C LEU A 324 -25.19 8.83 -2.39
N TYR A 325 -24.82 10.10 -2.31
CA TYR A 325 -23.50 10.51 -1.81
C TYR A 325 -23.53 10.68 -0.30
N ILE A 326 -22.61 10.02 0.39
CA ILE A 326 -22.45 10.12 1.85
C ILE A 326 -21.08 10.76 2.11
N LEU A 327 -21.09 11.96 2.69
CA LEU A 327 -19.90 12.73 2.99
C LEU A 327 -19.73 12.88 4.50
N ASP A 328 -18.51 12.63 4.97
CA ASP A 328 -18.13 12.75 6.38
C ASP A 328 -17.28 14.00 6.56
N GLU A 329 -17.87 15.07 7.09
CA GLU A 329 -17.21 16.33 7.45
C GLU A 329 -16.36 16.95 6.33
N PRO A 330 -16.94 17.28 5.15
CA PRO A 330 -16.19 17.82 4.01
C PRO A 330 -15.58 19.22 4.26
N SER A 331 -16.00 19.95 5.30
CA SER A 331 -15.46 21.28 5.65
C SER A 331 -14.09 21.21 6.37
N ILE A 332 -13.58 20.01 6.69
CA ILE A 332 -12.33 19.86 7.45
C ILE A 332 -11.13 20.54 6.77
N GLY A 333 -10.36 21.29 7.57
CA GLY A 333 -9.17 22.01 7.13
C GLY A 333 -9.46 23.05 6.05
N LEU A 334 -10.70 23.53 5.97
CA LEU A 334 -11.15 24.55 5.04
C LEU A 334 -11.36 25.87 5.80
N HIS A 335 -10.83 26.96 5.24
CA HIS A 335 -11.07 28.28 5.79
C HIS A 335 -12.52 28.71 5.53
N PRO A 336 -13.19 29.46 6.44
CA PRO A 336 -14.59 29.88 6.28
C PRO A 336 -14.90 30.51 4.91
N ARG A 337 -13.97 31.31 4.37
CA ARG A 337 -14.04 31.88 3.01
C ARG A 337 -14.31 30.85 1.90
N ASP A 338 -13.66 29.69 1.97
CA ASP A 338 -13.73 28.67 0.92
C ASP A 338 -14.89 27.70 1.14
N ASN A 339 -15.53 27.74 2.33
CA ASN A 339 -16.68 26.90 2.68
C ASN A 339 -17.90 27.16 1.78
N ASP A 340 -18.15 28.43 1.42
CA ASP A 340 -19.22 28.80 0.49
C ASP A 340 -19.10 28.07 -0.86
N ARG A 341 -17.86 27.88 -1.36
CA ARG A 341 -17.60 27.18 -2.64
C ARG A 341 -17.84 25.68 -2.52
N LEU A 342 -17.48 25.10 -1.38
CA LEU A 342 -17.77 23.71 -1.07
C LEU A 342 -19.29 23.48 -1.05
N ILE A 343 -20.03 24.31 -0.30
CA ILE A 343 -21.50 24.25 -0.22
C ILE A 343 -22.12 24.36 -1.61
N ALA A 344 -21.67 25.31 -2.43
CA ALA A 344 -22.14 25.45 -3.81
C ALA A 344 -21.87 24.19 -4.65
N THR A 345 -20.73 23.52 -4.44
CA THR A 345 -20.39 22.27 -5.11
C THR A 345 -21.30 21.11 -4.66
N LEU A 346 -21.60 21.01 -3.37
CA LEU A 346 -22.54 20.01 -2.83
C LEU A 346 -23.96 20.23 -3.36
N GLN A 347 -24.39 21.48 -3.45
CA GLN A 347 -25.67 21.85 -4.05
C GLN A 347 -25.72 21.49 -5.54
N ARG A 348 -24.66 21.74 -6.31
CA ARG A 348 -24.57 21.28 -7.71
C ARG A 348 -24.66 19.75 -7.82
N LEU A 349 -23.95 19.02 -6.95
CA LEU A 349 -24.01 17.55 -6.93
C LEU A 349 -25.44 17.04 -6.68
N ARG A 350 -26.16 17.69 -5.77
CA ARG A 350 -27.60 17.46 -5.53
C ARG A 350 -28.42 17.80 -6.79
N ASP A 351 -28.23 18.98 -7.37
CA ASP A 351 -29.05 19.51 -8.47
C ASP A 351 -28.91 18.73 -9.77
N VAL A 352 -27.81 17.98 -9.95
CA VAL A 352 -27.64 16.99 -11.03
C VAL A 352 -28.61 15.81 -10.93
N GLY A 353 -29.28 15.64 -9.78
CA GLY A 353 -30.27 14.59 -9.52
C GLY A 353 -29.82 13.55 -8.49
N ASN A 354 -28.80 13.86 -7.68
CA ASN A 354 -28.31 12.97 -6.64
C ASN A 354 -28.91 13.32 -5.27
N THR A 355 -28.87 12.36 -4.34
CA THR A 355 -29.16 12.62 -2.93
C THR A 355 -27.85 12.80 -2.19
N VAL A 356 -27.71 13.87 -1.42
CA VAL A 356 -26.45 14.21 -0.73
C VAL A 356 -26.71 14.17 0.77
N LEU A 357 -26.11 13.20 1.47
CA LEU A 357 -26.14 13.06 2.92
C LEU A 357 -24.79 13.48 3.49
N VAL A 358 -24.78 14.51 4.33
CA VAL A 358 -23.55 15.06 4.91
C VAL A 358 -23.60 14.91 6.41
N VAL A 359 -22.56 14.32 7.02
CA VAL A 359 -22.35 14.39 8.47
C VAL A 359 -21.50 15.63 8.72
N GLU A 360 -22.04 16.63 9.44
CA GLU A 360 -21.35 17.91 9.64
C GLU A 360 -21.66 18.57 11.00
N HIS A 361 -20.73 19.43 11.38
CA HIS A 361 -20.75 20.28 12.55
C HIS A 361 -20.65 21.77 12.21
N ASP A 362 -20.32 22.10 10.96
CA ASP A 362 -20.28 23.46 10.46
C ASP A 362 -21.68 24.12 10.35
N GLU A 363 -21.78 25.35 10.87
CA GLU A 363 -23.03 26.11 10.93
C GLU A 363 -23.53 26.51 9.52
N ASP A 364 -22.65 26.99 8.65
CA ASP A 364 -23.02 27.46 7.31
C ASP A 364 -23.57 26.31 6.46
N THR A 365 -22.97 25.13 6.57
CA THR A 365 -23.43 23.90 5.91
C THR A 365 -24.80 23.47 6.42
N MET A 366 -25.06 23.54 7.74
CA MET A 366 -26.38 23.25 8.30
C MET A 366 -27.43 24.26 7.84
N ARG A 367 -27.07 25.54 7.73
CA ARG A 367 -27.98 26.61 7.24
C ARG A 367 -28.30 26.46 5.75
N ALA A 368 -27.37 25.92 4.96
CA ALA A 368 -27.54 25.68 3.53
C ALA A 368 -28.26 24.36 3.19
N ALA A 369 -28.47 23.48 4.18
CA ALA A 369 -29.13 22.19 4.00
C ALA A 369 -30.61 22.33 3.65
N ASP A 370 -31.12 21.40 2.84
CA ASP A 370 -32.56 21.30 2.58
C ASP A 370 -33.30 20.66 3.75
N TYR A 371 -32.61 19.77 4.49
CA TYR A 371 -33.17 18.98 5.59
C TYR A 371 -32.08 18.70 6.63
N LEU A 372 -32.44 18.75 7.91
CA LEU A 372 -31.57 18.48 9.04
C LEU A 372 -32.07 17.29 9.84
N VAL A 373 -31.13 16.48 10.34
CA VAL A 373 -31.39 15.40 11.29
C VAL A 373 -30.43 15.55 12.46
N ASP A 374 -30.96 15.86 13.63
CA ASP A 374 -30.18 16.05 14.85
C ASP A 374 -30.21 14.78 15.72
N PHE A 375 -29.01 14.30 16.08
CA PHE A 375 -28.79 13.11 16.89
C PHE A 375 -28.39 13.49 18.31
N GLY A 376 -28.92 12.78 19.30
CA GLY A 376 -28.60 13.03 20.70
C GLY A 376 -29.46 12.19 21.65
N PRO A 377 -29.83 12.72 22.83
CA PRO A 377 -29.51 14.06 23.37
C PRO A 377 -28.05 14.23 23.84
N GLY A 378 -27.31 13.14 24.03
CA GLY A 378 -25.90 13.16 24.45
C GLY A 378 -25.01 12.25 23.60
N PRO A 379 -23.73 12.13 23.95
CA PRO A 379 -22.81 11.20 23.28
C PRO A 379 -23.00 9.75 23.77
N GLY A 380 -22.57 8.76 22.99
CA GLY A 380 -22.47 7.37 23.44
C GLY A 380 -23.79 6.67 23.72
N VAL A 381 -23.87 6.03 24.88
CA VAL A 381 -25.09 5.39 25.42
C VAL A 381 -26.23 6.38 25.67
N GLN A 382 -25.91 7.66 25.88
CA GLN A 382 -26.89 8.73 25.99
C GLN A 382 -27.36 9.25 24.62
N GLY A 383 -26.69 8.83 23.53
CA GLY A 383 -27.06 9.11 22.15
C GLY A 383 -27.97 8.04 21.55
N GLY A 384 -27.91 7.92 20.23
CA GLY A 384 -28.59 6.89 19.47
C GLY A 384 -30.06 7.19 19.17
N GLU A 385 -30.53 8.40 19.45
CA GLU A 385 -31.90 8.86 19.16
C GLU A 385 -31.87 10.04 18.20
N VAL A 386 -32.87 10.13 17.32
CA VAL A 386 -33.13 11.33 16.53
C VAL A 386 -33.96 12.27 17.39
N VAL A 387 -33.36 13.39 17.77
CA VAL A 387 -33.93 14.36 18.72
C VAL A 387 -34.80 15.38 18.00
N ALA A 388 -34.38 15.79 16.80
CA ALA A 388 -35.12 16.66 15.91
C ALA A 388 -34.82 16.28 14.47
N LYS A 389 -35.79 16.51 13.57
CA LYS A 389 -35.62 16.35 12.12
C LYS A 389 -36.57 17.31 11.42
N GLY A 390 -36.16 17.85 10.29
CA GLY A 390 -36.95 18.86 9.61
C GLY A 390 -36.12 19.90 8.90
N ARG A 391 -36.74 21.02 8.56
CA ARG A 391 -36.03 22.22 8.11
C ARG A 391 -35.31 22.90 9.28
N LEU A 392 -34.39 23.83 8.98
CA LEU A 392 -33.63 24.58 9.97
C LEU A 392 -34.52 25.26 11.03
N ASP A 393 -35.60 25.88 10.59
CA ASP A 393 -36.59 26.56 11.44
C ASP A 393 -37.28 25.57 12.40
N GLU A 394 -37.68 24.40 11.90
CA GLU A 394 -38.32 23.35 12.70
C GLU A 394 -37.35 22.78 13.76
N VAL A 395 -36.09 22.50 13.38
CA VAL A 395 -35.08 21.98 14.32
C VAL A 395 -34.69 23.04 15.36
N ALA A 396 -34.62 24.31 14.97
CA ALA A 396 -34.28 25.41 15.86
C ALA A 396 -35.33 25.66 16.96
N GLU A 397 -36.59 25.29 16.74
CA GLU A 397 -37.65 25.43 17.75
C GLU A 397 -37.57 24.34 18.83
N VAL A 398 -37.16 23.11 18.47
CA VAL A 398 -37.15 21.93 19.37
C VAL A 398 -36.21 22.15 20.57
N PRO A 399 -36.73 22.30 21.81
CA PRO A 399 -35.88 22.59 22.97
C PRO A 399 -34.92 21.45 23.34
N ARG A 400 -35.26 20.21 23.00
CA ARG A 400 -34.42 19.03 23.28
C ARG A 400 -33.20 18.95 22.36
N SER A 401 -33.23 19.60 21.20
CA SER A 401 -32.14 19.61 20.23
C SER A 401 -31.02 20.52 20.70
N LEU A 402 -29.85 19.95 20.99
CA LEU A 402 -28.69 20.75 21.39
C LEU A 402 -28.18 21.58 20.23
N THR A 403 -28.13 21.00 19.03
CA THR A 403 -27.80 21.69 17.78
C THR A 403 -28.76 22.87 17.55
N GLY A 404 -30.07 22.64 17.68
CA GLY A 404 -31.09 23.69 17.55
C GLY A 404 -30.93 24.82 18.58
N GLN A 405 -30.47 24.53 19.80
CA GLN A 405 -30.16 25.57 20.80
C GLN A 405 -29.00 26.47 20.36
N TYR A 406 -27.96 25.94 19.73
CA TYR A 406 -26.85 26.74 19.20
C TYR A 406 -27.27 27.53 17.95
N LEU A 407 -27.96 26.89 17.00
CA LEU A 407 -28.40 27.54 15.75
C LEU A 407 -29.43 28.66 15.97
N SER A 408 -30.23 28.57 17.04
CA SER A 408 -31.17 29.61 17.48
C SER A 408 -30.53 30.70 18.34
N GLY A 409 -29.27 30.54 18.76
CA GLY A 409 -28.58 31.45 19.67
C GLY A 409 -29.01 31.34 21.15
N ARG A 410 -29.85 30.36 21.51
CA ARG A 410 -30.21 30.09 22.92
C ARG A 410 -29.00 29.61 23.74
N LYS A 411 -28.03 28.97 23.06
CA LYS A 411 -26.68 28.70 23.56
C LYS A 411 -25.67 29.28 22.59
N ALA A 412 -24.53 29.71 23.12
CA ALA A 412 -23.40 30.17 22.33
C ALA A 412 -22.09 29.87 23.07
N ILE A 413 -20.99 29.81 22.31
CA ILE A 413 -19.64 29.95 22.87
C ILE A 413 -19.38 31.44 23.02
N GLU A 414 -19.34 31.92 24.27
CA GLU A 414 -19.20 33.35 24.58
C GLU A 414 -17.81 33.88 24.24
N VAL A 415 -17.75 35.14 23.82
CA VAL A 415 -16.48 35.87 23.69
C VAL A 415 -15.97 36.23 25.10
N PRO A 416 -14.69 35.99 25.43
CA PRO A 416 -14.15 36.34 26.75
C PRO A 416 -14.29 37.84 27.03
N ALA A 417 -14.84 38.21 28.19
CA ALA A 417 -15.04 39.61 28.57
C ALA A 417 -13.73 40.42 28.68
N SER A 418 -12.63 39.73 28.99
CA SER A 418 -11.28 40.31 29.02
C SER A 418 -10.27 39.28 28.51
N ARG A 419 -9.32 39.71 27.67
CA ARG A 419 -8.22 38.87 27.18
C ARG A 419 -6.98 39.05 28.05
N ARG A 420 -6.15 38.01 28.13
CA ARG A 420 -4.90 38.08 28.89
C ARG A 420 -3.88 38.94 28.12
N PRO A 421 -3.26 39.95 28.74
CA PRO A 421 -2.27 40.78 28.06
C PRO A 421 -0.98 39.97 27.82
N PRO A 422 -0.27 40.19 26.69
CA PRO A 422 1.03 39.58 26.45
C PRO A 422 2.04 40.03 27.51
N THR A 423 2.89 39.09 27.94
CA THR A 423 4.00 39.36 28.87
C THR A 423 5.31 39.58 28.10
N ASP A 424 6.39 39.94 28.80
CA ASP A 424 7.73 40.04 28.20
C ASP A 424 8.28 38.69 27.70
N ARG A 425 7.69 37.57 28.14
CA ARG A 425 8.08 36.22 27.71
C ARG A 425 7.50 35.95 26.32
N ARG A 426 8.37 35.87 25.32
CA ARG A 426 8.02 35.53 23.94
C ARG A 426 9.03 34.58 23.32
N LEU A 427 8.57 33.86 22.32
CA LEU A 427 9.37 32.98 21.49
C LEU A 427 9.42 33.57 20.09
N LYS A 428 10.62 33.78 19.53
CA LYS A 428 10.80 34.42 18.23
C LYS A 428 11.44 33.46 17.24
N ILE A 429 10.71 33.16 16.17
CA ILE A 429 11.19 32.39 15.03
C ILE A 429 11.76 33.39 14.03
N VAL A 430 13.03 33.25 13.65
CA VAL A 430 13.73 34.18 12.76
C VAL A 430 14.00 33.53 11.40
N GLY A 431 13.69 34.24 10.32
CA GLY A 431 14.00 33.85 8.94
C GLY A 431 13.35 32.55 8.50
N ALA A 432 12.07 32.34 8.79
CA ALA A 432 11.36 31.12 8.43
C ALA A 432 11.13 31.02 6.91
N ARG A 433 11.67 29.97 6.28
CA ARG A 433 11.72 29.77 4.81
C ARG A 433 11.27 28.38 4.35
N GLN A 434 10.70 27.57 5.24
CA GLN A 434 10.20 26.25 4.87
C GLN A 434 9.04 26.35 3.85
N HIS A 435 9.10 25.56 2.78
CA HIS A 435 8.11 25.51 1.71
C HIS A 435 7.79 26.88 1.08
N ASN A 436 6.60 27.43 1.33
CA ASN A 436 6.14 28.69 0.75
C ASN A 436 6.38 29.91 1.67
N LEU A 437 6.93 29.73 2.87
CA LEU A 437 7.22 30.82 3.81
C LEU A 437 8.25 31.80 3.22
N ARG A 438 7.98 33.11 3.36
CA ARG A 438 8.71 34.18 2.69
C ARG A 438 9.71 34.88 3.61
N ASP A 439 10.61 34.11 4.20
CA ASP A 439 11.66 34.62 5.11
C ASP A 439 11.08 35.48 6.24
N ILE A 440 10.10 34.90 6.96
CA ILE A 440 9.30 35.64 7.94
C ILE A 440 9.86 35.52 9.36
N ASP A 441 9.76 36.62 10.10
CA ASP A 441 10.04 36.68 11.53
C ASP A 441 8.72 36.68 12.32
N VAL A 442 8.51 35.67 13.17
CA VAL A 442 7.27 35.48 13.92
C VAL A 442 7.53 35.49 15.42
N GLU A 443 6.76 36.29 16.17
CA GLU A 443 6.78 36.30 17.63
C GLU A 443 5.53 35.62 18.19
N VAL A 444 5.73 34.63 19.06
CA VAL A 444 4.70 33.88 19.79
C VAL A 444 4.74 34.30 21.26
N PRO A 445 3.74 35.02 21.79
CA PRO A 445 3.69 35.38 23.20
C PRO A 445 3.45 34.14 24.08
N LEU A 446 4.21 34.02 25.17
CA LEU A 446 4.11 32.87 26.08
C LEU A 446 3.13 33.14 27.24
N GLY A 447 2.52 32.07 27.75
CA GLY A 447 1.50 32.10 28.80
C GLY A 447 0.10 32.47 28.31
N LEU A 448 -0.11 32.53 26.99
CA LEU A 448 -1.36 32.89 26.34
C LEU A 448 -1.99 31.70 25.59
N PHE A 449 -3.28 31.84 25.25
CA PHE A 449 -3.92 31.05 24.22
C PHE A 449 -3.70 31.71 22.86
N VAL A 450 -2.78 31.16 22.07
CA VAL A 450 -2.38 31.69 20.77
C VAL A 450 -3.03 30.86 19.66
N CYS A 451 -3.70 31.52 18.72
CA CYS A 451 -4.29 30.87 17.55
C CYS A 451 -3.54 31.26 16.28
N VAL A 452 -3.17 30.29 15.46
CA VAL A 452 -2.53 30.48 14.15
C VAL A 452 -3.58 30.19 13.08
N THR A 453 -3.91 31.23 12.33
CA THR A 453 -5.03 31.26 11.38
C THR A 453 -4.53 31.58 9.96
N GLY A 454 -5.46 31.64 9.01
CA GLY A 454 -5.17 31.91 7.60
C GLY A 454 -5.66 30.81 6.67
N VAL A 455 -5.73 31.09 5.37
CA VAL A 455 -6.33 30.19 4.37
C VAL A 455 -5.57 28.86 4.21
N SER A 456 -6.22 27.84 3.64
CA SER A 456 -5.58 26.54 3.41
C SER A 456 -4.38 26.71 2.46
N GLY A 457 -3.23 26.13 2.83
CA GLY A 457 -1.97 26.32 2.10
C GLY A 457 -1.20 27.62 2.38
N SER A 458 -1.62 28.47 3.33
CA SER A 458 -0.91 29.72 3.65
C SER A 458 0.46 29.54 4.32
N GLY A 459 0.76 28.35 4.84
CA GLY A 459 2.03 28.01 5.52
C GLY A 459 1.92 27.71 7.02
N LYS A 460 0.69 27.62 7.58
CA LYS A 460 0.45 27.35 9.02
C LYS A 460 1.20 26.13 9.55
N SER A 461 1.00 24.96 8.95
CA SER A 461 1.65 23.72 9.35
C SER A 461 3.17 23.76 9.16
N SER A 462 3.66 24.50 8.16
CA SER A 462 5.11 24.67 7.95
C SER A 462 5.76 25.57 8.99
N LEU A 463 5.04 26.58 9.47
CA LEU A 463 5.55 27.44 10.55
C LEU A 463 5.52 26.71 11.90
N ILE A 464 4.40 26.09 12.25
CA ILE A 464 4.16 25.56 13.60
C ILE A 464 4.61 24.10 13.74
N GLY A 465 4.32 23.25 12.76
CA GLY A 465 4.73 21.84 12.76
C GLY A 465 6.18 21.68 12.31
N ASP A 466 6.49 22.03 11.06
CA ASP A 466 7.80 21.70 10.48
C ASP A 466 8.95 22.50 11.12
N ILE A 467 8.72 23.77 11.49
CA ILE A 467 9.76 24.61 12.12
C ILE A 467 9.65 24.57 13.65
N LEU A 468 8.59 25.15 14.23
CA LEU A 468 8.52 25.40 15.67
C LEU A 468 8.50 24.10 16.49
N ARG A 469 7.62 23.16 16.17
CA ARG A 469 7.50 21.88 16.90
C ARG A 469 8.79 21.10 16.80
N ASP A 470 9.32 20.88 15.59
CA ASP A 470 10.50 20.02 15.40
C ASP A 470 11.75 20.64 16.03
N ALA A 471 11.94 21.96 15.92
CA ALA A 471 13.04 22.64 16.60
C ALA A 471 12.95 22.50 18.12
N LEU A 472 11.78 22.77 18.71
CA LEU A 472 11.59 22.65 20.16
C LEU A 472 11.62 21.20 20.63
N ALA A 473 11.15 20.23 19.84
CA ALA A 473 11.19 18.82 20.19
C ALA A 473 12.64 18.32 20.24
N ARG A 474 13.48 18.76 19.30
CA ARG A 474 14.92 18.52 19.33
C ARG A 474 15.57 19.18 20.54
N ASP A 475 15.33 20.47 20.74
CA ASP A 475 16.08 21.29 21.68
C ASP A 475 15.65 21.09 23.16
N LEU A 476 14.36 20.81 23.42
CA LEU A 476 13.80 20.61 24.76
C LEU A 476 13.55 19.14 25.12
N ASN A 477 13.06 18.34 24.17
CA ASN A 477 12.65 16.96 24.44
C ASN A 477 13.71 15.92 24.03
N GLY A 478 14.79 16.33 23.35
CA GLY A 478 15.84 15.44 22.85
C GLY A 478 15.40 14.55 21.68
N ALA A 479 14.39 14.96 20.92
CA ALA A 479 13.90 14.21 19.77
C ALA A 479 14.88 14.29 18.58
N ILE A 480 15.04 13.19 17.85
CA ILE A 480 15.79 13.15 16.59
C ILE A 480 14.85 13.63 15.48
N THR A 481 14.80 14.93 15.26
CA THR A 481 13.98 15.58 14.21
C THR A 481 14.83 16.58 13.43
N GLU A 482 14.44 16.84 12.19
CA GLU A 482 15.06 17.85 11.33
C GLU A 482 14.08 19.02 11.14
N PRO A 483 14.28 20.14 11.85
CA PRO A 483 13.40 21.29 11.69
C PRO A 483 13.49 21.87 10.28
N GLY A 484 12.37 22.38 9.77
CA GLY A 484 12.30 23.08 8.50
C GLY A 484 13.22 24.30 8.42
N LEU A 485 13.46 24.81 7.21
CA LEU A 485 14.40 25.89 6.94
C LEU A 485 14.06 27.17 7.75
N HIS A 486 14.95 27.56 8.66
CA HIS A 486 14.88 28.80 9.45
C HIS A 486 16.29 29.22 9.91
N ASP A 487 16.47 30.46 10.38
CA ASP A 487 17.77 30.93 10.88
C ASP A 487 18.03 30.51 12.33
N ARG A 488 17.09 30.81 13.24
CA ARG A 488 17.16 30.45 14.67
C ARG A 488 15.83 30.65 15.38
N ILE A 489 15.71 30.11 16.59
CA ILE A 489 14.60 30.37 17.51
C ILE A 489 15.14 30.99 18.80
N GLU A 490 14.65 32.18 19.16
CA GLU A 490 15.00 32.90 20.39
C GLU A 490 13.90 32.69 21.45
N GLY A 491 14.27 32.74 22.74
CA GLY A 491 13.31 32.61 23.86
C GLY A 491 13.03 31.17 24.32
N VAL A 492 13.73 30.16 23.78
CA VAL A 492 13.59 28.74 24.15
C VAL A 492 13.79 28.50 25.65
N ALA A 493 14.66 29.28 26.31
CA ALA A 493 14.94 29.19 27.74
C ALA A 493 13.70 29.46 28.64
N HIS A 494 12.63 30.07 28.12
CA HIS A 494 11.39 30.27 28.87
C HIS A 494 10.54 29.01 29.00
N LEU A 495 10.86 27.97 28.24
CA LEU A 495 10.13 26.70 28.18
C LEU A 495 10.98 25.55 28.74
N ASP A 496 10.31 24.54 29.30
CA ASP A 496 10.96 23.31 29.75
C ASP A 496 10.67 22.11 28.84
N LYS A 497 9.53 22.15 28.14
CA LYS A 497 9.05 21.05 27.31
C LYS A 497 8.08 21.56 26.25
N VAL A 498 8.11 20.92 25.09
CA VAL A 498 7.06 21.03 24.06
C VAL A 498 6.21 19.77 24.02
N ILE A 499 4.91 19.92 23.79
CA ILE A 499 3.98 18.80 23.65
C ILE A 499 3.16 19.02 22.39
N ASP A 500 3.34 18.14 21.42
CA ASP A 500 2.50 18.08 20.22
C ASP A 500 1.31 17.16 20.46
N ILE A 501 0.11 17.63 20.14
CA ILE A 501 -1.14 16.90 20.26
C ILE A 501 -1.85 16.92 18.90
N ASP A 502 -1.40 16.01 18.03
CA ASP A 502 -1.90 15.82 16.68
C ASP A 502 -3.06 14.80 16.61
N GLN A 503 -3.72 14.74 15.45
CA GLN A 503 -4.83 13.82 15.18
C GLN A 503 -4.39 12.40 14.78
N SER A 504 -3.07 12.14 14.75
CA SER A 504 -2.58 10.81 14.38
C SER A 504 -3.15 9.72 15.29
N PRO A 505 -3.45 8.52 14.75
CA PRO A 505 -3.96 7.42 15.56
C PRO A 505 -3.02 7.13 16.74
N ILE A 506 -3.57 7.00 17.95
CA ILE A 506 -2.77 6.67 19.16
C ILE A 506 -2.04 5.32 19.03
N GLY A 507 -2.49 4.45 18.13
CA GLY A 507 -1.79 3.24 17.72
C GLY A 507 -2.45 2.62 16.49
N ARG A 508 -1.66 1.90 15.68
CA ARG A 508 -2.12 1.25 14.44
C ARG A 508 -2.68 -0.15 14.65
N THR A 509 -2.65 -0.66 15.89
CA THR A 509 -3.06 -2.03 16.23
C THR A 509 -4.17 -2.02 17.27
N PRO A 510 -5.04 -3.04 17.30
CA PRO A 510 -6.07 -3.18 18.34
C PRO A 510 -5.54 -3.34 19.78
N ARG A 511 -4.22 -3.56 19.93
CA ARG A 511 -3.53 -3.60 21.23
C ARG A 511 -3.43 -2.24 21.89
N SER A 512 -3.47 -1.17 21.09
CA SER A 512 -3.53 0.19 21.62
C SER A 512 -5.00 0.53 21.89
N ASN A 513 -5.27 1.11 23.05
CA ASN A 513 -6.61 1.56 23.45
C ASN A 513 -6.48 2.73 24.46
N PRO A 514 -7.57 3.44 24.79
CA PRO A 514 -7.52 4.58 25.70
C PRO A 514 -6.85 4.23 27.04
N ALA A 515 -7.22 3.10 27.66
CA ALA A 515 -6.71 2.71 28.96
C ALA A 515 -5.19 2.40 28.96
N THR A 516 -4.67 1.77 27.90
CA THR A 516 -3.23 1.51 27.77
C THR A 516 -2.45 2.77 27.44
N TYR A 517 -3.02 3.69 26.65
CA TYR A 517 -2.35 4.91 26.23
C TYR A 517 -2.11 5.86 27.41
N ILE A 518 -3.14 6.09 28.24
CA ILE A 518 -3.02 6.97 29.43
C ILE A 518 -2.37 6.26 30.63
N LYS A 519 -1.97 4.98 30.49
CA LYS A 519 -1.42 4.12 31.57
C LYS A 519 -2.40 3.79 32.70
N LEU A 520 -3.70 4.01 32.47
CA LEU A 520 -4.77 3.60 33.38
C LEU A 520 -4.82 2.08 33.56
N PHE A 521 -4.62 1.34 32.47
CA PHE A 521 -4.69 -0.12 32.50
C PHE A 521 -3.61 -0.74 33.39
N ASP A 522 -2.46 -0.10 33.55
CA ASP A 522 -1.42 -0.57 34.47
C ASP A 522 -1.89 -0.52 35.92
N GLN A 523 -2.58 0.55 36.32
CA GLN A 523 -3.16 0.68 37.66
C GLN A 523 -4.29 -0.33 37.90
N ILE A 524 -5.12 -0.58 36.88
CA ILE A 524 -6.18 -1.59 36.95
C ILE A 524 -5.59 -3.00 37.07
N ARG A 525 -4.57 -3.34 36.27
CA ARG A 525 -3.90 -4.65 36.37
C ARG A 525 -3.29 -4.87 37.76
N ASP A 526 -2.62 -3.86 38.30
CA ASP A 526 -2.05 -3.91 39.65
C ASP A 526 -3.11 -4.13 40.71
N LEU A 527 -4.28 -3.49 40.59
CA LEU A 527 -5.42 -3.77 41.46
C LEU A 527 -5.86 -5.24 41.39
N TYR A 528 -5.99 -5.80 40.19
CA TYR A 528 -6.44 -7.18 40.00
C TYR A 528 -5.47 -8.20 40.60
N THR A 529 -4.16 -7.92 40.65
CA THR A 529 -3.19 -8.79 41.34
C THR A 529 -3.40 -8.86 42.86
N ARG A 530 -4.05 -7.86 43.45
CA ARG A 530 -4.25 -7.77 44.91
C ARG A 530 -5.49 -8.54 45.38
N LEU A 531 -6.34 -8.99 44.46
CA LEU A 531 -7.58 -9.71 44.75
C LEU A 531 -7.31 -11.10 45.32
N PRO A 532 -8.17 -11.63 46.22
CA PRO A 532 -7.98 -12.93 46.84
C PRO A 532 -7.79 -14.07 45.83
N ASP A 533 -8.63 -14.13 44.79
CA ASP A 533 -8.56 -15.17 43.75
C ASP A 533 -7.25 -15.11 42.95
N ALA A 534 -6.76 -13.91 42.67
CA ALA A 534 -5.49 -13.71 41.96
C ALA A 534 -4.30 -14.13 42.82
N LYS A 535 -4.30 -13.76 44.11
CA LYS A 535 -3.25 -14.13 45.07
C LYS A 535 -3.20 -15.65 45.28
N ALA A 536 -4.35 -16.30 45.44
CA ALA A 536 -4.43 -17.75 45.61
C ALA A 536 -3.85 -18.52 44.42
N ARG A 537 -3.99 -17.98 43.21
CA ARG A 537 -3.49 -18.58 41.95
C ARG A 537 -2.09 -18.10 41.55
N GLY A 538 -1.45 -17.23 42.34
CA GLY A 538 -0.12 -16.69 42.04
C GLY A 538 -0.08 -15.76 40.82
N TYR A 539 -1.21 -15.16 40.44
CA TYR A 539 -1.29 -14.31 39.25
C TYR A 539 -0.62 -12.95 39.47
N LYS A 540 0.27 -12.58 38.55
CA LYS A 540 0.95 -11.28 38.50
C LYS A 540 0.32 -10.36 37.45
N ALA A 541 0.74 -9.10 37.40
CA ALA A 541 0.19 -8.10 36.47
C ALA A 541 0.31 -8.50 34.99
N GLY A 542 1.29 -9.35 34.65
CA GLY A 542 1.45 -9.94 33.31
C GLY A 542 0.26 -10.82 32.89
N ARG A 543 -0.37 -11.56 33.83
CA ARG A 543 -1.53 -12.42 33.54
C ARG A 543 -2.74 -11.60 33.07
N PHE A 544 -2.90 -10.39 33.60
CA PHE A 544 -3.98 -9.48 33.22
C PHE A 544 -3.61 -8.55 32.06
N SER A 545 -2.50 -8.81 31.36
CA SER A 545 -2.07 -8.07 30.18
C SER A 545 -2.39 -8.86 28.92
N PHE A 546 -3.20 -8.30 28.02
CA PHE A 546 -3.46 -8.92 26.72
C PHE A 546 -2.24 -8.86 25.77
N ASN A 547 -1.19 -8.10 26.12
CA ASN A 547 0.05 -8.01 25.34
C ASN A 547 1.07 -9.10 25.71
N VAL A 548 0.88 -9.81 26.83
CA VAL A 548 1.85 -10.76 27.38
C VAL A 548 1.29 -12.18 27.33
N GLU A 549 2.15 -13.14 27.03
CA GLU A 549 1.81 -14.56 27.02
C GLU A 549 1.42 -15.07 28.41
N GLY A 550 0.54 -16.06 28.41
CA GLY A 550 0.08 -16.74 29.62
C GLY A 550 -1.38 -16.43 29.96
N GLY A 551 -1.82 -15.18 29.93
CA GLY A 551 -3.20 -14.80 30.27
C GLY A 551 -4.08 -14.35 29.11
N ARG A 552 -3.48 -14.00 27.98
CA ARG A 552 -4.15 -13.56 26.74
C ARG A 552 -4.73 -14.74 25.96
N CYS A 553 -5.69 -14.48 25.09
CA CYS A 553 -6.16 -15.46 24.11
C CYS A 553 -5.10 -15.64 23.01
N GLU A 554 -4.57 -16.85 22.85
CA GLU A 554 -3.51 -17.12 21.86
C GLU A 554 -4.03 -17.12 20.42
N ALA A 555 -5.30 -17.48 20.18
CA ALA A 555 -5.88 -17.51 18.83
C ALA A 555 -5.91 -16.13 18.14
N CYS A 556 -6.02 -15.05 18.92
CA CYS A 556 -5.93 -13.67 18.40
C CYS A 556 -4.70 -12.93 18.96
N GLN A 557 -3.82 -13.63 19.68
CA GLN A 557 -2.67 -13.06 20.39
C GLN A 557 -3.04 -11.81 21.23
N GLY A 558 -4.21 -11.85 21.89
CA GLY A 558 -4.74 -10.77 22.72
C GLY A 558 -5.36 -9.57 21.99
N ASN A 559 -5.48 -9.60 20.65
CA ASN A 559 -6.11 -8.52 19.90
C ASN A 559 -7.63 -8.46 20.09
N GLY A 560 -8.27 -9.59 20.42
CA GLY A 560 -9.74 -9.72 20.45
C GLY A 560 -10.39 -9.83 19.07
N SER A 561 -9.66 -9.47 18.03
CA SER A 561 -10.06 -9.55 16.63
C SER A 561 -8.92 -10.07 15.75
N ASN A 562 -9.27 -10.70 14.65
CA ASN A 562 -8.35 -11.17 13.61
C ASN A 562 -8.48 -10.24 12.39
N ARG A 563 -7.35 -9.86 11.79
CA ARG A 563 -7.35 -9.05 10.57
C ARG A 563 -7.63 -9.97 9.38
N LEU A 564 -8.70 -9.70 8.64
CA LEU A 564 -8.93 -10.27 7.32
C LEU A 564 -8.38 -9.28 6.28
N GLU A 565 -7.42 -9.75 5.50
CA GLU A 565 -6.91 -9.00 4.35
C GLU A 565 -7.91 -9.12 3.19
N MET A 566 -8.22 -7.98 2.57
CA MET A 566 -9.20 -7.86 1.50
C MET A 566 -8.51 -7.30 0.26
N ASP A 567 -8.72 -7.91 -0.91
CA ASP A 567 -7.96 -7.55 -2.13
C ASP A 567 -8.31 -6.16 -2.69
N PHE A 568 -9.57 -5.72 -2.56
CA PHE A 568 -10.13 -4.51 -3.20
C PHE A 568 -10.79 -3.53 -2.23
N LEU A 569 -11.08 -4.01 -1.03
CA LEU A 569 -11.66 -3.22 0.05
C LEU A 569 -10.62 -3.05 1.14
N ALA A 570 -10.81 -2.07 2.01
CA ALA A 570 -9.95 -1.93 3.17
C ALA A 570 -10.01 -3.21 4.02
N ASP A 571 -8.85 -3.64 4.56
CA ASP A 571 -8.76 -4.73 5.53
C ASP A 571 -9.80 -4.56 6.64
N VAL A 572 -10.46 -5.66 7.01
CA VAL A 572 -11.50 -5.65 8.05
C VAL A 572 -11.05 -6.46 9.24
N TRP A 573 -11.29 -5.93 10.45
CA TRP A 573 -11.07 -6.65 11.69
C TRP A 573 -12.34 -7.41 12.07
N VAL A 574 -12.22 -8.74 12.17
CA VAL A 574 -13.33 -9.62 12.55
C VAL A 574 -13.13 -10.10 13.99
N THR A 575 -14.19 -10.06 14.80
CA THR A 575 -14.14 -10.54 16.19
C THR A 575 -13.64 -11.97 16.27
N CYS A 576 -12.70 -12.23 17.19
CA CYS A 576 -12.09 -13.55 17.35
C CYS A 576 -13.15 -14.58 17.77
N PRO A 577 -13.32 -15.71 17.06
CA PRO A 577 -14.34 -16.71 17.39
C PRO A 577 -14.04 -17.46 18.70
N VAL A 578 -12.77 -17.54 19.11
CA VAL A 578 -12.34 -18.30 20.30
C VAL A 578 -12.63 -17.57 21.59
N CYS A 579 -12.22 -16.29 21.68
CA CYS A 579 -12.46 -15.47 22.87
C CYS A 579 -13.68 -14.56 22.75
N GLN A 580 -14.37 -14.54 21.60
CA GLN A 580 -15.54 -13.69 21.35
C GLN A 580 -15.27 -12.20 21.63
N GLY A 581 -14.03 -11.74 21.42
CA GLY A 581 -13.62 -10.36 21.69
C GLY A 581 -13.05 -10.11 23.09
N HIS A 582 -13.13 -11.08 24.02
CA HIS A 582 -12.70 -10.89 25.42
C HIS A 582 -11.19 -10.74 25.61
N ARG A 583 -10.35 -11.02 24.60
CA ARG A 583 -8.87 -10.89 24.61
C ARG A 583 -8.10 -11.79 25.59
N PHE A 584 -8.77 -12.42 26.55
CA PHE A 584 -8.16 -13.22 27.61
C PHE A 584 -8.63 -14.67 27.58
N THR A 585 -7.87 -15.56 28.25
CA THR A 585 -8.32 -16.94 28.48
C THR A 585 -9.42 -17.00 29.53
N ARG A 586 -10.20 -18.08 29.53
CA ARG A 586 -11.31 -18.27 30.48
C ARG A 586 -10.82 -18.20 31.93
N GLU A 587 -9.67 -18.79 32.24
CA GLU A 587 -9.08 -18.83 33.60
C GLU A 587 -8.76 -17.44 34.13
N THR A 588 -8.32 -16.53 33.26
CA THR A 588 -8.02 -15.14 33.61
C THR A 588 -9.30 -14.36 33.92
N LEU A 589 -10.40 -14.65 33.20
CA LEU A 589 -11.70 -14.00 33.38
C LEU A 589 -12.43 -14.40 34.68
N HIS A 590 -11.99 -15.46 35.37
CA HIS A 590 -12.57 -15.86 36.65
C HIS A 590 -12.29 -14.86 37.78
N VAL A 591 -11.19 -14.10 37.72
CA VAL A 591 -10.86 -13.10 38.73
C VAL A 591 -11.73 -11.87 38.54
N ARG A 592 -12.52 -11.51 39.56
CA ARG A 592 -13.51 -10.42 39.49
C ARG A 592 -13.31 -9.38 40.59
N TYR A 593 -13.43 -8.11 40.22
CA TYR A 593 -13.55 -6.99 41.15
C TYR A 593 -14.98 -6.45 41.09
N LYS A 594 -15.67 -6.36 42.23
CA LYS A 594 -17.10 -5.96 42.30
C LYS A 594 -17.98 -6.68 41.24
N GLY A 595 -17.78 -7.98 41.08
CA GLY A 595 -18.52 -8.82 40.12
C GLY A 595 -18.06 -8.76 38.66
N LYS A 596 -17.13 -7.86 38.30
CA LYS A 596 -16.67 -7.61 36.93
C LYS A 596 -15.26 -8.16 36.69
N SER A 597 -15.06 -8.91 35.62
CA SER A 597 -13.76 -9.42 35.18
C SER A 597 -12.92 -8.31 34.54
N ILE A 598 -11.64 -8.59 34.26
CA ILE A 598 -10.75 -7.64 33.58
C ILE A 598 -11.25 -7.28 32.16
N SER A 599 -11.91 -8.21 31.47
CA SER A 599 -12.54 -7.93 30.17
C SER A 599 -13.78 -7.07 30.34
N ASP A 600 -14.60 -7.32 31.36
CA ASP A 600 -15.81 -6.52 31.60
C ASP A 600 -15.45 -5.06 31.88
N VAL A 601 -14.36 -4.82 32.62
CA VAL A 601 -13.84 -3.46 32.87
C VAL A 601 -13.38 -2.77 31.59
N LEU A 602 -12.74 -3.51 30.66
CA LEU A 602 -12.34 -2.94 29.36
C LEU A 602 -13.55 -2.60 28.48
N GLU A 603 -14.70 -3.24 28.69
CA GLU A 603 -15.95 -2.97 27.97
C GLU A 603 -16.80 -1.86 28.60
N MET A 604 -16.43 -1.36 29.78
CA MET A 604 -17.08 -0.22 30.42
C MET A 604 -16.74 1.08 29.68
N ASP A 605 -17.74 1.96 29.60
CA ASP A 605 -17.54 3.34 29.20
C ASP A 605 -16.83 4.12 30.32
N VAL A 606 -16.16 5.22 29.99
CA VAL A 606 -15.42 6.04 30.96
C VAL A 606 -16.30 6.47 32.14
N GLN A 607 -17.56 6.84 31.88
CA GLN A 607 -18.51 7.21 32.94
C GLN A 607 -18.81 6.04 33.89
N GLU A 608 -19.14 4.86 33.38
CA GLU A 608 -19.40 3.66 34.19
C GLU A 608 -18.15 3.28 34.99
N ALA A 609 -16.97 3.35 34.36
CA ALA A 609 -15.71 3.05 35.01
C ALA A 609 -15.39 4.05 36.15
N LEU A 610 -15.68 5.33 35.96
CA LEU A 610 -15.44 6.38 36.97
C LEU A 610 -16.27 6.09 38.23
N GLU A 611 -17.54 5.74 38.08
CA GLU A 611 -18.41 5.33 39.18
C GLU A 611 -17.93 4.01 39.82
N HIS A 612 -17.53 3.03 39.00
CA HIS A 612 -17.06 1.72 39.46
C HIS A 612 -15.81 1.83 40.35
N PHE A 613 -14.87 2.69 39.97
CA PHE A 613 -13.58 2.90 40.63
C PHE A 613 -13.51 4.14 41.54
N ALA A 614 -14.64 4.77 41.86
CA ALA A 614 -14.69 5.97 42.72
C ALA A 614 -13.92 5.82 44.04
N ASN A 615 -13.87 4.61 44.61
CA ASN A 615 -13.18 4.31 45.87
C ASN A 615 -11.64 4.16 45.72
N ILE A 616 -11.09 4.32 44.52
CA ILE A 616 -9.65 4.20 44.24
C ILE A 616 -9.15 5.53 43.65
N PRO A 617 -8.68 6.47 44.50
CA PRO A 617 -8.41 7.85 44.09
C PRO A 617 -7.49 8.00 42.88
N LYS A 618 -6.46 7.15 42.78
CA LYS A 618 -5.50 7.18 41.67
C LYS A 618 -6.14 6.78 40.32
N ILE A 619 -7.04 5.80 40.34
CA ILE A 619 -7.76 5.35 39.14
C ILE A 619 -8.85 6.36 38.79
N ALA A 620 -9.62 6.80 39.79
CA ALA A 620 -10.69 7.80 39.62
C ALA A 620 -10.15 9.13 39.05
N GLY A 621 -9.01 9.63 39.54
CA GLY A 621 -8.39 10.84 39.01
C GLY A 621 -7.99 10.74 37.53
N MET A 622 -7.49 9.57 37.09
CA MET A 622 -7.17 9.35 35.67
C MET A 622 -8.43 9.24 34.81
N LEU A 623 -9.48 8.58 35.30
CA LEU A 623 -10.79 8.52 34.62
C LEU A 623 -11.44 9.90 34.53
N GLN A 624 -11.29 10.74 35.56
CA GLN A 624 -11.77 12.12 35.56
C GLN A 624 -11.13 12.93 34.42
N THR A 625 -9.85 12.72 34.11
CA THR A 625 -9.23 13.42 32.97
C THR A 625 -9.86 13.05 31.62
N LEU A 626 -10.31 11.80 31.45
CA LEU A 626 -11.04 11.37 30.25
C LEU A 626 -12.46 11.96 30.21
N HIS A 627 -13.11 12.06 31.37
CA HIS A 627 -14.41 12.73 31.52
C HIS A 627 -14.32 14.22 31.15
N ASP A 628 -13.32 14.93 31.67
CA ASP A 628 -13.16 16.37 31.49
C ASP A 628 -12.91 16.76 30.02
N VAL A 629 -12.28 15.89 29.23
CA VAL A 629 -12.10 16.07 27.78
C VAL A 629 -13.31 15.60 26.95
N GLY A 630 -14.38 15.13 27.61
CA GLY A 630 -15.66 14.76 26.98
C GLY A 630 -15.70 13.37 26.37
N LEU A 631 -14.88 12.42 26.85
CA LEU A 631 -14.82 11.03 26.34
C LEU A 631 -15.64 10.04 27.18
N ASP A 632 -16.69 10.50 27.86
CA ASP A 632 -17.53 9.71 28.76
C ASP A 632 -18.08 8.42 28.16
N TYR A 633 -18.35 8.48 26.87
CA TYR A 633 -18.96 7.42 26.08
C TYR A 633 -17.97 6.36 25.59
N LEU A 634 -16.67 6.62 25.73
CA LEU A 634 -15.65 5.80 25.11
C LEU A 634 -15.38 4.57 25.98
N LYS A 635 -15.33 3.39 25.38
CA LYS A 635 -14.93 2.18 26.11
C LYS A 635 -13.45 2.20 26.43
N LEU A 636 -13.08 1.80 27.65
CA LEU A 636 -11.68 1.74 28.09
C LEU A 636 -10.78 0.89 27.17
N GLY A 637 -11.34 -0.20 26.66
CA GLY A 637 -10.68 -1.17 25.79
C GLY A 637 -10.85 -0.93 24.29
N GLN A 638 -11.54 0.14 23.86
CA GLN A 638 -11.82 0.40 22.45
C GLN A 638 -10.53 0.42 21.62
N ALA A 639 -10.52 -0.33 20.52
CA ALA A 639 -9.34 -0.50 19.69
C ALA A 639 -8.95 0.84 19.04
N SER A 640 -7.66 1.18 19.05
CA SER A 640 -7.18 2.46 18.47
C SER A 640 -7.55 2.69 16.99
N PRO A 641 -7.54 1.67 16.12
CA PRO A 641 -7.97 1.84 14.73
C PRO A 641 -9.44 2.21 14.56
N THR A 642 -10.28 2.04 15.60
CA THR A 642 -11.71 2.37 15.58
C THR A 642 -12.00 3.71 16.27
N LEU A 643 -10.98 4.48 16.62
CA LEU A 643 -11.13 5.82 17.20
C LEU A 643 -11.10 6.86 16.09
N SER A 644 -11.90 7.92 16.24
CA SER A 644 -11.78 9.09 15.35
C SER A 644 -10.49 9.87 15.65
N GLY A 645 -10.05 10.70 14.69
CA GLY A 645 -8.90 11.59 14.90
C GLY A 645 -9.07 12.50 16.12
N GLY A 646 -10.26 13.10 16.28
CA GLY A 646 -10.60 13.93 17.44
C GLY A 646 -10.67 13.15 18.76
N GLU A 647 -11.08 11.88 18.77
CA GLU A 647 -11.01 11.01 19.96
C GLU A 647 -9.56 10.71 20.33
N ALA A 648 -8.74 10.32 19.36
CA ALA A 648 -7.31 10.07 19.55
C ALA A 648 -6.60 11.30 20.13
N GLN A 649 -6.91 12.49 19.62
CA GLN A 649 -6.36 13.75 20.10
C GLN A 649 -6.80 14.07 21.54
N ARG A 650 -8.08 13.90 21.87
CA ARG A 650 -8.58 14.10 23.25
C ARG A 650 -7.98 13.11 24.25
N ILE A 651 -7.70 11.86 23.85
CA ILE A 651 -6.97 10.90 24.69
C ILE A 651 -5.53 11.36 24.95
N LYS A 652 -4.86 11.93 23.94
CA LYS A 652 -3.52 12.53 24.11
C LYS A 652 -3.58 13.72 25.07
N LEU A 653 -4.60 14.56 24.96
CA LEU A 653 -4.85 15.67 25.88
C LEU A 653 -5.05 15.19 27.33
N ALA A 654 -5.89 14.18 27.52
CA ALA A 654 -6.12 13.57 28.83
C ALA A 654 -4.83 13.00 29.45
N ARG A 655 -3.96 12.39 28.65
CA ARG A 655 -2.65 11.91 29.13
C ARG A 655 -1.77 13.02 29.71
N GLU A 656 -1.86 14.22 29.18
CA GLU A 656 -1.09 15.35 29.67
C GLU A 656 -1.76 16.02 30.88
N LEU A 657 -3.10 16.02 30.96
CA LEU A 657 -3.83 16.44 32.16
C LEU A 657 -3.52 15.57 33.39
N VAL A 658 -3.18 14.29 33.20
CA VAL A 658 -2.76 13.40 34.31
C VAL A 658 -1.42 13.85 34.93
N LYS A 659 -0.60 14.61 34.19
CA LYS A 659 0.72 15.06 34.67
C LYS A 659 0.60 16.40 35.38
N ARG A 660 1.50 16.66 36.34
CA ARG A 660 1.59 17.97 36.98
C ARG A 660 2.20 18.97 36.00
N GLY A 661 1.47 20.04 35.69
CA GLY A 661 1.97 21.15 34.88
C GLY A 661 3.04 21.95 35.59
N THR A 662 4.03 22.43 34.84
CA THR A 662 5.14 23.25 35.35
C THR A 662 4.92 24.76 35.15
N GLY A 663 3.89 25.15 34.39
CA GLY A 663 3.63 26.54 33.98
C GLY A 663 4.64 27.06 32.95
N ARG A 664 5.46 26.18 32.37
CA ARG A 664 6.50 26.50 31.38
C ARG A 664 6.47 25.55 30.18
N THR A 665 5.38 24.82 30.00
CA THR A 665 5.20 23.91 28.88
C THR A 665 4.48 24.62 27.73
N LEU A 666 4.87 24.31 26.49
CA LEU A 666 4.19 24.76 25.27
C LEU A 666 3.42 23.59 24.65
N TYR A 667 2.11 23.74 24.52
CA TYR A 667 1.21 22.78 23.88
C TYR A 667 0.90 23.23 22.46
N ILE A 668 1.10 22.35 21.48
CA ILE A 668 0.76 22.57 20.08
C ILE A 668 -0.42 21.66 19.73
N LEU A 669 -1.47 22.24 19.16
CA LEU A 669 -2.64 21.50 18.71
C LEU A 669 -2.93 21.87 17.26
N ASP A 670 -3.01 20.86 16.40
CA ASP A 670 -3.43 21.01 15.01
C ASP A 670 -4.92 20.70 14.88
N GLU A 671 -5.71 21.68 14.47
CA GLU A 671 -7.16 21.65 14.25
C GLU A 671 -7.93 20.82 15.31
N PRO A 672 -7.91 21.19 16.61
CA PRO A 672 -8.43 20.32 17.66
C PRO A 672 -9.96 20.23 17.71
N THR A 673 -10.64 21.00 16.88
CA THR A 673 -12.09 21.10 16.69
C THR A 673 -12.61 20.26 15.53
N THR A 674 -11.73 19.61 14.76
CA THR A 674 -12.14 18.69 13.70
C THR A 674 -13.09 17.63 14.26
N GLY A 675 -14.28 17.54 13.66
CA GLY A 675 -15.32 16.59 14.05
C GLY A 675 -15.93 16.79 15.44
N LEU A 676 -15.83 18.00 15.99
CA LEU A 676 -16.46 18.36 17.25
C LEU A 676 -17.71 19.21 17.02
N HIS A 677 -18.79 18.82 17.68
CA HIS A 677 -20.00 19.63 17.78
C HIS A 677 -19.76 20.85 18.69
N PHE A 678 -20.55 21.92 18.54
CA PHE A 678 -20.43 23.18 19.31
C PHE A 678 -20.24 22.96 20.83
N GLU A 679 -21.04 22.07 21.43
CA GLU A 679 -20.92 21.74 22.86
C GLU A 679 -19.59 21.08 23.23
N ASP A 680 -19.05 20.24 22.34
CA ASP A 680 -17.77 19.57 22.54
C ASP A 680 -16.62 20.56 22.38
N VAL A 681 -16.71 21.50 21.41
CA VAL A 681 -15.78 22.63 21.28
C VAL A 681 -15.77 23.47 22.56
N ARG A 682 -16.95 23.78 23.12
CA ARG A 682 -17.06 24.53 24.39
C ARG A 682 -16.35 23.83 25.54
N LYS A 683 -16.50 22.51 25.68
CA LYS A 683 -15.81 21.71 26.70
C LYS A 683 -14.29 21.68 26.48
N LEU A 684 -13.85 21.48 25.23
CA LEU A 684 -12.44 21.51 24.85
C LEU A 684 -11.79 22.85 25.19
N LEU A 685 -12.42 23.97 24.82
CA LEU A 685 -11.93 25.31 25.13
C LEU A 685 -11.77 25.53 26.64
N LYS A 686 -12.68 25.00 27.46
CA LYS A 686 -12.55 25.03 28.92
C LYS A 686 -11.27 24.33 29.40
N VAL A 687 -10.93 23.18 28.82
CA VAL A 687 -9.69 22.44 29.14
C VAL A 687 -8.46 23.23 28.68
N LEU A 688 -8.46 23.73 27.45
CA LEU A 688 -7.32 24.46 26.90
C LEU A 688 -7.06 25.78 27.63
N HIS A 689 -8.11 26.53 27.97
CA HIS A 689 -7.97 27.69 28.83
C HIS A 689 -7.48 27.31 30.24
N GLY A 690 -7.82 26.13 30.73
CA GLY A 690 -7.27 25.56 31.96
C GLY A 690 -5.74 25.43 31.93
N PHE A 691 -5.16 24.97 30.82
CA PHE A 691 -3.70 24.93 30.66
C PHE A 691 -3.08 26.33 30.69
N THR A 692 -3.69 27.30 30.02
CA THR A 692 -3.21 28.69 30.03
C THR A 692 -3.33 29.35 31.40
N ALA A 693 -4.39 29.04 32.16
CA ALA A 693 -4.56 29.53 33.53
C ALA A 693 -3.49 29.01 34.50
N GLN A 694 -2.87 27.86 34.20
CA GLN A 694 -1.73 27.32 34.94
C GLN A 694 -0.38 27.93 34.51
N GLY A 695 -0.37 28.92 33.60
CA GLY A 695 0.82 29.60 33.10
C GLY A 695 1.46 28.96 31.87
N ASN A 696 0.92 27.85 31.36
CA ASN A 696 1.42 27.21 30.14
C ASN A 696 1.01 28.00 28.88
N THR A 697 1.69 27.74 27.77
CA THR A 697 1.34 28.34 26.47
C THR A 697 0.60 27.31 25.64
N VAL A 698 -0.52 27.70 25.01
CA VAL A 698 -1.27 26.84 24.09
C VAL A 698 -1.28 27.50 22.72
N VAL A 699 -0.69 26.83 21.73
CA VAL A 699 -0.68 27.25 20.33
C VAL A 699 -1.60 26.33 19.55
N VAL A 700 -2.63 26.90 18.92
CA VAL A 700 -3.62 26.13 18.16
C VAL A 700 -3.63 26.58 16.71
N ILE A 701 -3.51 25.65 15.77
CA ILE A 701 -3.76 25.91 14.34
C ILE A 701 -5.24 25.67 14.09
N GLU A 702 -5.98 26.68 13.62
CA GLU A 702 -7.44 26.57 13.61
C GLU A 702 -8.14 27.51 12.61
N HIS A 703 -9.33 27.09 12.17
CA HIS A 703 -10.20 27.76 11.19
C HIS A 703 -11.63 28.07 11.69
N ASN A 704 -12.15 27.30 12.66
CA ASN A 704 -13.38 27.53 13.40
C ASN A 704 -13.36 28.85 14.21
N LEU A 705 -14.27 29.74 13.83
CA LEU A 705 -14.36 31.08 14.41
C LEU A 705 -14.67 31.08 15.91
N ASP A 706 -15.26 30.02 16.48
CA ASP A 706 -15.50 29.91 17.92
C ASP A 706 -14.21 29.74 18.73
N VAL A 707 -13.20 29.09 18.16
CA VAL A 707 -11.86 29.01 18.78
C VAL A 707 -11.11 30.30 18.57
N VAL A 708 -11.14 30.82 17.34
CA VAL A 708 -10.41 32.04 16.97
C VAL A 708 -10.88 33.23 17.81
N LYS A 709 -12.19 33.40 18.03
CA LYS A 709 -12.74 34.50 18.82
C LYS A 709 -12.43 34.41 20.32
N THR A 710 -12.13 33.21 20.83
CA THR A 710 -11.80 32.98 22.25
C THR A 710 -10.31 33.11 22.53
N ALA A 711 -9.47 33.24 21.51
CA ALA A 711 -8.02 33.35 21.65
C ALA A 711 -7.56 34.67 22.27
N ASP A 712 -6.45 34.64 23.02
CA ASP A 712 -5.83 35.86 23.55
C ASP A 712 -5.02 36.58 22.46
N TRP A 713 -4.42 35.82 21.54
CA TRP A 713 -3.57 36.32 20.47
C TRP A 713 -3.77 35.51 19.19
N ILE A 714 -3.78 36.18 18.04
CA ILE A 714 -3.87 35.58 16.71
C ILE A 714 -2.63 35.91 15.90
N ILE A 715 -2.14 34.93 15.14
CA ILE A 715 -1.16 35.09 14.07
C ILE A 715 -1.83 34.63 12.78
N ASP A 716 -2.11 35.56 11.86
CA ASP A 716 -2.78 35.27 10.59
C ASP A 716 -1.78 35.19 9.43
N LEU A 717 -1.80 34.07 8.70
CA LEU A 717 -0.91 33.77 7.58
C LEU A 717 -1.65 33.83 6.25
N GLY A 718 -1.06 34.46 5.24
CA GLY A 718 -1.67 34.62 3.93
C GLY A 718 -0.84 35.52 3.00
N PRO A 719 -1.48 36.37 2.17
CA PRO A 719 -2.93 36.58 2.04
C PRO A 719 -3.67 35.43 1.34
N GLU A 720 -2.97 34.64 0.52
CA GLU A 720 -3.53 33.45 -0.17
C GLU A 720 -2.78 32.16 0.19
N GLY A 721 -3.19 31.03 -0.41
CA GLY A 721 -2.51 29.74 -0.26
C GLY A 721 -1.41 29.50 -1.30
N GLY A 722 -0.50 28.58 -1.01
CA GLY A 722 0.54 28.13 -1.94
C GLY A 722 1.57 29.22 -2.24
N ALA A 723 1.91 29.40 -3.52
CA ALA A 723 2.95 30.34 -3.94
C ALA A 723 2.64 31.80 -3.59
N ASP A 724 1.36 32.17 -3.48
CA ASP A 724 0.92 33.54 -3.20
C ASP A 724 0.68 33.79 -1.69
N GLY A 725 1.07 32.82 -0.84
CA GLY A 725 1.03 32.89 0.63
C GLY A 725 2.38 33.02 1.31
N GLY A 726 2.44 32.58 2.56
CA GLY A 726 3.69 32.49 3.34
C GLY A 726 4.14 33.79 3.99
N ARG A 727 3.25 34.78 4.15
CA ARG A 727 3.49 36.05 4.84
C ARG A 727 2.57 36.19 6.05
N ILE A 728 3.00 37.00 7.03
CA ILE A 728 2.12 37.42 8.13
C ILE A 728 1.24 38.56 7.63
N VAL A 729 -0.07 38.36 7.62
CA VAL A 729 -1.05 39.37 7.19
C VAL A 729 -1.45 40.25 8.36
N ALA A 730 -1.74 39.62 9.51
CA ALA A 730 -2.13 40.30 10.72
C ALA A 730 -1.61 39.55 11.97
N ARG A 731 -1.41 40.30 13.05
CA ARG A 731 -1.11 39.74 14.37
C ARG A 731 -1.68 40.66 15.44
N GLY A 732 -2.16 40.10 16.54
CA GLY A 732 -2.76 40.87 17.61
C GLY A 732 -3.87 40.12 18.32
N THR A 733 -4.66 40.85 19.09
CA THR A 733 -5.94 40.37 19.62
C THR A 733 -6.94 40.10 18.48
N PRO A 734 -7.94 39.23 18.69
CA PRO A 734 -9.06 39.03 17.75
C PRO A 734 -9.68 40.32 17.21
N GLU A 735 -9.87 41.33 18.07
CA GLU A 735 -10.43 42.62 17.69
C GLU A 735 -9.49 43.45 16.79
N GLU A 736 -8.18 43.35 16.99
CA GLU A 736 -7.18 44.01 16.14
C GLU A 736 -7.10 43.34 14.77
N VAL A 737 -7.09 42.01 14.72
CA VAL A 737 -7.09 41.25 13.45
C VAL A 737 -8.37 41.49 12.65
N ALA A 738 -9.53 41.59 13.33
CA ALA A 738 -10.81 41.90 12.67
C ALA A 738 -10.83 43.26 11.93
N ARG A 739 -9.95 44.20 12.29
CA ARG A 739 -9.85 45.51 11.63
C ARG A 739 -8.96 45.50 10.39
N VAL A 740 -8.21 44.42 10.15
CA VAL A 740 -7.28 44.32 9.02
C VAL A 740 -8.03 43.85 7.77
N ALA A 741 -8.25 44.75 6.81
CA ALA A 741 -9.01 44.46 5.60
C ALA A 741 -8.37 43.36 4.71
N GLU A 742 -7.04 43.24 4.71
CA GLU A 742 -6.32 42.21 3.95
C GLU A 742 -6.47 40.80 4.57
N SER A 743 -6.85 40.70 5.84
CA SER A 743 -7.03 39.44 6.55
C SER A 743 -8.39 38.82 6.24
N HIS A 744 -8.41 37.69 5.52
CA HIS A 744 -9.63 36.91 5.31
C HIS A 744 -10.21 36.41 6.64
N THR A 745 -9.35 36.06 7.61
CA THR A 745 -9.79 35.69 8.95
C THR A 745 -10.41 36.88 9.67
N GLY A 746 -9.81 38.06 9.57
CA GLY A 746 -10.35 39.30 10.15
C GLY A 746 -11.74 39.66 9.62
N GLN A 747 -11.96 39.55 8.31
CA GLN A 747 -13.26 39.77 7.68
C GLN A 747 -14.34 38.82 8.20
N ALA A 748 -14.01 37.53 8.37
CA ALA A 748 -14.93 36.53 8.91
C ALA A 748 -15.20 36.77 10.42
N LEU A 749 -14.15 37.07 11.17
CA LEU A 749 -14.20 37.32 12.61
C LEU A 749 -15.01 38.57 12.97
N GLN A 750 -14.95 39.62 12.14
CA GLN A 750 -15.75 40.84 12.32
C GLN A 750 -17.25 40.53 12.39
N ARG A 751 -17.76 39.59 11.57
CA ARG A 751 -19.18 39.18 11.59
C ARG A 751 -19.59 38.49 12.89
N VAL A 752 -18.66 37.77 13.51
CA VAL A 752 -18.90 37.03 14.75
C VAL A 752 -18.78 37.94 15.97
N LEU A 753 -17.84 38.89 15.96
CA LEU A 753 -17.63 39.85 17.05
C LEU A 753 -18.70 40.96 17.13
N GLU A 754 -19.24 41.40 15.99
CA GLU A 754 -20.31 42.42 15.95
C GLU A 754 -21.71 41.86 16.25
N GLY A 755 -21.83 40.54 16.44
CA GLY A 755 -23.10 39.82 16.56
C GLY A 755 -23.79 39.62 15.20
N PRO A 756 -24.69 38.62 15.07
CA PRO A 756 -25.32 38.33 13.79
C PRO A 756 -26.17 39.51 13.32
N LYS A 757 -25.75 40.17 12.22
CA LYS A 757 -26.70 40.98 11.43
C LYS A 757 -27.69 40.01 10.79
N PRO A 758 -29.01 40.23 10.90
CA PRO A 758 -29.98 39.41 10.18
C PRO A 758 -29.65 39.47 8.70
N LEU A 759 -29.34 38.34 8.08
CA LEU A 759 -29.25 38.24 6.64
C LEU A 759 -30.64 38.56 6.09
N VAL A 760 -30.79 39.77 5.55
CA VAL A 760 -31.93 40.16 4.75
C VAL A 760 -31.96 39.22 3.56
N ARG A 761 -32.99 38.38 3.48
CA ARG A 761 -33.31 37.66 2.26
C ARG A 761 -33.59 38.68 1.17
N ASP A 762 -32.68 38.82 0.21
CA ASP A 762 -33.03 39.36 -1.10
C ASP A 762 -34.03 38.39 -1.75
N GLY A 763 -35.31 38.67 -1.53
CA GLY A 763 -36.40 38.10 -2.30
C GLY A 763 -36.39 38.72 -3.69
N GLY A 764 -35.95 37.97 -4.70
CA GLY A 764 -35.97 38.51 -6.06
C GLY A 764 -35.38 37.65 -7.16
N GLY A 765 -35.45 36.32 -7.06
CA GLY A 765 -35.05 35.43 -8.15
C GLY A 765 -36.09 34.34 -8.36
N THR A 766 -37.05 34.55 -9.26
CA THR A 766 -37.95 33.49 -9.73
C THR A 766 -37.13 32.31 -10.26
N PRO A 767 -37.23 31.09 -9.70
CA PRO A 767 -36.53 29.95 -10.25
C PRO A 767 -37.18 29.58 -11.59
N LYS A 768 -36.39 29.63 -12.67
CA LYS A 768 -36.77 29.00 -13.94
C LYS A 768 -36.91 27.50 -13.69
N LYS A 769 -38.15 26.99 -13.70
CA LYS A 769 -38.43 25.55 -13.73
C LYS A 769 -37.81 24.93 -14.98
N ALA A 770 -36.67 24.27 -14.84
CA ALA A 770 -36.24 23.26 -15.79
C ALA A 770 -36.94 21.95 -15.39
N GLY A 771 -38.05 21.65 -16.05
CA GLY A 771 -38.68 20.33 -15.93
C GLY A 771 -37.80 19.28 -16.57
N ARG A 772 -37.27 18.35 -15.76
CA ARG A 772 -36.89 17.02 -16.22
C ARG A 772 -37.64 16.02 -15.36
N THR A 773 -38.64 15.39 -15.98
CA THR A 773 -39.27 14.16 -15.50
C THR A 773 -38.24 13.04 -15.55
N SER A 774 -37.70 12.66 -14.39
CA SER A 774 -37.05 11.36 -14.20
C SER A 774 -38.14 10.31 -14.07
N SER A 775 -38.03 9.22 -14.83
CA SER A 775 -38.97 8.09 -14.88
C SER A 775 -38.88 7.15 -13.65
N GLU A 776 -38.69 7.70 -12.44
CA GLU A 776 -38.73 6.94 -11.19
C GLU A 776 -39.97 7.35 -10.37
N GLU A 777 -41.16 6.97 -10.82
CA GLU A 777 -42.32 6.91 -9.94
C GLU A 777 -42.12 5.75 -8.95
N GLY A 778 -42.01 6.06 -7.66
CA GLY A 778 -42.15 5.02 -6.64
C GLY A 778 -41.81 5.39 -5.20
N LEU A 779 -40.78 6.20 -4.93
CA LEU A 779 -40.34 6.47 -3.55
C LEU A 779 -39.79 7.90 -3.39
N GLU A 780 -40.49 8.74 -2.62
CA GLU A 780 -40.14 10.14 -2.33
C GLU A 780 -38.99 10.29 -1.31
N ALA A 781 -38.76 9.27 -0.48
CA ALA A 781 -37.78 9.28 0.60
C ALA A 781 -37.09 7.92 0.79
N ILE A 782 -35.87 7.98 1.35
CA ILE A 782 -35.15 6.83 1.90
C ILE A 782 -35.67 6.61 3.32
N ALA A 783 -36.52 5.60 3.51
CA ALA A 783 -37.12 5.29 4.81
C ALA A 783 -36.30 4.23 5.54
N VAL A 784 -35.72 4.61 6.67
CA VAL A 784 -34.98 3.72 7.59
C VAL A 784 -35.90 3.39 8.76
N ARG A 785 -36.03 2.11 9.09
CA ARG A 785 -36.82 1.64 10.23
C ARG A 785 -36.03 0.72 11.14
N GLY A 786 -36.10 0.96 12.44
CA GLY A 786 -35.52 0.14 13.50
C GLY A 786 -34.01 0.01 13.43
N ALA A 787 -33.27 1.07 13.08
CA ALA A 787 -31.80 1.02 13.03
C ALA A 787 -31.20 0.94 14.45
N ARG A 788 -30.40 -0.11 14.69
CA ARG A 788 -29.76 -0.47 15.98
C ARG A 788 -28.26 -0.76 15.83
N GLN A 789 -27.65 -0.29 14.75
CA GLN A 789 -26.20 -0.45 14.54
C GLN A 789 -25.43 0.37 15.58
N HIS A 790 -24.41 -0.24 16.18
CA HIS A 790 -23.61 0.36 17.25
C HIS A 790 -24.46 0.87 18.42
N ASN A 791 -24.52 2.19 18.65
CA ASN A 791 -25.26 2.80 19.76
C ASN A 791 -26.66 3.31 19.37
N LEU A 792 -27.14 3.08 18.15
CA LEU A 792 -28.49 3.49 17.73
C LEU A 792 -29.58 2.74 18.51
N LYS A 793 -30.62 3.45 18.94
CA LYS A 793 -31.71 2.93 19.80
C LYS A 793 -33.00 2.63 19.03
N GLY A 794 -32.90 1.95 17.88
CA GLY A 794 -34.06 1.64 17.04
C GLY A 794 -34.56 2.87 16.30
N VAL A 795 -33.66 3.57 15.62
CA VAL A 795 -33.95 4.84 14.94
C VAL A 795 -34.82 4.64 13.70
N ASP A 796 -35.90 5.43 13.62
CA ASP A 796 -36.77 5.58 12.46
C ASP A 796 -36.61 6.98 11.85
N VAL A 797 -36.13 7.04 10.60
CA VAL A 797 -35.94 8.32 9.89
C VAL A 797 -36.28 8.20 8.41
N ASP A 798 -36.86 9.27 7.86
CA ASP A 798 -37.16 9.41 6.44
C ASP A 798 -36.27 10.52 5.88
N LEU A 799 -35.38 10.16 4.97
CA LEU A 799 -34.45 11.10 4.33
C LEU A 799 -34.97 11.45 2.93
N PRO A 800 -35.24 12.72 2.60
CA PRO A 800 -35.80 13.08 1.30
C PRO A 800 -34.80 12.79 0.16
N ARG A 801 -35.29 12.21 -0.95
CA ARG A 801 -34.46 12.00 -2.15
C ARG A 801 -34.24 13.30 -2.92
N HIS A 802 -33.14 13.38 -3.65
CA HIS A 802 -32.75 14.54 -4.47
C HIS A 802 -32.61 15.84 -3.65
N LYS A 803 -32.29 15.70 -2.36
CA LYS A 803 -32.09 16.79 -1.41
C LYS A 803 -30.73 16.65 -0.72
N MET A 804 -30.23 17.76 -0.21
CA MET A 804 -29.08 17.80 0.68
C MET A 804 -29.56 17.69 2.13
N THR A 805 -29.29 16.56 2.77
CA THR A 805 -29.60 16.32 4.19
C THR A 805 -28.33 16.39 5.01
N VAL A 806 -28.33 17.18 6.08
CA VAL A 806 -27.21 17.24 7.03
C VAL A 806 -27.59 16.54 8.34
N CYS A 807 -26.75 15.60 8.76
CA CYS A 807 -26.83 14.92 10.05
C CYS A 807 -25.88 15.61 11.04
N SER A 808 -26.41 16.14 12.14
CA SER A 808 -25.62 16.78 13.19
C SER A 808 -25.94 16.27 14.60
N GLY A 809 -25.25 16.83 15.61
CA GLY A 809 -25.34 16.44 17.02
C GLY A 809 -23.98 16.07 17.65
N PRO A 810 -23.89 15.82 18.97
CA PRO A 810 -22.63 15.57 19.68
C PRO A 810 -21.77 14.42 19.15
N SER A 811 -20.47 14.44 19.42
CA SER A 811 -19.57 13.33 19.04
C SER A 811 -20.05 12.00 19.66
N GLY A 812 -20.12 10.92 18.87
CA GLY A 812 -20.66 9.64 19.35
C GLY A 812 -22.20 9.58 19.52
N SER A 813 -22.98 10.57 19.07
CA SER A 813 -24.45 10.54 19.18
C SER A 813 -25.16 9.57 18.21
N GLY A 814 -24.43 8.97 17.25
CA GLY A 814 -24.97 7.98 16.30
C GLY A 814 -25.03 8.43 14.84
N LYS A 815 -24.53 9.63 14.49
CA LYS A 815 -24.55 10.19 13.12
C LYS A 815 -23.89 9.28 12.08
N SER A 816 -22.60 8.97 12.29
CA SER A 816 -21.81 8.10 11.40
C SER A 816 -22.31 6.65 11.46
N SER A 817 -22.89 6.23 12.59
CA SER A 817 -23.53 4.92 12.71
C SER A 817 -24.77 4.78 11.82
N LEU A 818 -25.54 5.86 11.61
CA LEU A 818 -26.61 5.84 10.60
C LEU A 818 -26.04 6.00 9.19
N ALA A 819 -25.22 7.02 8.95
CA ALA A 819 -24.77 7.36 7.59
C ALA A 819 -23.85 6.29 7.00
N ILE A 820 -22.78 5.93 7.70
CA ILE A 820 -21.73 5.04 7.20
C ILE A 820 -22.04 3.59 7.58
N ASP A 821 -22.18 3.30 8.87
CA ASP A 821 -22.29 1.92 9.34
C ASP A 821 -23.65 1.26 9.02
N THR A 822 -24.67 2.05 8.66
CA THR A 822 -26.01 1.56 8.30
C THR A 822 -26.35 1.81 6.84
N LEU A 823 -26.44 3.06 6.39
CA LEU A 823 -26.90 3.40 5.03
C LEU A 823 -25.87 3.03 3.96
N TYR A 824 -24.61 3.44 4.13
CA TYR A 824 -23.55 3.07 3.20
C TYR A 824 -23.29 1.56 3.21
N ALA A 825 -23.19 0.96 4.40
CA ALA A 825 -23.01 -0.48 4.54
C ALA A 825 -24.15 -1.29 3.88
N GLU A 826 -25.41 -0.89 4.08
CA GLU A 826 -26.55 -1.52 3.40
C GLU A 826 -26.54 -1.25 1.90
N GLY A 827 -26.13 -0.06 1.45
CA GLY A 827 -25.99 0.27 0.04
C GLY A 827 -24.94 -0.60 -0.65
N GLN A 828 -23.77 -0.76 -0.02
CA GLN A 828 -22.70 -1.62 -0.49
C GLN A 828 -23.12 -3.09 -0.46
N ARG A 829 -23.80 -3.53 0.61
CA ARG A 829 -24.35 -4.89 0.72
C ARG A 829 -25.36 -5.16 -0.38
N ARG A 830 -26.31 -4.25 -0.65
CA ARG A 830 -27.31 -4.39 -1.74
C ARG A 830 -26.66 -4.38 -3.10
N TYR A 831 -25.64 -3.57 -3.30
CA TYR A 831 -24.84 -3.60 -4.52
C TYR A 831 -24.22 -4.99 -4.70
N VAL A 832 -23.53 -5.51 -3.68
CA VAL A 832 -22.96 -6.86 -3.70
C VAL A 832 -24.04 -7.95 -3.86
N GLU A 833 -25.21 -7.79 -3.25
CA GLU A 833 -26.35 -8.71 -3.39
C GLU A 833 -27.01 -8.64 -4.78
N SER A 834 -26.93 -7.49 -5.45
CA SER A 834 -27.38 -7.34 -6.84
C SER A 834 -26.43 -7.98 -7.85
N LEU A 835 -25.18 -8.25 -7.44
CA LEU A 835 -24.26 -9.06 -8.23
C LEU A 835 -24.77 -10.50 -8.29
N SER A 836 -24.40 -11.20 -9.37
CA SER A 836 -24.80 -12.59 -9.58
C SER A 836 -24.44 -13.46 -8.37
N SER A 837 -25.23 -14.51 -8.12
CA SER A 837 -24.98 -15.49 -7.04
C SER A 837 -23.56 -16.05 -7.08
N TYR A 838 -22.97 -16.08 -8.27
CA TYR A 838 -21.60 -16.46 -8.54
C TYR A 838 -20.59 -15.37 -8.14
N ALA A 839 -20.79 -14.10 -8.52
CA ALA A 839 -19.91 -12.98 -8.13
C ALA A 839 -19.87 -12.79 -6.60
N ARG A 840 -20.98 -13.08 -5.92
CA ARG A 840 -21.05 -13.09 -4.45
C ARG A 840 -20.17 -14.14 -3.77
N GLN A 841 -19.77 -15.21 -4.46
CA GLN A 841 -18.89 -16.23 -3.88
C GLN A 841 -17.45 -15.74 -3.67
N PHE A 842 -17.07 -14.64 -4.34
CA PHE A 842 -15.72 -14.06 -4.29
C PHE A 842 -15.60 -12.82 -3.41
N LEU A 843 -16.74 -12.37 -2.87
CA LEU A 843 -16.81 -11.23 -1.97
C LEU A 843 -17.12 -11.78 -0.58
N ALA A 844 -16.32 -11.39 0.41
CA ALA A 844 -16.60 -11.76 1.79
C ALA A 844 -18.05 -11.33 2.13
N PRO A 845 -18.84 -12.18 2.78
CA PRO A 845 -20.20 -11.81 3.15
C PRO A 845 -20.15 -10.58 4.05
N LEU A 846 -20.58 -9.43 3.51
CA LEU A 846 -20.69 -8.19 4.27
C LEU A 846 -21.74 -8.42 5.37
N GLN A 847 -21.35 -8.16 6.61
CA GLN A 847 -22.29 -8.28 7.73
C GLN A 847 -23.47 -7.34 7.48
N LYS A 848 -24.68 -7.91 7.55
CA LYS A 848 -25.90 -7.10 7.48
C LYS A 848 -25.90 -6.14 8.66
N PRO A 849 -26.03 -4.82 8.44
CA PRO A 849 -26.15 -3.88 9.54
C PRO A 849 -27.42 -4.19 10.35
N LYS A 850 -27.39 -3.90 11.65
CA LYS A 850 -28.52 -4.14 12.56
C LYS A 850 -29.63 -3.14 12.28
N VAL A 851 -30.45 -3.40 11.28
CA VAL A 851 -31.61 -2.58 10.89
C VAL A 851 -32.77 -3.47 10.46
N GLU A 852 -33.99 -3.09 10.85
CA GLU A 852 -35.20 -3.88 10.55
C GLU A 852 -35.55 -3.77 9.06
N ARG A 853 -35.62 -2.55 8.52
CA ARG A 853 -35.94 -2.32 7.10
C ARG A 853 -35.39 -0.99 6.59
N ILE A 854 -34.89 -0.99 5.35
CA ILE A 854 -34.57 0.24 4.60
C ILE A 854 -35.26 0.18 3.22
N THR A 855 -36.01 1.20 2.84
CA THR A 855 -36.65 1.31 1.51
C THR A 855 -36.19 2.59 0.81
N GLY A 856 -36.10 2.56 -0.52
CA GLY A 856 -35.73 3.74 -1.34
C GLY A 856 -34.24 4.04 -1.40
N LEU A 857 -33.38 3.13 -0.94
CA LEU A 857 -31.93 3.30 -0.96
C LEU A 857 -31.37 3.15 -2.39
N SER A 858 -30.80 4.22 -2.93
CA SER A 858 -30.06 4.24 -4.18
C SER A 858 -28.63 3.68 -4.01
N PRO A 859 -27.89 3.36 -5.10
CA PRO A 859 -26.47 3.03 -5.00
C PRO A 859 -25.73 4.12 -4.21
N ALA A 860 -24.93 3.69 -3.22
CA ALA A 860 -24.31 4.61 -2.27
C ALA A 860 -22.81 4.74 -2.54
N VAL A 861 -22.31 5.97 -2.55
CA VAL A 861 -20.88 6.30 -2.64
C VAL A 861 -20.48 7.07 -1.38
N SER A 862 -19.52 6.51 -0.62
CA SER A 862 -18.97 7.17 0.57
C SER A 862 -17.63 7.84 0.25
N ILE A 863 -17.46 9.08 0.71
CA ILE A 863 -16.22 9.86 0.58
C ILE A 863 -15.60 10.07 1.97
N GLU A 864 -14.83 9.09 2.43
CA GLU A 864 -14.14 9.07 3.74
C GLU A 864 -12.69 9.61 3.70
N GLN A 865 -12.17 10.00 4.87
CA GLN A 865 -10.78 10.38 5.12
C GLN A 865 -9.84 9.16 5.29
N LYS A 866 -9.68 8.31 4.26
CA LYS A 866 -8.72 7.18 4.31
C LYS A 866 -7.73 7.22 3.15
N SER A 867 -6.44 7.13 3.47
CA SER A 867 -5.36 7.02 2.48
C SER A 867 -5.40 5.66 1.78
N THR A 868 -5.33 5.65 0.45
CA THR A 868 -5.23 4.42 -0.37
C THR A 868 -3.91 3.68 -0.13
N SER A 869 -3.96 2.38 0.19
CA SER A 869 -2.78 1.52 0.36
C SER A 869 -2.17 1.11 -0.99
N LYS A 870 -0.83 1.16 -1.10
CA LYS A 870 -0.06 0.68 -2.27
C LYS A 870 0.45 -0.73 -1.99
N SER A 871 -0.06 -1.76 -2.68
CA SER A 871 0.43 -3.14 -2.57
C SER A 871 1.34 -3.51 -3.75
N PRO A 872 2.54 -4.07 -3.52
CA PRO A 872 3.44 -4.51 -4.59
C PRO A 872 2.93 -5.72 -5.39
N ARG A 873 1.82 -6.34 -4.97
CA ARG A 873 1.21 -7.51 -5.64
C ARG A 873 0.20 -7.15 -6.74
N SER A 874 -0.20 -5.88 -6.85
CA SER A 874 -1.18 -5.44 -7.86
C SER A 874 -0.65 -5.55 -9.29
N THR A 875 -1.47 -6.04 -10.23
CA THR A 875 -1.23 -6.14 -11.69
C THR A 875 -2.40 -5.54 -12.50
N VAL A 876 -2.21 -5.31 -13.81
CA VAL A 876 -3.28 -4.92 -14.75
C VAL A 876 -4.50 -5.84 -14.61
N GLY A 877 -4.28 -7.15 -14.56
CA GLY A 877 -5.34 -8.14 -14.45
C GLY A 877 -6.10 -8.09 -13.13
N THR A 878 -5.44 -7.73 -12.03
CA THR A 878 -6.11 -7.51 -10.73
C THR A 878 -6.84 -6.17 -10.70
N VAL A 879 -6.24 -5.09 -11.22
CA VAL A 879 -6.86 -3.75 -11.24
C VAL A 879 -8.10 -3.71 -12.14
N THR A 880 -8.10 -4.49 -13.22
CA THR A 880 -9.23 -4.61 -14.15
C THR A 880 -10.20 -5.74 -13.78
N GLU A 881 -9.91 -6.48 -12.70
CA GLU A 881 -10.63 -7.67 -12.22
C GLU A 881 -10.68 -8.84 -13.23
N ILE A 882 -10.05 -8.71 -14.41
CA ILE A 882 -10.04 -9.77 -15.44
C ILE A 882 -9.39 -11.04 -14.89
N HIS A 883 -8.38 -10.90 -14.03
CA HIS A 883 -7.73 -12.04 -13.37
C HIS A 883 -8.68 -12.81 -12.44
N ASP A 884 -9.67 -12.15 -11.85
CA ASP A 884 -10.65 -12.79 -10.98
C ASP A 884 -11.64 -13.65 -11.75
N TYR A 885 -11.96 -13.30 -13.00
CA TYR A 885 -12.75 -14.18 -13.85
C TYR A 885 -11.93 -15.35 -14.38
N LEU A 886 -10.64 -15.11 -14.70
CA LEU A 886 -9.73 -16.16 -15.15
C LEU A 886 -9.50 -17.23 -14.10
N ARG A 887 -9.24 -16.86 -12.83
CA ARG A 887 -9.00 -17.84 -11.76
C ARG A 887 -10.16 -18.82 -11.58
N ILE A 888 -11.38 -18.36 -11.81
CA ILE A 888 -12.57 -19.20 -11.63
C ILE A 888 -12.84 -20.03 -12.88
N LEU A 889 -12.64 -19.46 -14.07
CA LEU A 889 -12.68 -20.21 -15.32
C LEU A 889 -11.71 -21.41 -15.26
N PHE A 890 -10.48 -21.17 -14.79
CA PHE A 890 -9.46 -22.21 -14.65
C PHE A 890 -9.78 -23.22 -13.53
N ALA A 891 -10.33 -22.78 -12.40
CA ALA A 891 -10.75 -23.71 -11.35
C ALA A 891 -11.93 -24.62 -11.74
N ARG A 892 -12.81 -24.15 -12.63
CA ARG A 892 -14.04 -24.87 -13.01
C ARG A 892 -13.91 -25.69 -14.30
N LEU A 893 -13.28 -25.13 -15.32
CA LEU A 893 -13.15 -25.76 -16.65
C LEU A 893 -11.70 -26.16 -16.98
N GLY A 894 -10.74 -25.84 -16.10
CA GLY A 894 -9.35 -26.22 -16.31
C GLY A 894 -9.12 -27.69 -15.99
N GLN A 895 -8.33 -28.36 -16.84
CA GLN A 895 -7.88 -29.71 -16.60
C GLN A 895 -6.58 -29.68 -15.78
N PRO A 896 -6.57 -30.24 -14.55
CA PRO A 896 -5.36 -30.27 -13.74
C PRO A 896 -4.35 -31.23 -14.36
N HIS A 897 -3.08 -30.82 -14.41
CA HIS A 897 -1.98 -31.65 -14.86
C HIS A 897 -0.93 -31.76 -13.76
N CYS A 898 -0.25 -32.91 -13.69
CA CYS A 898 0.80 -33.11 -12.71
C CYS A 898 1.99 -32.18 -13.02
N PRO A 899 2.43 -31.31 -12.07
CA PRO A 899 3.57 -30.42 -12.29
C PRO A 899 4.88 -31.13 -12.57
N GLY A 900 5.03 -32.39 -12.09
CA GLY A 900 6.20 -33.22 -12.33
C GLY A 900 6.13 -34.03 -13.62
N CYS A 901 4.98 -34.65 -13.92
CA CYS A 901 4.85 -35.61 -15.03
C CYS A 901 4.18 -35.05 -16.28
N GLY A 902 3.47 -33.92 -16.19
CA GLY A 902 2.69 -33.34 -17.29
C GLY A 902 1.44 -34.14 -17.69
N LYS A 903 1.14 -35.28 -17.03
CA LYS A 903 -0.06 -36.08 -17.28
C LYS A 903 -1.29 -35.42 -16.67
N ALA A 904 -2.43 -35.49 -17.35
CA ALA A 904 -3.71 -35.05 -16.81
C ALA A 904 -4.05 -35.83 -15.53
N ILE A 905 -4.49 -35.11 -14.49
CA ILE A 905 -4.94 -35.67 -13.22
C ILE A 905 -6.46 -35.77 -13.27
N GLY A 906 -7.00 -36.92 -12.91
CA GLY A 906 -8.44 -37.16 -12.78
C GLY A 906 -8.72 -38.06 -11.58
N THR A 907 -9.98 -38.10 -11.17
CA THR A 907 -10.51 -39.16 -10.31
C THR A 907 -11.01 -40.28 -11.21
N GLN A 908 -10.77 -41.53 -10.85
CA GLN A 908 -11.28 -42.68 -11.60
C GLN A 908 -12.37 -43.37 -10.79
N THR A 909 -13.50 -43.66 -11.42
CA THR A 909 -14.54 -44.49 -10.79
C THR A 909 -14.13 -45.96 -10.82
N ALA A 910 -14.71 -46.80 -9.95
CA ALA A 910 -14.44 -48.24 -9.96
C ALA A 910 -14.74 -48.85 -11.34
N ASP A 911 -15.84 -48.43 -12.00
CA ASP A 911 -16.21 -48.85 -13.35
C ASP A 911 -15.15 -48.46 -14.41
N GLU A 912 -14.60 -47.24 -14.35
CA GLU A 912 -13.54 -46.82 -15.28
C GLU A 912 -12.26 -47.65 -15.11
N ILE A 913 -11.92 -48.02 -13.87
CA ILE A 913 -10.78 -48.90 -13.57
C ILE A 913 -11.04 -50.31 -14.11
N VAL A 914 -12.26 -50.84 -13.92
CA VAL A 914 -12.68 -52.14 -14.47
C VAL A 914 -12.54 -52.16 -15.99
N GLU A 915 -13.04 -51.13 -16.67
CA GLU A 915 -12.92 -51.02 -18.13
C GLU A 915 -11.45 -50.97 -18.56
N LYS A 916 -10.58 -50.20 -17.89
CA LYS A 916 -9.13 -50.18 -18.21
C LYS A 916 -8.47 -51.55 -18.04
N VAL A 917 -8.82 -52.29 -16.99
CA VAL A 917 -8.32 -53.66 -16.79
C VAL A 917 -8.83 -54.61 -17.87
N LEU A 918 -10.07 -54.43 -18.34
CA LEU A 918 -10.63 -55.20 -19.46
C LEU A 918 -9.99 -54.88 -20.83
N HIS A 919 -9.27 -53.77 -20.97
CA HIS A 919 -8.49 -53.45 -22.18
C HIS A 919 -7.16 -54.21 -22.26
N LEU A 920 -6.73 -54.90 -21.19
CA LEU A 920 -5.60 -55.80 -21.26
C LEU A 920 -5.91 -56.98 -22.20
N PRO A 921 -4.90 -57.59 -22.84
CA PRO A 921 -5.10 -58.73 -23.74
C PRO A 921 -5.92 -59.85 -23.08
N GLU A 922 -6.89 -60.41 -23.80
CA GLU A 922 -7.74 -61.48 -23.28
C GLU A 922 -6.88 -62.71 -22.93
N GLY A 923 -7.04 -63.23 -21.71
CA GLY A 923 -6.20 -64.30 -21.17
C GLY A 923 -5.05 -63.84 -20.28
N SER A 924 -4.80 -62.53 -20.14
CA SER A 924 -3.82 -61.98 -19.20
C SER A 924 -4.13 -62.40 -17.76
N LYS A 925 -3.12 -62.94 -17.05
CA LYS A 925 -3.21 -63.28 -15.62
C LYS A 925 -2.86 -62.04 -14.81
N ILE A 926 -3.75 -61.61 -13.93
CA ILE A 926 -3.57 -60.41 -13.10
C ILE A 926 -3.78 -60.69 -11.62
N TYR A 927 -3.05 -59.96 -10.78
CA TYR A 927 -3.28 -59.92 -9.33
C TYR A 927 -3.84 -58.54 -8.99
N ILE A 928 -5.03 -58.52 -8.40
CA ILE A 928 -5.67 -57.30 -7.89
C ILE A 928 -5.30 -57.20 -6.42
N MET A 929 -4.66 -56.09 -6.05
CA MET A 929 -4.05 -55.92 -4.74
C MET A 929 -4.41 -54.56 -4.13
N ALA A 930 -4.54 -54.51 -2.82
CA ALA A 930 -4.75 -53.28 -2.06
C ALA A 930 -3.49 -52.94 -1.25
N PRO A 931 -2.90 -51.74 -1.40
CA PRO A 931 -1.80 -51.32 -0.54
C PRO A 931 -2.32 -51.01 0.86
N VAL A 932 -1.67 -51.54 1.90
CA VAL A 932 -2.06 -51.27 3.31
C VAL A 932 -0.88 -50.68 4.06
N GLU A 933 -1.10 -49.58 4.76
CA GLU A 933 -0.11 -48.95 5.63
C GLU A 933 -0.29 -49.39 7.09
N ARG A 934 0.82 -49.40 7.85
CA ARG A 934 0.82 -49.69 9.28
C ARG A 934 0.69 -48.37 10.06
N CYS A 935 -0.13 -48.33 11.11
CA CYS A 935 -0.19 -47.19 12.02
C CYS A 935 1.16 -46.98 12.76
N GLU A 936 1.51 -45.71 13.04
CA GLU A 936 2.73 -45.38 13.78
C GLU A 936 2.66 -45.93 15.22
N GLY A 937 3.58 -46.84 15.56
CA GLY A 937 3.69 -47.45 16.90
C GLY A 937 3.19 -48.90 17.01
N GLU A 938 2.56 -49.47 15.98
CA GLU A 938 2.07 -50.86 16.00
C GLU A 938 3.10 -51.87 15.47
N GLU A 939 3.07 -53.11 15.96
CA GLU A 939 3.89 -54.22 15.44
C GLU A 939 3.26 -54.84 14.19
N TYR A 940 4.06 -55.28 13.22
CA TYR A 940 3.54 -55.92 11.99
C TYR A 940 2.73 -57.20 12.26
N SER A 941 2.92 -57.84 13.43
CA SER A 941 2.11 -58.99 13.84
C SER A 941 0.63 -58.65 14.01
N ALA A 942 0.30 -57.45 14.52
CA ALA A 942 -1.08 -57.02 14.70
C ALA A 942 -1.77 -56.83 13.33
N LEU A 943 -1.05 -56.25 12.36
CA LEU A 943 -1.53 -56.12 10.97
C LEU A 943 -1.82 -57.48 10.33
N TRP A 944 -0.99 -58.51 10.58
CA TRP A 944 -1.24 -59.86 10.06
C TRP A 944 -2.47 -60.53 10.66
N ASP A 945 -2.69 -60.35 11.96
CA ASP A 945 -3.85 -60.92 12.65
C ASP A 945 -5.15 -60.25 12.19
N ASP A 946 -5.14 -58.94 11.96
CA ASP A 946 -6.29 -58.19 11.44
C ASP A 946 -6.65 -58.59 10.00
N LEU A 947 -5.65 -58.70 9.12
CA LEU A 947 -5.84 -59.17 7.75
C LEU A 947 -6.33 -60.63 7.69
N ARG A 948 -5.86 -61.48 8.61
CA ARG A 948 -6.35 -62.87 8.74
C ARG A 948 -7.79 -62.91 9.26
N GLY A 949 -8.11 -62.07 10.24
CA GLY A 949 -9.48 -61.91 10.77
C GLY A 949 -10.47 -61.43 9.72
N SER A 950 -10.00 -60.63 8.76
CA SER A 950 -10.77 -60.14 7.62
C SER A 950 -10.87 -61.13 6.45
N GLY A 951 -10.30 -62.34 6.57
CA GLY A 951 -10.46 -63.42 5.60
C GLY A 951 -9.46 -63.44 4.44
N PHE A 952 -8.41 -62.62 4.47
CA PHE A 952 -7.36 -62.63 3.44
C PHE A 952 -6.37 -63.77 3.67
N ALA A 953 -5.92 -64.41 2.58
CA ALA A 953 -5.00 -65.56 2.64
C ALA A 953 -3.55 -65.23 2.27
N ARG A 954 -3.31 -64.15 1.51
CA ARG A 954 -2.00 -63.81 0.95
C ARG A 954 -1.75 -62.31 0.98
N VAL A 955 -0.50 -61.96 1.24
CA VAL A 955 0.01 -60.60 1.12
C VAL A 955 1.30 -60.61 0.32
N ARG A 956 1.61 -59.50 -0.32
CA ARG A 956 2.86 -59.29 -1.03
C ARG A 956 3.66 -58.25 -0.27
N VAL A 957 4.84 -58.66 0.20
CA VAL A 957 5.73 -57.82 1.01
C VAL A 957 6.99 -57.53 0.23
N ASP A 958 7.31 -56.26 0.03
CA ASP A 958 8.46 -55.78 -0.74
C ASP A 958 8.61 -56.49 -2.11
N GLY A 959 7.47 -56.80 -2.74
CA GLY A 959 7.41 -57.42 -4.07
C GLY A 959 7.37 -58.94 -4.09
N ARG A 960 7.32 -59.65 -2.96
CA ARG A 960 7.20 -61.14 -2.89
C ARG A 960 5.91 -61.58 -2.21
N SER A 961 5.14 -62.47 -2.83
CA SER A 961 3.92 -63.01 -2.22
C SER A 961 4.24 -64.05 -1.15
N VAL A 962 3.62 -63.89 0.01
CA VAL A 962 3.71 -64.78 1.17
C VAL A 962 2.30 -65.14 1.65
N GLY A 963 2.15 -66.33 2.23
CA GLY A 963 0.90 -66.73 2.88
C GLY A 963 0.77 -66.06 4.25
N LEU A 964 -0.45 -65.66 4.64
CA LEU A 964 -0.72 -65.11 5.97
C LEU A 964 -0.67 -66.18 7.09
N ASP A 965 -0.61 -67.46 6.72
CA ASP A 965 -0.41 -68.58 7.65
C ASP A 965 1.05 -68.68 8.16
N ASP A 966 2.01 -68.18 7.39
CA ASP A 966 3.43 -68.11 7.76
C ASP A 966 4.04 -66.75 7.33
N PRO A 967 3.65 -65.64 8.00
CA PRO A 967 4.06 -64.30 7.60
C PRO A 967 5.53 -64.02 7.95
N PRO A 968 6.27 -63.27 7.12
CA PRO A 968 7.67 -62.97 7.34
C PRO A 968 7.87 -62.08 8.58
N LYS A 969 8.95 -62.33 9.35
CA LYS A 969 9.37 -61.43 10.42
C LYS A 969 9.97 -60.15 9.84
N LEU A 970 9.19 -59.07 9.83
CA LEU A 970 9.60 -57.75 9.34
C LEU A 970 10.17 -56.88 10.46
N SER A 971 11.07 -55.94 10.11
CA SER A 971 11.67 -55.05 11.09
C SER A 971 10.73 -53.88 11.39
N ALA A 972 10.38 -53.65 12.65
CA ALA A 972 9.56 -52.52 13.07
C ALA A 972 10.21 -51.13 12.81
N ARG A 973 11.53 -51.08 12.55
CA ARG A 973 12.29 -49.84 12.30
C ARG A 973 12.35 -49.45 10.81
N ARG A 974 11.98 -50.33 9.89
CA ARG A 974 12.03 -50.08 8.44
C ARG A 974 10.61 -50.06 7.89
N LYS A 975 10.28 -49.08 7.04
CA LYS A 975 9.01 -49.07 6.30
C LYS A 975 9.08 -50.14 5.20
N HIS A 976 8.23 -51.17 5.31
CA HIS A 976 8.05 -52.22 4.31
C HIS A 976 6.79 -51.96 3.48
N ARG A 977 6.79 -52.28 2.18
CA ARG A 977 5.59 -52.21 1.33
C ARG A 977 4.76 -53.48 1.54
N VAL A 978 3.49 -53.32 1.92
CA VAL A 978 2.56 -54.43 2.16
C VAL A 978 1.35 -54.25 1.24
N GLU A 979 1.11 -55.25 0.40
CA GLU A 979 0.08 -55.23 -0.64
C GLU A 979 -0.79 -56.49 -0.46
N VAL A 980 -2.03 -56.35 -0.01
CA VAL A 980 -2.94 -57.48 0.22
C VAL A 980 -3.46 -57.98 -1.12
N VAL A 981 -3.36 -59.28 -1.38
CA VAL A 981 -3.84 -59.88 -2.64
C VAL A 981 -5.33 -60.17 -2.49
N VAL A 982 -6.16 -59.36 -3.15
CA VAL A 982 -7.64 -59.42 -3.07
C VAL A 982 -8.21 -60.47 -4.02
N ASP A 983 -7.78 -60.47 -5.30
CA ASP A 983 -8.15 -61.53 -6.26
C ASP A 983 -6.99 -61.85 -7.21
N ARG A 984 -7.02 -63.06 -7.75
CA ARG A 984 -6.14 -63.55 -8.83
C ARG A 984 -7.02 -63.96 -9.99
N ALA A 985 -7.15 -63.06 -10.96
CA ALA A 985 -8.09 -63.18 -12.05
C ALA A 985 -7.39 -63.39 -13.40
N ILE A 986 -8.12 -63.96 -14.34
CA ILE A 986 -7.76 -63.97 -15.76
C ILE A 986 -8.67 -62.99 -16.46
N VAL A 987 -8.11 -62.04 -17.19
CA VAL A 987 -8.87 -61.01 -17.91
C VAL A 987 -9.68 -61.67 -19.03
N ARG A 988 -11.02 -61.64 -18.90
CA ARG A 988 -11.99 -62.07 -19.91
C ARG A 988 -13.18 -61.12 -19.85
N ARG A 989 -13.81 -60.83 -20.99
CA ARG A 989 -15.00 -59.96 -20.99
C ARG A 989 -16.17 -60.54 -20.17
N ALA A 990 -16.31 -61.87 -20.13
CA ALA A 990 -17.34 -62.56 -19.36
C ALA A 990 -17.15 -62.44 -17.82
N THR A 991 -15.97 -62.05 -17.33
CA THR A 991 -15.69 -61.95 -15.88
C THR A 991 -15.78 -60.52 -15.35
N ARG A 992 -16.37 -59.57 -16.09
CA ARG A 992 -16.54 -58.16 -15.69
C ARG A 992 -17.11 -58.00 -14.27
N SER A 993 -18.20 -58.71 -13.94
CA SER A 993 -18.82 -58.62 -12.60
C SER A 993 -17.86 -58.99 -11.49
N ARG A 994 -17.10 -60.09 -11.66
CA ARG A 994 -16.11 -60.53 -10.68
C ARG A 994 -14.95 -59.54 -10.54
N LEU A 995 -14.49 -58.96 -11.65
CA LEU A 995 -13.45 -57.92 -11.64
C LEU A 995 -13.94 -56.65 -10.94
N ALA A 996 -15.19 -56.26 -11.15
CA ALA A 996 -15.80 -55.13 -10.45
C ALA A 996 -15.83 -55.35 -8.94
N ASP A 997 -16.37 -56.49 -8.47
CA ASP A 997 -16.42 -56.82 -7.04
C ASP A 997 -15.01 -56.82 -6.41
N SER A 998 -14.02 -57.34 -7.14
CA SER A 998 -12.63 -57.42 -6.68
C SER A 998 -11.94 -56.05 -6.65
N ILE A 999 -12.22 -55.18 -7.62
CA ILE A 999 -11.68 -53.82 -7.69
C ILE A 999 -12.33 -52.94 -6.62
N GLU A 1000 -13.63 -53.03 -6.41
CA GLU A 1000 -14.33 -52.33 -5.31
C GLU A 1000 -13.76 -52.76 -3.95
N SER A 1001 -13.65 -54.06 -3.71
CA SER A 1001 -13.08 -54.58 -2.46
C SER A 1001 -11.63 -54.13 -2.24
N ALA A 1002 -10.83 -54.05 -3.31
CA ALA A 1002 -9.45 -53.59 -3.22
C ALA A 1002 -9.35 -52.07 -3.01
N LEU A 1003 -10.27 -51.29 -3.60
CA LEU A 1003 -10.36 -49.84 -3.37
C LEU A 1003 -10.79 -49.55 -1.94
N ASP A 1004 -11.76 -50.29 -1.39
CA ASP A 1004 -12.21 -50.11 0.00
C ASP A 1004 -11.08 -50.43 0.99
N LEU A 1005 -10.36 -51.55 0.78
CA LEU A 1005 -9.24 -51.94 1.65
C LEU A 1005 -8.01 -51.03 1.49
N GLY A 1006 -7.75 -50.54 0.28
CA GLY A 1006 -6.62 -49.69 -0.05
C GLY A 1006 -6.89 -48.20 0.10
N GLU A 1007 -7.96 -47.82 0.82
CA GLU A 1007 -8.45 -46.44 1.01
C GLU A 1007 -8.46 -45.64 -0.31
N GLY A 1008 -9.14 -46.15 -1.34
CA GLY A 1008 -9.25 -45.53 -2.65
C GLY A 1008 -8.05 -45.75 -3.58
N VAL A 1009 -7.17 -46.73 -3.30
CA VAL A 1009 -6.05 -47.13 -4.17
C VAL A 1009 -6.10 -48.63 -4.46
N VAL A 1010 -5.93 -49.01 -5.73
CA VAL A 1010 -5.80 -50.42 -6.16
C VAL A 1010 -4.57 -50.60 -7.04
N LEU A 1011 -3.88 -51.72 -6.87
CA LEU A 1011 -2.70 -52.13 -7.63
C LEU A 1011 -3.04 -53.38 -8.45
N VAL A 1012 -2.77 -53.36 -9.75
CA VAL A 1012 -3.00 -54.49 -10.66
C VAL A 1012 -1.66 -54.96 -11.21
N ALA A 1013 -1.19 -56.11 -10.75
CA ALA A 1013 0.06 -56.70 -11.24
C ALA A 1013 -0.21 -57.67 -12.39
N GLN A 1014 0.50 -57.52 -13.51
CA GLN A 1014 0.44 -58.42 -14.67
C GLN A 1014 1.45 -59.56 -14.50
N VAL A 1015 0.96 -60.79 -14.44
CA VAL A 1015 1.78 -61.99 -14.17
C VAL A 1015 2.44 -62.46 -15.46
N GLY A 1016 3.73 -62.15 -15.63
CA GLY A 1016 4.55 -62.63 -16.74
C GLY A 1016 5.09 -64.05 -16.48
N ALA A 1017 5.09 -64.92 -17.50
CA ALA A 1017 5.55 -66.31 -17.37
C ALA A 1017 7.08 -66.45 -17.17
N GLU A 1018 7.88 -65.45 -17.59
CA GLU A 1018 9.35 -65.46 -17.54
C GLU A 1018 9.96 -64.42 -16.57
N ALA A 1019 9.14 -63.58 -15.93
CA ALA A 1019 9.60 -62.53 -15.04
C ALA A 1019 9.49 -62.94 -13.57
N ASP A 1020 10.58 -62.78 -12.81
CA ASP A 1020 10.56 -62.90 -11.34
C ASP A 1020 9.49 -61.99 -10.74
N GLU A 1021 8.75 -62.48 -9.75
CA GLU A 1021 7.61 -61.79 -9.16
C GLU A 1021 7.87 -60.31 -8.79
N PRO A 1022 8.99 -59.92 -8.14
CA PRO A 1022 9.31 -58.51 -7.85
C PRO A 1022 9.42 -57.60 -9.07
N ARG A 1023 9.56 -58.16 -10.28
CA ARG A 1023 9.68 -57.44 -11.56
C ARG A 1023 8.39 -57.41 -12.37
N TRP A 1024 7.29 -57.97 -11.88
CA TRP A 1024 6.00 -57.85 -12.57
C TRP A 1024 5.61 -56.39 -12.75
N HIS A 1025 5.03 -56.08 -13.91
CA HIS A 1025 4.48 -54.75 -14.16
C HIS A 1025 3.26 -54.53 -13.25
N VAL A 1026 3.26 -53.43 -12.49
CA VAL A 1026 2.16 -53.08 -11.57
C VAL A 1026 1.56 -51.75 -11.98
N ASP A 1027 0.31 -51.80 -12.41
CA ASP A 1027 -0.50 -50.63 -12.71
C ASP A 1027 -1.17 -50.14 -11.42
N ARG A 1028 -0.99 -48.87 -11.07
CA ARG A 1028 -1.66 -48.24 -9.91
C ARG A 1028 -2.85 -47.42 -10.38
N TYR A 1029 -4.02 -47.67 -9.82
CA TYR A 1029 -5.22 -46.87 -10.02
C TYR A 1029 -5.69 -46.28 -8.69
N SER A 1030 -6.33 -45.12 -8.72
CA SER A 1030 -6.85 -44.47 -7.51
C SER A 1030 -8.13 -43.68 -7.77
N GLN A 1031 -9.02 -43.71 -6.78
CA GLN A 1031 -10.17 -42.81 -6.68
C GLN A 1031 -9.77 -41.40 -6.24
N HIS A 1032 -8.60 -41.23 -5.61
CA HIS A 1032 -8.04 -39.92 -5.27
C HIS A 1032 -7.47 -39.24 -6.51
N ARG A 1033 -7.56 -37.90 -6.57
CA ARG A 1033 -6.89 -37.08 -7.60
C ARG A 1033 -5.37 -37.27 -7.47
N SER A 1034 -4.82 -38.27 -8.13
CA SER A 1034 -3.41 -38.62 -8.06
C SER A 1034 -2.84 -38.84 -9.46
N CYS A 1035 -1.54 -38.61 -9.61
CA CYS A 1035 -0.90 -38.80 -10.91
C CYS A 1035 -0.52 -40.28 -11.12
N ASP A 1036 -1.05 -40.90 -12.18
CA ASP A 1036 -0.70 -42.27 -12.62
C ASP A 1036 0.80 -42.45 -12.97
N GLY A 1037 1.56 -41.34 -13.10
CA GLY A 1037 3.01 -41.37 -13.35
C GLY A 1037 3.85 -41.40 -12.07
N CYS A 1038 3.77 -40.34 -11.27
CA CYS A 1038 4.61 -40.19 -10.07
C CYS A 1038 3.92 -40.54 -8.74
N GLY A 1039 2.62 -40.84 -8.76
CA GLY A 1039 1.87 -41.20 -7.56
C GLY A 1039 1.63 -40.05 -6.56
N ARG A 1040 1.93 -38.79 -6.93
CA ARG A 1040 1.60 -37.60 -6.14
C ARG A 1040 0.09 -37.42 -6.07
N SER A 1041 -0.45 -37.24 -4.86
CA SER A 1041 -1.85 -36.86 -4.62
C SER A 1041 -2.01 -35.34 -4.69
N PHE A 1042 -3.18 -34.91 -5.16
CA PHE A 1042 -3.54 -33.51 -5.37
C PHE A 1042 -4.87 -33.22 -4.69
N GLU A 1043 -4.96 -32.02 -4.11
CA GLU A 1043 -6.20 -31.51 -3.51
C GLU A 1043 -7.14 -30.92 -4.58
N GLU A 1044 -8.39 -30.69 -4.21
CA GLU A 1044 -9.32 -29.99 -5.07
C GLU A 1044 -8.97 -28.49 -5.14
N LEU A 1045 -8.59 -28.03 -6.33
CA LEU A 1045 -8.19 -26.64 -6.56
C LEU A 1045 -9.42 -25.72 -6.61
N SER A 1046 -9.64 -24.99 -5.52
CA SER A 1046 -10.56 -23.85 -5.49
C SER A 1046 -9.95 -22.61 -6.18
N PRO A 1047 -10.75 -21.59 -6.57
CA PRO A 1047 -10.25 -20.35 -7.17
C PRO A 1047 -9.19 -19.61 -6.34
N HIS A 1048 -9.15 -19.82 -5.01
CA HIS A 1048 -8.11 -19.23 -4.15
C HIS A 1048 -6.71 -19.79 -4.43
N HIS A 1049 -6.60 -21.02 -4.94
CA HIS A 1049 -5.32 -21.61 -5.35
C HIS A 1049 -4.74 -20.93 -6.60
N PHE A 1050 -5.60 -20.27 -7.39
CA PHE A 1050 -5.23 -19.51 -8.57
C PHE A 1050 -5.03 -18.01 -8.27
N SER A 1051 -5.01 -17.61 -6.99
CA SER A 1051 -4.72 -16.25 -6.56
C SER A 1051 -3.33 -16.15 -5.95
N PHE A 1052 -2.46 -15.34 -6.55
CA PHE A 1052 -1.14 -15.03 -6.00
C PHE A 1052 -1.18 -14.02 -4.84
N ASN A 1053 -2.36 -13.48 -4.50
CA ASN A 1053 -2.55 -12.67 -3.29
C ASN A 1053 -2.94 -13.50 -2.07
N SER A 1054 -3.26 -14.78 -2.26
CA SER A 1054 -3.67 -15.68 -1.17
C SER A 1054 -2.52 -16.59 -0.76
N PRO A 1055 -2.28 -16.81 0.55
CA PRO A 1055 -1.33 -17.81 1.02
C PRO A 1055 -1.61 -19.22 0.52
N LEU A 1056 -2.85 -19.52 0.12
CA LEU A 1056 -3.25 -20.81 -0.43
C LEU A 1056 -2.83 -21.00 -1.88
N GLY A 1057 -2.67 -19.91 -2.65
CA GLY A 1057 -2.39 -19.94 -4.09
C GLY A 1057 -1.03 -19.38 -4.49
N TRP A 1058 -0.39 -18.60 -3.63
CA TRP A 1058 0.88 -17.98 -3.96
C TRP A 1058 2.03 -18.99 -4.08
N CYS A 1059 3.03 -18.63 -4.87
CA CYS A 1059 4.27 -19.39 -4.91
C CYS A 1059 4.95 -19.30 -3.53
N PRO A 1060 5.27 -20.41 -2.86
CA PRO A 1060 5.89 -20.38 -1.53
C PRO A 1060 7.31 -19.80 -1.53
N SER A 1061 7.96 -19.72 -2.69
CA SER A 1061 9.33 -19.18 -2.81
C SER A 1061 9.38 -17.66 -2.94
N CYS A 1062 8.38 -17.03 -3.58
CA CYS A 1062 8.33 -15.57 -3.76
C CYS A 1062 7.13 -14.91 -3.08
N GLU A 1063 6.31 -15.66 -2.34
CA GLU A 1063 5.12 -15.18 -1.65
C GLU A 1063 4.20 -14.35 -2.56
N GLY A 1064 4.06 -14.79 -3.81
CA GLY A 1064 3.16 -14.17 -4.79
C GLY A 1064 3.69 -12.91 -5.48
N LEU A 1065 4.94 -12.52 -5.24
CA LEU A 1065 5.57 -11.36 -5.89
C LEU A 1065 5.97 -11.64 -7.34
N GLY A 1066 6.31 -12.89 -7.65
CA GLY A 1066 6.76 -13.29 -8.99
C GLY A 1066 8.20 -12.90 -9.31
N THR A 1067 8.88 -12.20 -8.41
CA THR A 1067 10.29 -11.85 -8.53
C THR A 1067 11.06 -12.38 -7.31
N GLN A 1068 12.35 -12.62 -7.49
CA GLN A 1068 13.30 -12.94 -6.43
C GLN A 1068 14.68 -12.39 -6.83
N HIS A 1069 15.52 -12.09 -5.85
CA HIS A 1069 16.92 -11.77 -6.14
C HIS A 1069 17.68 -13.04 -6.57
N GLY A 1070 18.21 -13.07 -7.78
CA GLY A 1070 18.86 -14.27 -8.34
C GLY A 1070 19.58 -14.01 -9.66
N ALA A 1071 20.23 -15.04 -10.21
CA ALA A 1071 20.95 -14.91 -11.47
C ALA A 1071 20.00 -14.63 -12.65
N ASP A 1072 20.30 -13.64 -13.47
CA ASP A 1072 19.44 -13.18 -14.56
C ASP A 1072 19.31 -14.24 -15.67
N PRO A 1073 18.10 -14.80 -15.87
CA PRO A 1073 17.85 -15.74 -16.96
C PRO A 1073 18.19 -15.15 -18.33
N ALA A 1074 18.02 -13.84 -18.54
CA ALA A 1074 18.33 -13.17 -19.80
C ALA A 1074 19.84 -13.08 -20.07
N VAL A 1075 20.68 -13.13 -19.03
CA VAL A 1075 22.14 -13.20 -19.17
C VAL A 1075 22.60 -14.64 -19.44
N LEU A 1076 21.92 -15.63 -18.86
CA LEU A 1076 22.26 -17.05 -19.03
C LEU A 1076 21.70 -17.66 -20.32
N VAL A 1077 20.56 -17.15 -20.80
CA VAL A 1077 19.91 -17.51 -22.05
C VAL A 1077 19.65 -16.23 -22.86
N PRO A 1078 20.69 -15.65 -23.48
CA PRO A 1078 20.59 -14.35 -24.16
C PRO A 1078 19.74 -14.39 -25.44
N ASP A 1079 19.54 -15.58 -26.01
CA ASP A 1079 18.70 -15.78 -27.21
C ASP A 1079 17.90 -17.09 -27.06
N GLY A 1080 16.69 -16.98 -26.49
CA GLY A 1080 15.78 -18.10 -26.28
C GLY A 1080 15.20 -18.72 -27.56
N ARG A 1081 15.45 -18.11 -28.73
CA ARG A 1081 15.05 -18.65 -30.04
C ARG A 1081 16.01 -19.70 -30.58
N ARG A 1082 17.17 -19.88 -29.94
CA ARG A 1082 18.15 -20.91 -30.28
C ARG A 1082 17.84 -22.22 -29.56
N SER A 1083 18.30 -23.32 -30.14
CA SER A 1083 18.26 -24.63 -29.50
C SER A 1083 19.36 -24.78 -28.44
N LEU A 1084 19.27 -25.83 -27.60
CA LEU A 1084 20.33 -26.13 -26.63
C LEU A 1084 21.64 -26.51 -27.32
N ARG A 1085 21.58 -27.17 -28.48
CA ARG A 1085 22.77 -27.48 -29.30
C ARG A 1085 23.37 -26.24 -29.98
N ASP A 1086 22.54 -25.27 -30.37
CA ASP A 1086 22.96 -24.01 -31.02
C ASP A 1086 23.40 -22.93 -30.03
N GLY A 1087 23.57 -23.29 -28.76
CA GLY A 1087 24.13 -22.43 -27.73
C GLY A 1087 23.13 -21.45 -27.12
N ALA A 1088 21.87 -21.86 -26.92
CA ALA A 1088 20.89 -21.09 -26.15
C ALA A 1088 21.40 -20.71 -24.75
N VAL A 1089 22.14 -21.62 -24.08
CA VAL A 1089 22.71 -21.38 -22.74
C VAL A 1089 24.15 -20.84 -22.86
N ALA A 1090 24.35 -19.56 -22.55
CA ALA A 1090 25.62 -18.85 -22.75
C ALA A 1090 26.79 -19.39 -21.92
N VAL A 1091 26.51 -20.00 -20.76
CA VAL A 1091 27.51 -20.53 -19.83
C VAL A 1091 27.87 -22.00 -20.08
N TRP A 1092 27.19 -22.67 -21.01
CA TRP A 1092 27.53 -24.04 -21.40
C TRP A 1092 28.66 -24.06 -22.43
N PRO A 1093 29.59 -25.03 -22.36
CA PRO A 1093 30.52 -25.25 -23.46
C PRO A 1093 29.75 -25.72 -24.70
N ARG A 1094 30.24 -25.37 -25.89
CA ARG A 1094 29.61 -25.85 -27.12
C ARG A 1094 29.70 -27.36 -27.19
N PHE A 1095 28.64 -28.01 -27.65
CA PHE A 1095 28.55 -29.49 -27.70
C PHE A 1095 29.68 -30.10 -28.54
N ALA A 1096 30.09 -29.42 -29.62
CA ALA A 1096 31.22 -29.85 -30.46
C ALA A 1096 32.60 -29.69 -29.80
N GLU A 1097 32.75 -28.77 -28.84
CA GLU A 1097 34.02 -28.45 -28.18
C GLU A 1097 34.24 -29.31 -26.93
N ASN A 1098 33.18 -29.88 -26.34
CA ASN A 1098 33.27 -30.75 -25.16
C ASN A 1098 32.38 -32.01 -25.28
N PRO A 1099 32.90 -33.10 -25.87
CA PRO A 1099 32.15 -34.34 -26.10
C PRO A 1099 31.64 -35.01 -24.81
N ALA A 1100 32.36 -34.86 -23.69
CA ALA A 1100 31.94 -35.42 -22.41
C ALA A 1100 30.72 -34.68 -21.85
N PHE A 1101 30.71 -33.35 -21.94
CA PHE A 1101 29.56 -32.53 -21.55
C PHE A 1101 28.34 -32.79 -22.43
N ALA A 1102 28.53 -32.92 -23.75
CA ALA A 1102 27.46 -33.27 -24.68
C ALA A 1102 26.77 -34.59 -24.30
N ARG A 1103 27.56 -35.64 -24.00
CA ARG A 1103 27.03 -36.94 -23.54
C ARG A 1103 26.23 -36.84 -22.23
N MET A 1104 26.64 -35.98 -21.31
CA MET A 1104 25.91 -35.75 -20.05
C MET A 1104 24.54 -35.10 -20.30
N ILE A 1105 24.50 -34.05 -21.13
CA ILE A 1105 23.24 -33.35 -21.45
C ILE A 1105 22.34 -34.21 -22.33
N GLU A 1106 22.88 -35.03 -23.23
CA GLU A 1106 22.12 -36.00 -24.02
C GLU A 1106 21.46 -37.07 -23.12
N ALA A 1107 22.19 -37.60 -22.13
CA ALA A 1107 21.62 -38.52 -21.15
C ALA A 1107 20.52 -37.88 -20.29
N LEU A 1108 20.71 -36.61 -19.88
CA LEU A 1108 19.70 -35.84 -19.17
C LEU A 1108 18.46 -35.61 -20.04
N ALA A 1109 18.66 -35.23 -21.30
CA ALA A 1109 17.59 -34.95 -22.25
C ALA A 1109 16.77 -36.20 -22.57
N GLN A 1110 17.43 -37.35 -22.80
CA GLN A 1110 16.77 -38.63 -23.03
C GLN A 1110 15.94 -39.07 -21.80
N ALA A 1111 16.47 -38.88 -20.60
CA ALA A 1111 15.78 -39.23 -19.36
C ALA A 1111 14.59 -38.32 -19.03
N GLN A 1112 14.63 -37.04 -19.45
CA GLN A 1112 13.62 -36.04 -19.16
C GLN A 1112 12.67 -35.76 -20.34
N GLY A 1113 12.93 -36.32 -21.53
CA GLY A 1113 12.17 -36.06 -22.75
C GLY A 1113 12.39 -34.67 -23.35
N ILE A 1114 13.57 -34.08 -23.15
CA ILE A 1114 13.91 -32.73 -23.64
C ILE A 1114 14.35 -32.83 -25.10
N ASP A 1115 13.66 -32.10 -25.98
CA ASP A 1115 14.13 -31.89 -27.35
C ASP A 1115 15.32 -30.91 -27.33
N LEU A 1116 16.48 -31.35 -27.80
CA LEU A 1116 17.71 -30.55 -27.80
C LEU A 1116 17.79 -29.58 -28.99
N ASP A 1117 16.98 -29.81 -30.01
CA ASP A 1117 16.97 -29.07 -31.28
C ASP A 1117 15.84 -28.03 -31.34
N ALA A 1118 14.86 -28.12 -30.45
CA ALA A 1118 13.81 -27.11 -30.30
C ALA A 1118 14.34 -25.79 -29.69
N PRO A 1119 13.84 -24.61 -30.12
CA PRO A 1119 14.12 -23.34 -29.47
C PRO A 1119 13.83 -23.38 -27.96
N PHE A 1120 14.70 -22.79 -27.15
CA PHE A 1120 14.56 -22.81 -25.69
C PHE A 1120 13.22 -22.25 -25.20
N ASP A 1121 12.68 -21.21 -25.84
CA ASP A 1121 11.39 -20.59 -25.50
C ASP A 1121 10.18 -21.51 -25.78
N GLU A 1122 10.33 -22.44 -26.71
CA GLU A 1122 9.30 -23.41 -27.09
C GLU A 1122 9.34 -24.67 -26.22
N LEU A 1123 10.39 -24.87 -25.43
CA LEU A 1123 10.48 -25.96 -24.47
C LEU A 1123 9.37 -25.85 -23.41
N GLU A 1124 8.79 -27.00 -23.03
CA GLU A 1124 7.83 -27.07 -21.93
C GLU A 1124 8.45 -26.53 -20.62
N GLY A 1125 7.63 -25.87 -19.78
CA GLY A 1125 8.11 -25.26 -18.54
C GLY A 1125 8.85 -26.22 -17.60
N ARG A 1126 8.53 -27.53 -17.65
CA ARG A 1126 9.25 -28.58 -16.91
C ARG A 1126 10.67 -28.82 -17.43
N HIS A 1127 10.88 -28.78 -18.75
CA HIS A 1127 12.19 -29.00 -19.38
C HIS A 1127 13.12 -27.82 -19.08
N ARG A 1128 12.59 -26.59 -19.22
CA ARG A 1128 13.30 -25.37 -18.81
C ARG A 1128 13.66 -25.39 -17.33
N ARG A 1129 12.72 -25.81 -16.46
CA ARG A 1129 12.97 -25.96 -15.02
C ARG A 1129 14.03 -27.02 -14.72
N ALA A 1130 14.00 -28.18 -15.39
CA ALA A 1130 15.01 -29.21 -15.23
C ALA A 1130 16.42 -28.72 -15.60
N ILE A 1131 16.55 -27.91 -16.67
CA ILE A 1131 17.81 -27.30 -17.09
C ILE A 1131 18.27 -26.21 -16.10
N LEU A 1132 17.37 -25.33 -15.69
CA LEU A 1132 17.72 -24.17 -14.87
C LEU A 1132 17.85 -24.48 -13.38
N GLN A 1133 17.01 -25.36 -12.83
CA GLN A 1133 16.91 -25.67 -11.39
C GLN A 1133 17.36 -27.09 -11.04
N GLY A 1134 17.66 -27.91 -12.04
CA GLY A 1134 18.10 -29.29 -11.83
C GLY A 1134 16.94 -30.24 -11.57
N THR A 1135 17.28 -31.50 -11.32
CA THR A 1135 16.31 -32.60 -11.15
C THR A 1135 16.43 -33.25 -9.76
N GLY A 1136 16.92 -32.50 -8.77
CA GLY A 1136 17.08 -32.95 -7.39
C GLY A 1136 18.16 -34.01 -7.23
N ALA A 1137 17.88 -35.07 -6.45
CA ALA A 1137 18.81 -36.17 -6.15
C ALA A 1137 18.84 -37.28 -7.22
N THR A 1138 18.28 -37.04 -8.41
CA THR A 1138 18.17 -38.01 -9.48
C THR A 1138 19.53 -38.27 -10.13
N TRP A 1139 19.92 -39.54 -10.24
CA TRP A 1139 21.15 -39.97 -10.91
C TRP A 1139 20.87 -40.31 -12.37
N PHE A 1140 21.65 -39.74 -13.28
CA PHE A 1140 21.60 -40.01 -14.72
C PHE A 1140 22.82 -40.84 -15.11
N THR A 1141 22.57 -42.00 -15.72
CA THR A 1141 23.63 -42.87 -16.23
C THR A 1141 23.98 -42.46 -17.66
N VAL A 1142 25.26 -42.17 -17.90
CA VAL A 1142 25.81 -41.86 -19.22
C VAL A 1142 26.43 -43.15 -19.80
N PRO A 1143 25.82 -43.77 -20.84
CA PRO A 1143 26.29 -45.04 -21.40
C PRO A 1143 27.67 -44.90 -22.03
N ALA A 1144 28.50 -45.94 -21.98
CA ALA A 1144 29.87 -45.94 -22.53
C ALA A 1144 29.91 -45.58 -24.03
N GLY A 1145 30.91 -44.79 -24.43
CA GLY A 1145 31.16 -44.40 -25.82
C GLY A 1145 32.57 -44.79 -26.26
N ASP A 1146 32.92 -44.53 -27.52
CA ASP A 1146 34.25 -44.85 -28.09
C ASP A 1146 35.40 -44.30 -27.22
N GLY A 1147 36.04 -45.17 -26.46
CA GLY A 1147 37.16 -44.85 -25.57
C GLY A 1147 36.80 -44.13 -24.27
N GLN A 1148 35.52 -44.01 -23.88
CA GLN A 1148 35.11 -43.34 -22.64
C GLN A 1148 34.21 -44.24 -21.75
N PRO A 1149 34.51 -44.35 -20.44
CA PRO A 1149 33.78 -45.23 -19.53
C PRO A 1149 32.32 -44.78 -19.28
N GLU A 1150 31.51 -45.72 -18.81
CA GLU A 1150 30.18 -45.44 -18.25
C GLU A 1150 30.32 -44.75 -16.89
N PHE A 1151 29.51 -43.73 -16.63
CA PHE A 1151 29.46 -43.05 -15.33
C PHE A 1151 28.07 -42.48 -15.06
N ALA A 1152 27.75 -42.23 -13.78
CA ALA A 1152 26.51 -41.60 -13.36
C ALA A 1152 26.76 -40.23 -12.73
N PHE A 1153 25.87 -39.27 -12.96
CA PHE A 1153 25.98 -37.93 -12.37
C PHE A 1153 24.61 -37.41 -11.90
N GLN A 1154 24.63 -36.42 -11.01
CA GLN A 1154 23.45 -35.66 -10.62
C GLN A 1154 23.49 -34.27 -11.24
N TYR A 1155 22.40 -33.86 -11.90
CA TYR A 1155 22.29 -32.54 -12.47
C TYR A 1155 21.61 -31.57 -11.48
N LYS A 1156 22.44 -30.74 -10.83
CA LYS A 1156 22.00 -29.76 -9.82
C LYS A 1156 21.30 -28.52 -10.42
N GLY A 1157 21.32 -28.32 -11.73
CA GLY A 1157 20.74 -27.14 -12.39
C GLY A 1157 21.70 -25.96 -12.52
N LEU A 1158 21.42 -25.09 -13.47
CA LEU A 1158 22.23 -23.91 -13.77
C LEU A 1158 22.23 -22.86 -12.63
N PHE A 1159 21.05 -22.53 -12.08
CA PHE A 1159 20.93 -21.55 -11.00
C PHE A 1159 21.56 -22.02 -9.69
N PRO A 1160 21.28 -23.23 -9.18
CA PRO A 1160 21.93 -23.70 -7.95
C PRO A 1160 23.45 -23.84 -8.12
N ALA A 1161 23.93 -24.22 -9.31
CA ALA A 1161 25.36 -24.31 -9.58
C ALA A 1161 26.05 -22.94 -9.61
N ILE A 1162 25.42 -21.92 -10.19
CA ILE A 1162 25.94 -20.54 -10.20
C ILE A 1162 25.89 -19.93 -8.80
N GLU A 1163 24.82 -20.18 -8.05
CA GLU A 1163 24.68 -19.74 -6.66
C GLU A 1163 25.75 -20.38 -5.77
N GLU A 1164 25.96 -21.70 -5.87
CA GLU A 1164 27.01 -22.44 -5.15
C GLU A 1164 28.41 -21.92 -5.56
N ALA A 1165 28.68 -21.74 -6.85
CA ALA A 1165 29.94 -21.18 -7.34
C ALA A 1165 30.21 -19.75 -6.83
N SER A 1166 29.17 -18.91 -6.72
CA SER A 1166 29.25 -17.56 -6.16
C SER A 1166 29.50 -17.55 -4.64
N ARG A 1167 29.10 -18.61 -3.93
CA ARG A 1167 29.32 -18.78 -2.48
C ARG A 1167 30.72 -19.27 -2.16
N VAL A 1168 31.25 -20.20 -2.95
CA VAL A 1168 32.47 -20.97 -2.64
C VAL A 1168 33.77 -20.28 -3.07
N SER A 1169 33.74 -19.45 -4.13
CA SER A 1169 34.96 -18.83 -4.66
C SER A 1169 34.85 -17.31 -4.81
N PHE A 1170 35.78 -16.59 -4.18
CA PHE A 1170 35.93 -15.14 -4.28
C PHE A 1170 36.14 -14.67 -5.74
N LEU A 1171 36.84 -15.46 -6.56
CA LEU A 1171 37.16 -15.14 -7.95
C LEU A 1171 35.92 -15.25 -8.88
N TYR A 1172 35.03 -16.21 -8.61
CA TYR A 1172 33.76 -16.35 -9.33
C TYR A 1172 32.72 -15.31 -8.86
N ARG A 1173 32.73 -14.94 -7.57
CA ARG A 1173 31.85 -13.88 -7.03
C ARG A 1173 32.06 -12.53 -7.73
N SER A 1174 33.30 -12.16 -8.04
CA SER A 1174 33.60 -10.92 -8.78
C SER A 1174 33.22 -11.00 -10.26
N LYS A 1175 33.36 -12.16 -10.92
CA LYS A 1175 32.93 -12.37 -12.32
C LYS A 1175 31.41 -12.42 -12.50
N LEU A 1176 30.67 -12.80 -11.46
CA LEU A 1176 29.21 -12.94 -11.46
C LEU A 1176 28.50 -11.70 -10.87
N GLN A 1177 29.25 -10.66 -10.49
CA GLN A 1177 28.76 -9.47 -9.76
C GLN A 1177 27.88 -8.51 -10.60
N GLY A 1178 27.66 -8.82 -11.88
CA GLY A 1178 26.69 -8.15 -12.77
C GLY A 1178 25.67 -9.11 -13.39
N MET A 1179 25.58 -10.34 -12.88
CA MET A 1179 24.66 -11.37 -13.39
C MET A 1179 23.51 -11.68 -12.42
N VAL A 1180 23.34 -10.89 -11.35
CA VAL A 1180 22.33 -11.09 -10.30
C VAL A 1180 21.50 -9.82 -10.15
N ASP A 1181 20.19 -9.90 -10.39
CA ASP A 1181 19.22 -8.79 -10.33
C ASP A 1181 17.89 -9.28 -9.70
N ASP A 1182 16.87 -8.42 -9.62
CA ASP A 1182 15.47 -8.84 -9.38
C ASP A 1182 14.93 -9.57 -10.61
N VAL A 1183 14.98 -10.89 -10.56
CA VAL A 1183 14.64 -11.77 -11.68
C VAL A 1183 13.30 -12.44 -11.44
N PRO A 1184 12.58 -12.90 -12.48
CA PRO A 1184 11.40 -13.73 -12.31
C PRO A 1184 11.71 -14.88 -11.36
N CYS A 1185 10.85 -15.07 -10.34
CA CYS A 1185 11.06 -16.09 -9.33
C CYS A 1185 11.26 -17.45 -9.99
N ALA A 1186 12.39 -18.10 -9.75
CA ALA A 1186 12.75 -19.28 -10.52
C ALA A 1186 11.97 -20.55 -10.12
N ALA A 1187 11.22 -20.52 -9.01
CA ALA A 1187 10.29 -21.60 -8.65
C ALA A 1187 9.00 -21.53 -9.50
N CYS A 1188 8.39 -20.35 -9.62
CA CYS A 1188 7.17 -20.16 -10.41
C CYS A 1188 7.42 -19.58 -11.81
N MET A 1189 8.67 -19.29 -12.17
CA MET A 1189 9.08 -18.62 -13.40
C MET A 1189 8.34 -17.30 -13.66
N GLY A 1190 8.03 -16.54 -12.60
CA GLY A 1190 7.24 -15.31 -12.69
C GLY A 1190 5.72 -15.49 -12.66
N ALA A 1191 5.21 -16.72 -12.67
CA ALA A 1191 3.77 -17.01 -12.65
C ALA A 1191 3.06 -16.69 -11.33
N ARG A 1192 3.82 -16.41 -10.27
CA ARG A 1192 3.34 -16.02 -8.91
C ARG A 1192 2.52 -17.07 -8.16
N LEU A 1193 2.13 -18.17 -8.79
CA LEU A 1193 1.30 -19.23 -8.22
C LEU A 1193 2.12 -20.46 -7.75
N ARG A 1194 1.52 -21.25 -6.85
CA ARG A 1194 2.00 -22.60 -6.49
C ARG A 1194 1.94 -23.56 -7.69
N ASP A 1195 2.71 -24.64 -7.60
CA ASP A 1195 3.07 -25.48 -8.74
C ASP A 1195 1.90 -26.26 -9.37
N ASP A 1196 0.99 -26.77 -8.54
CA ASP A 1196 -0.23 -27.46 -8.95
C ASP A 1196 -1.27 -26.53 -9.59
N ALA A 1197 -1.51 -25.35 -9.03
CA ALA A 1197 -2.39 -24.34 -9.63
C ALA A 1197 -1.83 -23.81 -10.96
N ALA A 1198 -0.52 -23.57 -11.03
CA ALA A 1198 0.16 -23.12 -12.25
C ALA A 1198 0.11 -24.17 -13.39
N ALA A 1199 -0.08 -25.45 -13.07
CA ALA A 1199 -0.09 -26.55 -14.04
C ALA A 1199 -1.46 -26.82 -14.66
N VAL A 1200 -2.54 -26.19 -14.18
CA VAL A 1200 -3.88 -26.37 -14.76
C VAL A 1200 -4.00 -25.68 -16.12
N ARG A 1201 -4.60 -26.39 -17.09
CA ARG A 1201 -4.73 -25.92 -18.47
C ARG A 1201 -6.20 -25.75 -18.86
N PHE A 1202 -6.52 -24.63 -19.52
CA PHE A 1202 -7.80 -24.40 -20.19
C PHE A 1202 -7.54 -24.24 -21.69
N ARG A 1203 -8.09 -25.14 -22.52
CA ARG A 1203 -7.81 -25.21 -23.97
C ARG A 1203 -6.30 -25.19 -24.25
N ASP A 1204 -5.57 -26.06 -23.56
CA ASP A 1204 -4.11 -26.25 -23.62
C ASP A 1204 -3.24 -25.12 -23.02
N PHE A 1205 -3.81 -23.99 -22.59
CA PHE A 1205 -3.07 -22.87 -22.02
C PHE A 1205 -3.20 -22.77 -20.51
N THR A 1206 -2.14 -22.40 -19.81
CA THR A 1206 -2.16 -22.11 -18.36
C THR A 1206 -2.63 -20.68 -18.08
N ILE A 1207 -3.05 -20.41 -16.84
CA ILE A 1207 -3.53 -19.06 -16.45
C ILE A 1207 -2.42 -18.00 -16.58
N ASP A 1208 -1.19 -18.38 -16.31
CA ASP A 1208 -0.01 -17.53 -16.48
C ASP A 1208 0.24 -17.20 -17.95
N GLN A 1209 0.16 -18.19 -18.84
CA GLN A 1209 0.30 -17.97 -20.29
C GLN A 1209 -0.76 -16.99 -20.82
N VAL A 1210 -2.02 -17.17 -20.43
CA VAL A 1210 -3.10 -16.25 -20.80
C VAL A 1210 -2.87 -14.86 -20.20
N GLY A 1211 -2.34 -14.80 -18.97
CA GLY A 1211 -2.02 -13.55 -18.27
C GLY A 1211 -0.87 -12.76 -18.92
N GLN A 1212 0.10 -13.44 -19.54
CA GLN A 1212 1.25 -12.82 -20.19
C GLN A 1212 1.01 -12.41 -21.65
N TRP A 1213 -0.07 -12.87 -22.28
CA TRP A 1213 -0.39 -12.47 -23.65
C TRP A 1213 -0.66 -10.96 -23.76
N PRO A 1214 -0.31 -10.34 -24.91
CA PRO A 1214 -0.84 -9.04 -25.28
C PRO A 1214 -2.38 -9.06 -25.21
N LEU A 1215 -3.00 -8.01 -24.67
CA LEU A 1215 -4.45 -7.92 -24.50
C LEU A 1215 -5.19 -8.13 -25.83
N GLY A 1216 -4.61 -7.69 -26.96
CA GLY A 1216 -5.17 -7.95 -28.29
C GLY A 1216 -5.27 -9.45 -28.62
N ARG A 1217 -4.25 -10.23 -28.26
CA ARG A 1217 -4.25 -11.70 -28.43
C ARG A 1217 -5.23 -12.37 -27.46
N ALA A 1218 -5.23 -11.96 -26.20
CA ALA A 1218 -6.17 -12.48 -25.20
C ALA A 1218 -7.63 -12.22 -25.64
N TYR A 1219 -7.93 -11.01 -26.12
CA TYR A 1219 -9.24 -10.65 -26.65
C TYR A 1219 -9.63 -11.54 -27.84
N ALA A 1220 -8.73 -11.73 -28.81
CA ALA A 1220 -8.98 -12.58 -29.98
C ALA A 1220 -9.30 -14.03 -29.58
N PHE A 1221 -8.58 -14.57 -28.59
CA PHE A 1221 -8.81 -15.90 -28.04
C PHE A 1221 -10.22 -16.02 -27.42
N PHE A 1222 -10.59 -15.13 -26.50
CA PHE A 1222 -11.92 -15.18 -25.85
C PHE A 1222 -13.07 -14.82 -26.78
N LYS A 1223 -12.82 -14.01 -27.82
CA LYS A 1223 -13.79 -13.73 -28.88
C LYS A 1223 -14.06 -14.95 -29.77
N GLY A 1224 -13.03 -15.74 -30.08
CA GLY A 1224 -13.12 -16.95 -30.92
C GLY A 1224 -13.56 -18.21 -30.18
N LEU A 1225 -13.69 -18.16 -28.85
CA LEU A 1225 -13.95 -19.33 -28.01
C LEU A 1225 -15.38 -19.87 -28.21
N LYS A 1226 -15.49 -21.14 -28.62
CA LYS A 1226 -16.76 -21.87 -28.72
C LYS A 1226 -16.93 -22.75 -27.49
N LEU A 1227 -17.99 -22.51 -26.71
CA LEU A 1227 -18.35 -23.32 -25.54
C LEU A 1227 -19.46 -24.32 -25.90
N GLY A 1228 -19.34 -25.56 -25.41
CA GLY A 1228 -20.41 -26.56 -25.47
C GLY A 1228 -21.63 -26.20 -24.62
N GLY A 1229 -22.68 -27.03 -24.64
CA GLY A 1229 -23.92 -26.79 -23.87
C GLY A 1229 -23.67 -26.66 -22.36
N ASP A 1230 -22.95 -27.63 -21.79
CA ASP A 1230 -22.63 -27.67 -20.35
C ASP A 1230 -21.61 -26.60 -19.97
N GLU A 1231 -20.57 -26.40 -20.79
CA GLU A 1231 -19.57 -25.34 -20.58
C GLU A 1231 -20.20 -23.93 -20.63
N ARG A 1232 -21.18 -23.72 -21.49
CA ARG A 1232 -21.91 -22.44 -21.59
C ARG A 1232 -22.78 -22.20 -20.35
N HIS A 1233 -23.35 -23.25 -19.76
CA HIS A 1233 -24.06 -23.14 -18.48
C HIS A 1233 -23.09 -22.78 -17.33
N ILE A 1234 -21.89 -23.37 -17.32
CA ILE A 1234 -20.91 -23.20 -16.24
C ILE A 1234 -20.14 -21.87 -16.35
N ALA A 1235 -19.74 -21.45 -17.55
CA ALA A 1235 -18.80 -20.33 -17.75
C ALA A 1235 -19.23 -19.32 -18.83
N GLY A 1236 -20.44 -19.43 -19.39
CA GLY A 1236 -20.90 -18.56 -20.48
C GLY A 1236 -20.88 -17.07 -20.13
N ASP A 1237 -21.31 -16.72 -18.92
CA ASP A 1237 -21.29 -15.33 -18.45
C ASP A 1237 -19.88 -14.84 -18.09
N LEU A 1238 -18.99 -15.74 -17.66
CA LEU A 1238 -17.58 -15.41 -17.37
C LEU A 1238 -16.81 -15.05 -18.62
N VAL A 1239 -16.95 -15.87 -19.65
CA VAL A 1239 -16.27 -15.65 -20.94
C VAL A 1239 -16.79 -14.37 -21.58
N ARG A 1240 -18.08 -14.05 -21.41
CA ARG A 1240 -18.66 -12.79 -21.86
C ARG A 1240 -18.01 -11.60 -21.15
N GLU A 1241 -17.93 -11.63 -19.82
CA GLU A 1241 -17.36 -10.55 -19.02
C GLU A 1241 -15.86 -10.35 -19.28
N ILE A 1242 -15.09 -11.44 -19.37
CA ILE A 1242 -13.67 -11.41 -19.76
C ILE A 1242 -13.52 -10.76 -21.14
N ARG A 1243 -14.33 -11.17 -22.11
CA ARG A 1243 -14.28 -10.66 -23.47
C ARG A 1243 -14.62 -9.17 -23.53
N ASP A 1244 -15.64 -8.73 -22.83
CA ASP A 1244 -16.13 -7.35 -22.90
C ASP A 1244 -15.15 -6.38 -22.21
N ARG A 1245 -14.53 -6.80 -21.11
CA ARG A 1245 -13.44 -6.04 -20.45
C ARG A 1245 -12.17 -5.99 -21.28
N LEU A 1246 -11.77 -7.12 -21.87
CA LEU A 1246 -10.64 -7.15 -22.80
C LEU A 1246 -10.91 -6.28 -24.04
N LYS A 1247 -12.14 -6.30 -24.56
CA LYS A 1247 -12.55 -5.44 -25.68
C LYS A 1247 -12.37 -3.97 -25.33
N PHE A 1248 -12.87 -3.54 -24.17
CA PHE A 1248 -12.74 -2.16 -23.71
C PHE A 1248 -11.26 -1.74 -23.64
N LEU A 1249 -10.39 -2.56 -23.05
CA LEU A 1249 -8.96 -2.24 -22.95
C LEU A 1249 -8.29 -2.16 -24.32
N VAL A 1250 -8.66 -3.04 -25.25
CA VAL A 1250 -8.17 -3.01 -26.64
C VAL A 1250 -8.69 -1.79 -27.40
N ASP A 1251 -9.96 -1.42 -27.24
CA ASP A 1251 -10.57 -0.25 -27.90
C ASP A 1251 -9.93 1.08 -27.41
N VAL A 1252 -9.45 1.10 -26.16
CA VAL A 1252 -8.73 2.26 -25.56
C VAL A 1252 -7.24 2.29 -25.97
N GLY A 1253 -6.78 1.34 -26.79
CA GLY A 1253 -5.42 1.31 -27.34
C GLY A 1253 -4.37 0.65 -26.43
N LEU A 1254 -4.79 -0.26 -25.54
CA LEU A 1254 -3.91 -1.00 -24.62
C LEU A 1254 -3.62 -2.43 -25.10
N ASP A 1255 -3.76 -2.70 -26.39
CA ASP A 1255 -3.64 -4.03 -27.00
C ASP A 1255 -2.27 -4.70 -26.77
N TYR A 1256 -1.21 -3.90 -26.56
CA TYR A 1256 0.16 -4.34 -26.31
C TYR A 1256 0.45 -4.73 -24.85
N LEU A 1257 -0.41 -4.37 -23.89
CA LEU A 1257 -0.20 -4.70 -22.47
C LEU A 1257 -0.52 -6.17 -22.18
N SER A 1258 -0.09 -6.67 -21.02
CA SER A 1258 -0.47 -8.00 -20.52
C SER A 1258 -1.13 -7.90 -19.15
N LEU A 1259 -2.00 -8.86 -18.83
CA LEU A 1259 -2.72 -8.90 -17.54
C LEU A 1259 -1.76 -9.16 -16.36
N ALA A 1260 -0.61 -9.80 -16.61
CA ALA A 1260 0.40 -10.10 -15.60
C ALA A 1260 1.32 -8.90 -15.26
N ARG A 1261 1.23 -7.79 -15.99
CA ARG A 1261 2.07 -6.61 -15.76
C ARG A 1261 1.76 -5.94 -14.42
N GLY A 1262 2.78 -5.74 -13.59
CA GLY A 1262 2.64 -5.12 -12.27
C GLY A 1262 2.21 -3.65 -12.33
N THR A 1263 1.36 -3.22 -11.39
CA THR A 1263 0.97 -1.81 -11.24
C THR A 1263 2.15 -0.87 -10.97
N PRO A 1264 3.23 -1.28 -10.28
CA PRO A 1264 4.44 -0.45 -10.17
C PRO A 1264 5.18 -0.23 -11.49
N THR A 1265 4.94 -1.07 -12.51
CA THR A 1265 5.59 -1.02 -13.83
C THR A 1265 4.63 -0.59 -14.96
N LEU A 1266 3.44 -0.11 -14.59
CA LEU A 1266 2.45 0.59 -15.43
C LEU A 1266 2.64 2.10 -15.28
#